data_AF-I8X132-F1
#
_entry.id   AF-I8X132-F1
#
_cell.length_a   1.000
_cell.length_b   1.000
_cell.length_c   1.000
_cell.angle_alpha   90.00
_cell.angle_beta   90.00
_cell.angle_gamma   90.00
#
_symmetry.space_group_name_H-M   'P 1'
#
loop_
_entity.id
_entity.type
_entity.pdbx_description
1 polymer ?
#
loop_
_entity_poly.entity_id
_entity_poly.type
_entity_poly.pdbx_seq_one_letter_code
_entity_poly.pdbx_strand_id
1 'polypeptide(L)'
;MRQSRVVFLALTISLSHAPITMHALCKKTNLSQVVSHHQPAITSARMINLTTVEVLRSDTTLLNIDFYGANIFRMFQDNSGGIIRDPQASPEAQILVNSPRRQAGQITLSDKNGTIDIATNRVRISIDKQTGLFKIINLIENKVITETTAPVEFSGKHTKLSLKESPEEYFYGGGVQNGRFSHKGKIIAIENTNNWTDGGVASPTPYYWSTNGYGIMWHTFKKGKYDFGATQKGIVQLSHDTDYLDLFFMINSTPVALLNDFYQLTGNPVLLPKFGFYEGHLNAYNRDYWKEDEKGILFEDGKKYKESQKDNGGIKESLNGEKNNYQFSARAVIDRYNAYDMPLGWVLPNDGYGAGYGQTGTLDGNIRNLKEFGDYARKHGVEIGLWTQSDLHPKAGIEALLQRDIVKEVRDAGVRVLKTDVAWVGAGYSFGLNGVADVGAIMPYYGNNARPFIISLDGWAGTQRYAGIWSGDQTGGEWEYIRFHIPTYIGSGLSGQPNICSDMDGIFGGKNVPVNVRDFQWKTFTPMQLNMDGWGANPKYPHILGEPAASINRWYLKMKSEFMPYAYSIAKEAINGKPMIRAMFLEYPNKYTLGTATRYQFMYGPSVLVAPIYQNTKADKEGNDVRNGIYLPEGNWIDYFTGEQYAGDCIINNFDTPLWKLPVFIKQGAILPMTKPHNNVSQIDKHVRIYDLYPYGNSTFTEYDDDGTTEAYRNGAATATLITSTVDKDRVRVTIAPTSGSFPEMEKEKVTILRINVTAKPQKITAKQGNKKVKLVEVNSSDSFDKGENVYYYEAAPNMNSFATPGTDFANMILTKNPVLHIKLASTDITVNPIEVEVKGFVYQPANRHLQSTGTLTTPQIQITEAHTGPYSLTPSWDRVENADYYEIEYNGMNYTTIRDTELLFEDLTPETTYEFKLRAVNKDGKSDWSTITATTKSNPLEFAITGIQAETTCENQRRQGIDRMFNFDESDLWHTKWQSSAVPFELIMDLRSINVLDKFEYLPRQNGGNGTLQKGIVYYSRDKVDWQEAGTFEWQGNDVKTFIFKDQPVVRYIKIAVSEAVGNFGSGRELYVFKVPGSESYIPGDINLDGKLDENDLTSYMNYTGLRKGDADFDYVSKGDLNNNGLIDAYDISAVAIELEDGVSRQATPPVAGNLSIRTTKQTYHAGEVMKVIVKGIDLQSVNALSFALPYDTKDWEFVAVETPNMKKMKNLTYDRLHTNGTKALYPTFVNLGEKPYLEGNEELIILKFKARRAVKFNLKAQDGILVDKNMNVIKVDF
;
A
#
# COMPACT_ATOMS: atom_id res chain seq x y z
N MET A 1 4.32 34.79 -50.87
CA MET A 1 4.48 35.63 -52.08
C MET A 1 3.07 35.88 -52.63
N ARG A 2 2.70 37.14 -52.96
CA ARG A 2 1.32 37.63 -53.27
C ARG A 2 0.35 37.55 -52.05
N GLN A 3 -0.12 38.68 -51.48
CA GLN A 3 -1.11 39.70 -51.94
C GLN A 3 -2.56 39.19 -51.81
N SER A 4 -3.56 39.92 -51.28
CA SER A 4 -3.79 41.39 -51.19
C SER A 4 -4.70 41.75 -49.97
N ARG A 5 -4.51 42.83 -49.19
CA ARG A 5 -5.00 44.25 -49.32
C ARG A 5 -6.50 44.48 -48.99
N VAL A 6 -7.03 45.62 -48.47
CA VAL A 6 -6.53 46.94 -47.92
C VAL A 6 -7.73 47.65 -47.22
N VAL A 7 -7.63 48.14 -45.97
CA VAL A 7 -7.38 49.54 -45.47
C VAL A 7 -8.50 50.60 -45.67
N PHE A 8 -8.78 51.39 -44.61
CA PHE A 8 -8.73 52.88 -44.44
C PHE A 8 -9.48 53.27 -43.13
N LEU A 9 -9.30 54.39 -42.39
CA LEU A 9 -8.66 55.72 -42.51
C LEU A 9 -8.48 56.33 -41.06
N ALA A 10 -7.76 57.43 -40.73
CA ALA A 10 -6.33 57.80 -40.86
C ALA A 10 -5.99 59.08 -40.01
N LEU A 11 -4.73 59.23 -39.50
CA LEU A 11 -4.04 60.51 -39.10
C LEU A 11 -4.54 61.27 -37.82
N THR A 12 -3.77 62.05 -37.01
CA THR A 12 -2.49 62.82 -37.15
C THR A 12 -1.61 62.98 -35.86
N ILE A 13 -0.28 62.86 -36.01
CA ILE A 13 0.89 63.64 -35.48
C ILE A 13 0.78 64.58 -34.22
N SER A 14 1.70 64.46 -33.25
CA SER A 14 2.67 65.52 -32.79
C SER A 14 3.58 65.10 -31.59
N LEU A 15 4.63 65.90 -31.30
CA LEU A 15 5.83 65.54 -30.48
C LEU A 15 6.09 66.52 -29.30
N SER A 16 6.89 66.05 -28.32
CA SER A 16 7.85 66.78 -27.45
C SER A 16 7.55 67.14 -25.97
N HIS A 17 8.36 66.52 -25.08
CA HIS A 17 9.00 66.99 -23.82
C HIS A 17 8.24 67.71 -22.67
N ALA A 18 8.01 66.94 -21.58
CA ALA A 18 8.32 67.14 -20.14
C ALA A 18 8.29 68.56 -19.49
N PRO A 19 7.76 68.72 -18.24
CA PRO A 19 8.61 68.42 -17.05
C PRO A 19 7.93 67.98 -15.71
N ILE A 20 8.75 67.37 -14.83
CA ILE A 20 8.72 67.31 -13.34
C ILE A 20 7.47 66.76 -12.60
N THR A 21 7.70 65.72 -11.78
CA THR A 21 7.05 65.53 -10.47
C THR A 21 8.07 65.12 -9.39
N MET A 22 7.88 65.62 -8.15
CA MET A 22 8.81 65.42 -7.03
C MET A 22 8.68 64.05 -6.37
N HIS A 23 9.80 63.56 -5.83
CA HIS A 23 9.83 62.44 -4.87
C HIS A 23 9.29 62.85 -3.49
N ALA A 24 8.56 61.93 -2.85
CA ALA A 24 8.50 61.82 -1.40
C ALA A 24 8.60 60.33 -1.01
N LEU A 25 9.39 60.02 0.01
CA LEU A 25 9.77 58.65 0.37
C LEU A 25 8.61 57.89 1.03
N CYS A 26 8.49 56.59 0.71
CA CYS A 26 8.20 55.60 1.75
C CYS A 26 9.14 54.39 1.57
N LYS A 27 9.61 53.83 2.68
CA LYS A 27 10.74 52.89 2.72
C LYS A 27 10.34 51.52 2.16
N LYS A 28 11.00 51.07 1.09
CA LYS A 28 11.24 49.63 0.90
C LYS A 28 12.25 49.19 1.96
N THR A 29 11.79 48.56 3.03
CA THR A 29 12.67 47.85 3.96
C THR A 29 13.26 46.64 3.25
N ASN A 30 14.54 46.73 2.88
CA ASN A 30 15.31 45.58 2.42
C ASN A 30 15.43 44.56 3.56
N LEU A 31 14.60 43.53 3.53
CA LEU A 31 14.84 42.24 4.21
C LEU A 31 14.93 41.13 3.16
N SER A 32 15.89 41.33 2.27
CA SER A 32 16.37 40.32 1.33
C SER A 32 17.90 40.39 1.27
N GLN A 33 18.54 40.07 2.40
CA GLN A 33 19.86 39.45 2.34
C GLN A 33 19.70 38.08 1.70
N VAL A 34 19.56 38.07 0.37
CA VAL A 34 19.85 36.88 -0.43
C VAL A 34 21.34 36.66 -0.29
N VAL A 35 21.72 35.78 0.64
CA VAL A 35 23.09 35.26 0.69
C VAL A 35 23.29 34.49 -0.61
N SER A 36 23.93 35.13 -1.58
CA SER A 36 24.32 34.45 -2.82
C SER A 36 25.43 33.46 -2.47
N HIS A 37 25.06 32.22 -2.16
CA HIS A 37 25.99 31.10 -2.11
C HIS A 37 26.52 30.81 -3.52
N HIS A 38 27.49 31.62 -3.96
CA HIS A 38 28.40 31.24 -5.03
C HIS A 38 29.09 29.95 -4.58
N GLN A 39 28.84 28.84 -5.27
CA GLN A 39 29.68 27.66 -5.06
C GLN A 39 31.12 27.99 -5.49
N PRO A 40 32.12 27.43 -4.80
CA PRO A 40 33.51 27.68 -5.13
C PRO A 40 33.85 27.07 -6.50
N ALA A 41 34.53 27.87 -7.32
CA ALA A 41 34.87 27.54 -8.69
C ALA A 41 35.81 26.32 -8.76
N ILE A 42 35.68 25.52 -9.80
CA ILE A 42 36.52 24.34 -10.01
C ILE A 42 37.87 24.79 -10.57
N THR A 43 38.94 24.45 -9.84
CA THR A 43 40.31 24.83 -10.19
C THR A 43 40.94 23.81 -11.13
N SER A 44 40.79 22.52 -10.82
CA SER A 44 41.44 21.40 -11.50
C SER A 44 40.69 20.08 -11.28
N ALA A 45 41.05 19.05 -12.05
CA ALA A 45 40.61 17.68 -11.83
C ALA A 45 41.76 16.70 -12.12
N ARG A 46 41.76 15.53 -11.47
CA ARG A 46 42.79 14.49 -11.65
C ARG A 46 42.21 13.08 -11.49
N MET A 47 42.76 12.12 -12.24
CA MET A 47 42.59 10.70 -11.91
C MET A 47 43.39 10.39 -10.64
N ILE A 48 42.80 9.72 -9.65
CA ILE A 48 43.55 9.21 -8.47
C ILE A 48 43.79 7.71 -8.51
N ASN A 49 42.99 6.98 -9.29
CA ASN A 49 43.17 5.55 -9.57
C ASN A 49 42.51 5.23 -10.94
N LEU A 50 42.31 3.94 -11.26
CA LEU A 50 41.75 3.52 -12.56
C LEU A 50 40.23 3.78 -12.72
N THR A 51 39.50 4.08 -11.64
CA THR A 51 38.04 4.27 -11.63
C THR A 51 37.58 5.62 -11.09
N THR A 52 38.42 6.34 -10.35
CA THR A 52 38.02 7.57 -9.63
C THR A 52 38.73 8.82 -10.13
N VAL A 53 37.94 9.88 -10.32
CA VAL A 53 38.38 11.25 -10.60
C VAL A 53 38.06 12.14 -9.41
N GLU A 54 39.05 12.91 -8.94
CA GLU A 54 38.85 14.03 -8.03
C GLU A 54 38.71 15.33 -8.82
N VAL A 55 37.75 16.17 -8.42
CA VAL A 55 37.52 17.52 -8.93
C VAL A 55 37.70 18.49 -7.75
N LEU A 56 38.67 19.39 -7.85
CA LEU A 56 39.10 20.29 -6.77
C LEU A 56 38.51 21.69 -6.92
N ARG A 57 37.89 22.19 -5.85
CA ARG A 57 37.29 23.52 -5.79
C ARG A 57 38.22 24.57 -5.16
N SER A 58 37.91 25.85 -5.36
CA SER A 58 38.73 26.97 -4.89
C SER A 58 38.80 27.13 -3.37
N ASP A 59 37.85 26.55 -2.63
CA ASP A 59 37.82 26.50 -1.16
C ASP A 59 38.48 25.22 -0.60
N THR A 60 39.14 24.43 -1.45
CA THR A 60 39.72 23.11 -1.18
C THR A 60 38.74 21.93 -0.99
N THR A 61 37.43 22.13 -1.14
CA THR A 61 36.47 21.01 -1.16
C THR A 61 36.65 20.12 -2.38
N LEU A 62 36.32 18.83 -2.23
CA LEU A 62 36.53 17.78 -3.23
C LEU A 62 35.19 17.16 -3.65
N LEU A 63 34.98 17.09 -4.96
CA LEU A 63 33.94 16.27 -5.59
C LEU A 63 34.62 15.05 -6.22
N ASN A 64 34.21 13.85 -5.82
CA ASN A 64 34.70 12.60 -6.38
C ASN A 64 33.68 12.00 -7.35
N ILE A 65 34.17 11.49 -8.48
CA ILE A 65 33.42 10.74 -9.48
C ILE A 65 34.07 9.37 -9.62
N ASP A 66 33.39 8.30 -9.16
CA ASP A 66 33.95 6.94 -9.13
C ASP A 66 33.10 5.94 -9.93
N PHE A 67 33.67 5.29 -10.93
CA PHE A 67 32.92 4.47 -11.88
C PHE A 67 32.75 3.02 -11.43
N TYR A 68 31.50 2.60 -11.24
CA TYR A 68 31.09 1.24 -10.89
C TYR A 68 30.74 0.38 -12.12
N GLY A 69 30.76 0.98 -13.32
CA GLY A 69 30.61 0.33 -14.61
C GLY A 69 30.79 1.36 -15.73
N ALA A 70 30.71 0.94 -17.00
CA ALA A 70 30.84 1.87 -18.11
C ALA A 70 29.73 2.94 -18.14
N ASN A 71 28.58 2.65 -17.52
CA ASN A 71 27.38 3.48 -17.48
C ASN A 71 26.88 3.78 -16.04
N ILE A 72 27.64 3.39 -15.01
CA ILE A 72 27.28 3.59 -13.60
C ILE A 72 28.43 4.32 -12.91
N PHE A 73 28.15 5.43 -12.23
CA PHE A 73 29.13 6.16 -11.45
C PHE A 73 28.54 6.70 -10.15
N ARG A 74 29.40 6.79 -9.13
CA ARG A 74 29.13 7.38 -7.82
C ARG A 74 29.65 8.81 -7.82
N MET A 75 28.82 9.75 -7.37
CA MET A 75 29.16 11.15 -7.15
C MET A 75 29.16 11.42 -5.65
N PHE A 76 30.31 11.79 -5.10
CA PHE A 76 30.50 11.97 -3.65
C PHE A 76 31.15 13.32 -3.33
N GLN A 77 30.54 14.12 -2.46
CA GLN A 77 31.09 15.40 -1.99
C GLN A 77 30.79 15.60 -0.50
N ASP A 78 31.82 15.89 0.28
CA ASP A 78 31.75 16.19 1.72
C ASP A 78 32.52 17.49 2.00
N ASN A 79 31.79 18.54 2.37
CA ASN A 79 32.36 19.87 2.59
C ASN A 79 33.04 20.01 3.97
N SER A 80 32.82 19.07 4.89
CA SER A 80 33.47 19.04 6.20
C SER A 80 34.85 18.37 6.17
N GLY A 81 35.22 17.79 5.02
CA GLY A 81 36.46 17.05 4.81
C GLY A 81 36.27 15.55 5.02
N GLY A 82 36.18 14.81 3.92
CA GLY A 82 36.05 13.36 3.95
C GLY A 82 36.34 12.71 2.60
N ILE A 83 36.71 11.42 2.64
CA ILE A 83 36.88 10.57 1.45
C ILE A 83 35.62 9.74 1.20
N ILE A 84 35.52 9.14 0.00
CA ILE A 84 34.50 8.12 -0.32
C ILE A 84 34.51 7.05 0.77
N ARG A 85 33.34 6.78 1.34
CA ARG A 85 33.10 5.86 2.45
C ARG A 85 31.67 5.33 2.37
N ASP A 86 31.36 4.22 3.02
CA ASP A 86 29.96 3.77 3.10
C ASP A 86 29.18 4.57 4.16
N PRO A 87 27.86 4.75 4.01
CA PRO A 87 27.04 5.48 4.96
C PRO A 87 27.01 4.76 6.31
N GLN A 88 27.00 5.53 7.39
CA GLN A 88 26.89 4.97 8.74
C GLN A 88 25.53 4.29 8.93
N ALA A 89 25.57 3.04 9.41
CA ALA A 89 24.43 2.20 9.71
C ALA A 89 24.49 1.77 11.19
N SER A 90 23.35 1.79 11.88
CA SER A 90 23.21 1.24 13.24
C SER A 90 21.79 0.66 13.37
N PRO A 91 21.60 -0.66 13.46
CA PRO A 91 22.62 -1.72 13.38
C PRO A 91 23.35 -1.74 12.03
N GLU A 92 24.46 -2.47 11.94
CA GLU A 92 25.27 -2.55 10.71
C GLU A 92 24.45 -3.16 9.55
N ALA A 93 24.36 -2.42 8.45
CA ALA A 93 23.69 -2.85 7.23
C ALA A 93 24.42 -2.30 6.01
N GLN A 94 24.41 -3.05 4.90
CA GLN A 94 25.06 -2.66 3.65
C GLN A 94 24.04 -2.54 2.53
N ILE A 95 23.93 -1.36 1.92
CA ILE A 95 23.09 -1.14 0.72
C ILE A 95 23.67 -1.93 -0.45
N LEU A 96 24.98 -1.77 -0.68
CA LEU A 96 25.70 -2.42 -1.76
C LEU A 96 25.92 -3.91 -1.46
N VAL A 97 26.01 -4.72 -2.53
CA VAL A 97 26.55 -6.08 -2.45
C VAL A 97 28.08 -6.07 -2.31
N ASN A 98 28.66 -7.18 -1.83
CA ASN A 98 30.12 -7.32 -1.63
C ASN A 98 30.98 -7.04 -2.88
N SER A 99 30.42 -7.18 -4.09
CA SER A 99 31.11 -6.97 -5.37
C SER A 99 30.25 -6.16 -6.36
N PRO A 100 30.01 -4.85 -6.11
CA PRO A 100 29.05 -4.04 -6.85
C PRO A 100 29.62 -3.43 -8.13
N ARG A 101 30.94 -3.54 -8.33
CA ARG A 101 31.70 -2.89 -9.41
C ARG A 101 31.93 -3.85 -10.57
N ARG A 102 31.58 -3.41 -11.78
CA ARG A 102 31.99 -4.00 -13.06
C ARG A 102 33.04 -3.11 -13.75
N GLN A 103 33.69 -3.63 -14.79
CA GLN A 103 34.73 -2.90 -15.51
C GLN A 103 34.17 -1.64 -16.20
N ALA A 104 34.74 -0.47 -15.91
CA ALA A 104 34.31 0.82 -16.48
C ALA A 104 34.87 1.10 -17.89
N GLY A 105 35.87 0.34 -18.33
CA GLY A 105 36.65 0.65 -19.53
C GLY A 105 37.70 1.72 -19.27
N GLN A 106 38.17 2.39 -20.32
CA GLN A 106 39.06 3.55 -20.19
C GLN A 106 38.25 4.79 -19.79
N ILE A 107 38.62 5.41 -18.67
CA ILE A 107 38.13 6.74 -18.30
C ILE A 107 39.02 7.79 -18.97
N THR A 108 38.38 8.81 -19.52
CA THR A 108 39.02 9.98 -20.11
C THR A 108 38.67 11.22 -19.31
N LEU A 109 39.64 12.11 -19.14
CA LEU A 109 39.53 13.37 -18.42
C LEU A 109 40.03 14.51 -19.32
N SER A 110 39.25 15.58 -19.46
CA SER A 110 39.64 16.76 -20.24
C SER A 110 39.20 18.04 -19.52
N ASP A 111 40.18 18.90 -19.20
CA ASP A 111 39.96 20.28 -18.72
C ASP A 111 40.20 21.25 -19.88
N LYS A 112 39.13 21.72 -20.51
CA LYS A 112 39.16 22.62 -21.68
C LYS A 112 37.93 23.51 -21.71
N ASN A 113 38.06 24.68 -22.34
CA ASN A 113 36.93 25.59 -22.65
C ASN A 113 36.06 26.00 -21.45
N GLY A 114 36.61 26.01 -20.23
CA GLY A 114 35.86 26.32 -19.01
C GLY A 114 35.07 25.14 -18.43
N THR A 115 35.25 23.92 -18.95
CA THR A 115 34.54 22.71 -18.50
C THR A 115 35.51 21.57 -18.15
N ILE A 116 35.15 20.77 -17.15
CA ILE A 116 35.74 19.46 -16.88
C ILE A 116 34.83 18.39 -17.50
N ASP A 117 35.33 17.68 -18.52
CA ASP A 117 34.68 16.51 -19.09
C ASP A 117 35.32 15.23 -18.53
N ILE A 118 34.50 14.36 -17.95
CA ILE A 118 34.86 13.02 -17.47
C ILE A 118 34.02 12.01 -18.25
N ALA A 119 34.63 11.06 -18.96
CA ALA A 119 33.88 10.15 -19.82
C ALA A 119 34.43 8.72 -19.89
N THR A 120 33.52 7.75 -19.96
CA THR A 120 33.77 6.40 -20.48
C THR A 120 33.44 6.35 -21.97
N ASN A 121 33.33 5.16 -22.55
CA ASN A 121 32.75 4.96 -23.89
C ASN A 121 31.21 5.03 -23.93
N ARG A 122 30.51 5.15 -22.79
CA ARG A 122 29.03 5.17 -22.72
C ARG A 122 28.43 6.43 -22.11
N VAL A 123 29.11 7.07 -21.17
CA VAL A 123 28.62 8.28 -20.49
C VAL A 123 29.69 9.36 -20.45
N ARG A 124 29.27 10.63 -20.57
CA ARG A 124 30.09 11.80 -20.25
C ARG A 124 29.38 12.65 -19.20
N ILE A 125 30.14 13.04 -18.19
CA ILE A 125 29.79 14.05 -17.18
C ILE A 125 30.55 15.30 -17.58
N SER A 126 29.85 16.41 -17.79
CA SER A 126 30.43 17.68 -18.23
C SER A 126 30.08 18.73 -17.19
N ILE A 127 31.09 19.26 -16.49
CA ILE A 127 30.95 20.15 -15.33
C ILE A 127 31.50 21.53 -15.69
N ASP A 128 30.70 22.58 -15.52
CA ASP A 128 31.11 23.96 -15.72
C ASP A 128 31.99 24.47 -14.56
N LYS A 129 33.15 25.06 -14.87
CA LYS A 129 34.15 25.42 -13.86
C LYS A 129 33.77 26.66 -13.05
N GLN A 130 32.90 27.54 -13.54
CA GLN A 130 32.51 28.76 -12.82
C GLN A 130 31.35 28.52 -11.87
N THR A 131 30.35 27.77 -12.32
CA THR A 131 29.08 27.56 -11.62
C THR A 131 29.02 26.24 -10.83
N GLY A 132 29.84 25.25 -11.20
CA GLY A 132 29.77 23.89 -10.65
C GLY A 132 28.58 23.07 -11.16
N LEU A 133 27.77 23.62 -12.07
CA LEU A 133 26.66 22.90 -12.69
C LEU A 133 27.20 21.78 -13.58
N PHE A 134 26.52 20.63 -13.59
CA PHE A 134 26.87 19.49 -14.44
C PHE A 134 25.70 19.03 -15.30
N LYS A 135 26.06 18.44 -16.45
CA LYS A 135 25.14 17.69 -17.33
C LYS A 135 25.69 16.30 -17.59
N ILE A 136 24.78 15.34 -17.70
CA ILE A 136 25.11 13.95 -18.00
C ILE A 136 24.62 13.63 -19.41
N ILE A 137 25.51 13.03 -20.20
CA ILE A 137 25.28 12.75 -21.61
C ILE A 137 25.40 11.24 -21.84
N ASN A 138 24.34 10.62 -22.35
CA ASN A 138 24.41 9.27 -22.90
C ASN A 138 25.12 9.33 -24.25
N LEU A 139 26.33 8.77 -24.33
CA LEU A 139 27.16 8.80 -25.55
C LEU A 139 26.70 7.80 -26.61
N ILE A 140 25.87 6.81 -26.25
CA ILE A 140 25.27 5.87 -27.21
C ILE A 140 24.16 6.54 -28.02
N GLU A 141 23.36 7.37 -27.37
CA GLU A 141 22.24 8.11 -27.99
C GLU A 141 22.63 9.54 -28.40
N ASN A 142 23.82 10.00 -28.01
CA ASN A 142 24.28 11.40 -28.11
C ASN A 142 23.26 12.40 -27.51
N LYS A 143 22.68 12.04 -26.36
CA LYS A 143 21.56 12.76 -25.70
C LYS A 143 22.00 13.28 -24.33
N VAL A 144 21.70 14.55 -24.03
CA VAL A 144 21.71 15.06 -22.65
C VAL A 144 20.51 14.45 -21.93
N ILE A 145 20.75 13.63 -20.92
CA ILE A 145 19.70 12.88 -20.21
C ILE A 145 19.20 13.61 -18.96
N THR A 146 20.07 14.39 -18.31
CA THR A 146 19.72 15.28 -17.21
C THR A 146 20.83 16.33 -17.01
N GLU A 147 20.48 17.48 -16.44
CA GLU A 147 21.39 18.57 -16.10
C GLU A 147 20.91 19.31 -14.85
N THR A 148 21.85 19.82 -14.04
CA THR A 148 21.53 20.59 -12.83
C THR A 148 21.02 21.98 -13.17
N THR A 149 19.93 22.41 -12.54
CA THR A 149 19.38 23.78 -12.67
C THR A 149 19.94 24.75 -11.65
N ALA A 150 20.46 24.24 -10.53
CA ALA A 150 21.14 25.01 -9.48
C ALA A 150 22.33 24.21 -8.92
N PRO A 151 23.33 24.86 -8.30
CA PRO A 151 24.40 24.17 -7.59
C PRO A 151 23.84 23.33 -6.42
N VAL A 152 24.56 22.29 -6.00
CA VAL A 152 24.17 21.45 -4.86
C VAL A 152 24.13 22.29 -3.57
N GLU A 153 22.98 22.30 -2.90
CA GLU A 153 22.80 23.06 -1.66
C GLU A 153 23.08 22.16 -0.44
N PHE A 154 23.85 22.70 0.51
CA PHE A 154 24.17 22.06 1.79
C PHE A 154 23.73 23.01 2.90
N SER A 155 22.70 22.63 3.66
CA SER A 155 22.07 23.45 4.71
C SER A 155 22.07 22.70 6.04
N GLY A 156 23.18 22.79 6.77
CA GLY A 156 23.37 22.03 8.01
C GLY A 156 23.38 20.53 7.73
N LYS A 157 22.39 19.80 8.25
CA LYS A 157 22.23 18.34 8.05
C LYS A 157 21.28 17.99 6.90
N HIS A 158 21.12 18.86 5.92
CA HIS A 158 20.22 18.64 4.79
C HIS A 158 20.94 18.98 3.48
N THR A 159 20.92 18.07 2.52
CA THR A 159 21.58 18.22 1.21
C THR A 159 20.55 18.08 0.10
N LYS A 160 20.60 18.99 -0.89
CA LYS A 160 19.58 19.12 -1.95
C LYS A 160 20.22 19.23 -3.34
N LEU A 161 19.69 18.47 -4.29
CA LEU A 161 20.06 18.47 -5.71
C LEU A 161 18.85 18.89 -6.55
N SER A 162 19.05 19.87 -7.44
CA SER A 162 18.02 20.34 -8.38
C SER A 162 18.43 20.02 -9.82
N LEU A 163 17.61 19.20 -10.48
CA LEU A 163 17.75 18.75 -11.87
C LEU A 163 16.65 19.34 -12.73
N LYS A 164 16.88 19.39 -14.05
CA LYS A 164 15.88 19.82 -15.03
C LYS A 164 14.90 18.69 -15.35
N GLU A 165 13.61 19.02 -15.34
CA GLU A 165 12.51 18.16 -15.78
C GLU A 165 12.13 18.51 -17.23
N SER A 166 11.86 17.49 -18.07
CA SER A 166 11.37 17.67 -19.44
C SER A 166 9.85 17.44 -19.54
N PRO A 167 9.10 18.15 -20.40
CA PRO A 167 7.63 18.04 -20.44
C PRO A 167 7.07 16.63 -20.65
N GLU A 168 7.74 15.77 -21.44
CA GLU A 168 7.34 14.37 -21.66
C GLU A 168 8.11 13.36 -20.78
N GLU A 169 8.80 13.83 -19.73
CA GLU A 169 9.53 13.00 -18.78
C GLU A 169 8.60 12.46 -17.68
N TYR A 170 8.70 11.17 -17.36
CA TYR A 170 7.96 10.52 -16.28
C TYR A 170 8.92 9.84 -15.32
N PHE A 171 8.50 9.74 -14.05
CA PHE A 171 9.32 9.30 -12.94
C PHE A 171 8.65 8.17 -12.17
N TYR A 172 9.43 7.14 -11.86
CA TYR A 172 8.98 5.93 -11.16
C TYR A 172 10.01 5.49 -10.12
N GLY A 173 9.62 4.65 -9.17
CA GLY A 173 10.47 4.22 -8.06
C GLY A 173 9.99 4.76 -6.71
N GLY A 174 10.92 4.95 -5.78
CA GLY A 174 10.64 5.44 -4.42
C GLY A 174 10.28 4.36 -3.40
N GLY A 175 10.20 3.10 -3.82
CA GLY A 175 9.77 1.96 -2.99
C GLY A 175 8.28 1.66 -3.11
N VAL A 176 7.72 1.10 -2.05
CA VAL A 176 6.28 0.82 -1.93
C VAL A 176 5.56 2.10 -1.51
N GLN A 177 5.27 2.94 -2.50
CA GLN A 177 4.54 4.20 -2.37
C GLN A 177 3.04 3.91 -2.49
N ASN A 178 2.32 3.84 -1.37
CA ASN A 178 0.95 3.36 -1.33
C ASN A 178 0.04 4.20 -2.25
N GLY A 179 -0.79 3.54 -3.06
CA GLY A 179 -1.68 4.17 -4.05
C GLY A 179 -1.03 4.73 -5.31
N ARG A 180 0.32 4.70 -5.46
CA ARG A 180 1.05 5.44 -6.50
C ARG A 180 2.09 4.57 -7.22
N PHE A 181 2.31 4.86 -8.51
CA PHE A 181 3.43 4.29 -9.27
C PHE A 181 4.14 5.30 -10.20
N SER A 182 3.41 6.27 -10.75
CA SER A 182 3.92 7.35 -11.62
C SER A 182 3.88 8.68 -10.87
N HIS A 183 5.03 9.35 -10.76
CA HIS A 183 5.22 10.46 -9.81
C HIS A 183 5.38 11.85 -10.45
N LYS A 184 5.25 11.99 -11.77
CA LYS A 184 5.35 13.30 -12.47
C LYS A 184 4.38 14.33 -11.88
N GLY A 185 4.88 15.51 -11.52
CA GLY A 185 4.10 16.57 -10.89
C GLY A 185 3.63 16.25 -9.46
N LYS A 186 4.27 15.27 -8.81
CA LYS A 186 3.99 14.86 -7.42
C LYS A 186 5.25 14.94 -6.56
N ILE A 187 5.03 14.92 -5.25
CA ILE A 187 6.04 14.78 -4.22
C ILE A 187 5.89 13.39 -3.61
N ILE A 188 7.00 12.71 -3.35
CA ILE A 188 7.04 11.47 -2.57
C ILE A 188 8.01 11.58 -1.40
N ALA A 189 7.66 10.94 -0.29
CA ALA A 189 8.52 10.77 0.86
C ALA A 189 9.43 9.56 0.64
N ILE A 190 10.71 9.70 0.98
CA ILE A 190 11.72 8.63 1.01
C ILE A 190 12.08 8.43 2.48
N GLU A 191 11.06 8.09 3.24
CA GLU A 191 11.01 8.01 4.69
C GLU A 191 10.22 6.75 5.04
N ASN A 192 10.60 6.07 6.11
CA ASN A 192 9.71 5.08 6.69
C ASN A 192 8.58 5.83 7.40
N THR A 193 7.36 5.79 6.88
CA THR A 193 6.25 6.57 7.43
C THR A 193 5.45 5.80 8.48
N ASN A 194 5.66 4.47 8.58
CA ASN A 194 4.78 3.55 9.32
C ASN A 194 3.29 3.83 9.03
N ASN A 195 2.98 4.07 7.76
CA ASN A 195 1.62 4.31 7.28
C ASN A 195 1.34 3.33 6.14
N TRP A 196 0.34 2.50 6.37
CA TRP A 196 -0.01 1.33 5.57
C TRP A 196 -1.14 1.62 4.56
N THR A 197 -1.79 2.78 4.64
CA THR A 197 -2.96 3.19 3.83
C THR A 197 -2.55 4.09 2.64
N ASP A 198 -3.50 4.57 1.85
CA ASP A 198 -3.20 5.45 0.69
C ASP A 198 -2.43 6.71 1.11
N GLY A 199 -1.53 7.20 0.25
CA GLY A 199 -0.61 8.29 0.57
C GLY A 199 0.60 7.90 1.42
N GLY A 200 0.50 6.85 2.26
CA GLY A 200 1.60 6.30 3.08
C GLY A 200 2.74 5.65 2.29
N VAL A 201 3.79 5.20 2.99
CA VAL A 201 4.93 4.48 2.41
C VAL A 201 5.25 3.26 3.26
N ALA A 202 4.81 2.07 2.81
CA ALA A 202 4.98 0.82 3.55
C ALA A 202 6.41 0.22 3.48
N SER A 203 7.23 0.68 2.53
CA SER A 203 8.65 0.29 2.42
C SER A 203 9.38 1.24 1.47
N PRO A 204 10.04 2.29 1.97
CA PRO A 204 10.72 3.27 1.13
C PRO A 204 11.92 2.65 0.37
N THR A 205 12.33 3.26 -0.73
CA THR A 205 13.59 2.94 -1.39
C THR A 205 14.18 4.21 -1.99
N PRO A 206 15.44 4.59 -1.65
CA PRO A 206 16.07 5.83 -2.12
C PRO A 206 16.57 5.71 -3.57
N TYR A 207 15.76 5.09 -4.43
CA TYR A 207 16.02 4.86 -5.85
C TYR A 207 14.80 5.31 -6.65
N TYR A 208 15.03 6.16 -7.65
CA TYR A 208 14.04 6.46 -8.67
C TYR A 208 14.70 6.43 -10.05
N TRP A 209 13.88 6.33 -11.09
CA TRP A 209 14.34 6.42 -12.47
C TRP A 209 13.36 7.17 -13.35
N SER A 210 13.87 7.62 -14.50
CA SER A 210 13.21 8.53 -15.44
C SER A 210 13.15 7.94 -16.84
N THR A 211 12.06 8.21 -17.56
CA THR A 211 11.92 7.90 -19.00
C THR A 211 12.97 8.59 -19.87
N ASN A 212 13.68 9.61 -19.36
CA ASN A 212 14.76 10.24 -20.09
C ASN A 212 16.02 9.37 -20.24
N GLY A 213 16.10 8.23 -19.53
CA GLY A 213 17.17 7.24 -19.67
C GLY A 213 18.19 7.23 -18.53
N TYR A 214 17.74 7.51 -17.30
CA TYR A 214 18.60 7.50 -16.12
C TYR A 214 17.88 7.05 -14.85
N GLY A 215 18.64 6.48 -13.92
CA GLY A 215 18.24 6.19 -12.54
C GLY A 215 19.21 6.86 -11.56
N ILE A 216 18.69 7.26 -10.40
CA ILE A 216 19.50 7.81 -9.30
C ILE A 216 19.17 7.02 -8.03
N MET A 217 20.21 6.56 -7.34
CA MET A 217 20.11 6.03 -5.98
C MET A 217 20.89 6.92 -5.01
N TRP A 218 20.24 7.47 -3.99
CA TRP A 218 20.93 8.09 -2.85
C TRP A 218 21.53 7.00 -1.96
N HIS A 219 22.84 7.06 -1.73
CA HIS A 219 23.57 6.04 -0.97
C HIS A 219 23.68 6.44 0.51
N THR A 220 22.54 6.40 1.19
CA THR A 220 22.40 6.83 2.58
C THR A 220 21.34 6.00 3.31
N PHE A 221 21.39 5.96 4.64
CA PHE A 221 20.33 5.46 5.52
C PHE A 221 19.56 6.61 6.20
N LYS A 222 19.58 7.81 5.61
CA LYS A 222 18.83 8.97 6.08
C LYS A 222 17.61 9.17 5.20
N LYS A 223 16.54 9.68 5.80
CA LYS A 223 15.30 10.00 5.10
C LYS A 223 15.49 11.11 4.07
N GLY A 224 14.56 11.19 3.13
CA GLY A 224 14.57 12.17 2.05
C GLY A 224 13.20 12.46 1.45
N LYS A 225 13.19 13.31 0.43
CA LYS A 225 12.00 13.80 -0.27
C LYS A 225 12.34 14.04 -1.73
N TYR A 226 11.55 13.48 -2.65
CA TYR A 226 11.70 13.73 -4.09
C TYR A 226 10.46 14.47 -4.60
N ASP A 227 10.69 15.64 -5.22
CA ASP A 227 9.68 16.47 -5.87
C ASP A 227 9.93 16.45 -7.38
N PHE A 228 8.95 15.97 -8.15
CA PHE A 228 9.05 15.80 -9.60
C PHE A 228 8.29 16.89 -10.37
N GLY A 229 8.49 18.16 -9.98
CA GLY A 229 7.88 19.32 -10.62
C GLY A 229 6.53 19.74 -10.02
N ALA A 230 6.24 19.32 -8.79
CA ALA A 230 5.04 19.70 -8.05
C ALA A 230 5.15 21.14 -7.51
N THR A 231 6.25 21.47 -6.80
CA THR A 231 6.47 22.83 -6.29
C THR A 231 6.85 23.80 -7.42
N GLN A 232 7.65 23.33 -8.38
CA GLN A 232 8.08 24.15 -9.53
C GLN A 232 8.19 23.29 -10.80
N LYS A 233 7.27 23.49 -11.75
CA LYS A 233 7.30 22.85 -13.08
C LYS A 233 8.66 23.08 -13.77
N GLY A 234 9.20 22.06 -14.42
CA GLY A 234 10.52 22.11 -15.06
C GLY A 234 11.71 21.80 -14.14
N ILE A 235 11.49 21.52 -12.86
CA ILE A 235 12.54 21.14 -11.90
C ILE A 235 12.18 19.86 -11.15
N VAL A 236 13.11 18.89 -11.14
CA VAL A 236 13.12 17.80 -10.17
C VAL A 236 14.01 18.21 -9.00
N GLN A 237 13.50 18.15 -7.77
CA GLN A 237 14.26 18.47 -6.57
C GLN A 237 14.34 17.23 -5.66
N LEU A 238 15.56 16.81 -5.34
CA LEU A 238 15.86 15.65 -4.51
C LEU A 238 16.58 16.11 -3.26
N SER A 239 16.17 15.65 -2.08
CA SER A 239 16.92 15.91 -0.85
C SER A 239 16.91 14.75 0.14
N HIS A 240 17.96 14.69 0.97
CA HIS A 240 18.06 13.79 2.11
C HIS A 240 18.70 14.51 3.31
N ASP A 241 18.39 14.03 4.51
CA ASP A 241 18.90 14.56 5.79
C ASP A 241 20.35 14.10 6.05
N THR A 242 21.24 14.60 5.19
CA THR A 242 22.70 14.39 5.14
C THR A 242 23.41 15.73 5.01
N ASP A 243 24.62 15.83 5.56
CA ASP A 243 25.55 16.96 5.42
C ASP A 243 26.58 16.76 4.28
N TYR A 244 26.44 15.67 3.52
CA TYR A 244 27.25 15.30 2.36
C TYR A 244 26.35 14.82 1.21
N LEU A 245 26.88 14.87 -0.02
CA LEU A 245 26.25 14.31 -1.21
C LEU A 245 26.84 12.91 -1.48
N ASP A 246 26.00 11.89 -1.64
CA ASP A 246 26.42 10.55 -2.07
C ASP A 246 25.35 9.89 -2.95
N LEU A 247 25.61 9.85 -4.26
CA LEU A 247 24.65 9.44 -5.29
C LEU A 247 25.27 8.44 -6.25
N PHE A 248 24.53 7.40 -6.61
CA PHE A 248 24.80 6.61 -7.82
C PHE A 248 23.91 7.08 -8.97
N PHE A 249 24.53 7.41 -10.10
CA PHE A 249 23.87 7.62 -11.38
C PHE A 249 24.02 6.37 -12.26
N MET A 250 22.91 5.92 -12.83
CA MET A 250 22.81 4.73 -13.67
C MET A 250 22.21 5.12 -15.03
N ILE A 251 22.95 4.95 -16.12
CA ILE A 251 22.59 5.51 -17.43
C ILE A 251 22.25 4.40 -18.43
N ASN A 252 20.97 4.26 -18.77
CA ASN A 252 20.47 3.24 -19.69
C ASN A 252 19.09 3.65 -20.24
N SER A 253 18.78 3.23 -21.47
CA SER A 253 17.61 3.70 -22.22
C SER A 253 16.33 2.89 -22.00
N THR A 254 16.35 1.84 -21.17
CA THR A 254 15.16 1.01 -20.89
C THR A 254 14.96 0.77 -19.39
N PRO A 255 13.71 0.62 -18.92
CA PRO A 255 13.42 0.38 -17.49
C PRO A 255 14.13 -0.86 -16.94
N VAL A 256 14.15 -1.96 -17.69
CA VAL A 256 14.80 -3.22 -17.30
C VAL A 256 16.32 -3.06 -17.20
N ALA A 257 16.95 -2.26 -18.07
CA ALA A 257 18.37 -2.02 -17.99
C ALA A 257 18.74 -1.14 -16.77
N LEU A 258 17.91 -0.15 -16.43
CA LEU A 258 18.06 0.66 -15.22
C LEU A 258 17.85 -0.14 -13.93
N LEU A 259 16.83 -1.01 -13.89
CA LEU A 259 16.64 -1.97 -12.79
C LEU A 259 17.85 -2.91 -12.64
N ASN A 260 18.42 -3.40 -13.74
CA ASN A 260 19.62 -4.24 -13.70
C ASN A 260 20.90 -3.48 -13.28
N ASP A 261 21.00 -2.18 -13.55
CA ASP A 261 22.07 -1.33 -13.00
C ASP A 261 21.89 -1.19 -11.48
N PHE A 262 20.65 -0.97 -11.00
CA PHE A 262 20.32 -0.93 -9.57
C PHE A 262 20.60 -2.28 -8.88
N TYR A 263 20.25 -3.41 -9.50
CA TYR A 263 20.55 -4.75 -8.98
C TYR A 263 22.05 -5.10 -9.06
N GLN A 264 22.82 -4.53 -9.98
CA GLN A 264 24.29 -4.67 -9.95
C GLN A 264 24.85 -4.10 -8.64
N LEU A 265 24.33 -2.95 -8.20
CA LEU A 265 24.76 -2.30 -6.97
C LEU A 265 24.18 -3.00 -5.73
N THR A 266 22.89 -3.31 -5.73
CA THR A 266 22.12 -3.66 -4.51
C THR A 266 21.69 -5.13 -4.43
N GLY A 267 21.93 -5.94 -5.46
CA GLY A 267 21.60 -7.36 -5.53
C GLY A 267 20.30 -7.65 -6.30
N ASN A 268 20.28 -8.78 -7.01
CA ASN A 268 19.07 -9.25 -7.70
C ASN A 268 18.00 -9.70 -6.68
N PRO A 269 16.70 -9.54 -6.98
CA PRO A 269 15.60 -10.12 -6.21
C PRO A 269 15.75 -11.63 -5.96
N VAL A 270 15.32 -12.10 -4.78
CA VAL A 270 15.24 -13.53 -4.48
C VAL A 270 14.09 -14.20 -5.27
N LEU A 271 14.33 -15.37 -5.85
CA LEU A 271 13.25 -16.21 -6.39
C LEU A 271 12.55 -16.91 -5.23
N LEU A 272 11.27 -16.61 -5.01
CA LEU A 272 10.48 -17.26 -3.97
C LEU A 272 10.43 -18.80 -4.16
N PRO A 273 10.33 -19.60 -3.08
CA PRO A 273 10.04 -21.01 -3.20
C PRO A 273 8.62 -21.22 -3.73
N LYS A 274 8.35 -22.34 -4.42
CA LYS A 274 7.05 -22.58 -5.08
C LYS A 274 5.87 -22.48 -4.11
N PHE A 275 6.03 -22.90 -2.86
CA PHE A 275 4.96 -22.85 -1.86
C PHE A 275 4.62 -21.41 -1.40
N GLY A 276 5.51 -20.44 -1.63
CA GLY A 276 5.25 -19.03 -1.36
C GLY A 276 4.28 -18.36 -2.35
N PHE A 277 4.00 -18.99 -3.49
CA PHE A 277 3.01 -18.50 -4.46
C PHE A 277 1.55 -18.82 -4.11
N TYR A 278 1.35 -19.61 -3.06
CA TYR A 278 0.04 -19.95 -2.52
C TYR A 278 -0.28 -18.99 -1.38
N GLU A 279 -1.54 -18.99 -0.96
CA GLU A 279 -1.89 -18.30 0.28
C GLU A 279 -1.24 -18.96 1.50
N GLY A 280 -0.80 -18.13 2.44
CA GLY A 280 -0.47 -18.51 3.80
C GLY A 280 -1.58 -18.12 4.77
N HIS A 281 -1.60 -18.74 5.95
CA HIS A 281 -2.48 -18.34 7.05
C HIS A 281 -1.66 -18.00 8.29
N LEU A 282 -1.97 -16.87 8.93
CA LEU A 282 -1.17 -16.26 9.99
C LEU A 282 -2.07 -15.88 11.16
N ASN A 283 -1.74 -16.34 12.37
CA ASN A 283 -2.35 -15.90 13.63
C ASN A 283 -1.43 -16.27 14.81
N ALA A 284 -1.83 -15.97 16.04
CA ALA A 284 -1.37 -16.67 17.23
C ALA A 284 -2.23 -17.92 17.49
N TYR A 285 -1.63 -19.03 17.92
CA TYR A 285 -2.35 -20.22 18.40
C TYR A 285 -1.76 -20.78 19.71
N ASN A 286 -1.15 -19.91 20.52
CA ASN A 286 -0.39 -20.31 21.71
C ASN A 286 -0.72 -19.48 22.97
N ARG A 287 -1.54 -18.42 22.82
CA ARG A 287 -1.72 -17.38 23.83
C ARG A 287 -3.18 -17.22 24.27
N ASP A 288 -4.10 -17.23 23.32
CA ASP A 288 -5.42 -16.63 23.49
C ASP A 288 -6.47 -17.65 23.97
N TYR A 289 -7.66 -17.16 24.32
CA TYR A 289 -8.71 -17.92 25.01
C TYR A 289 -10.06 -17.76 24.34
N TRP A 290 -10.73 -18.89 24.07
CA TRP A 290 -12.04 -18.92 23.44
C TRP A 290 -13.15 -19.22 24.45
N LYS A 291 -14.18 -18.36 24.49
CA LYS A 291 -15.32 -18.50 25.41
C LYS A 291 -16.64 -18.46 24.66
N GLU A 292 -17.58 -19.33 25.05
CA GLU A 292 -18.89 -19.46 24.40
C GLU A 292 -19.69 -18.16 24.49
N ASP A 293 -20.18 -17.67 23.34
CA ASP A 293 -20.88 -16.39 23.17
C ASP A 293 -21.82 -16.48 21.94
N GLU A 294 -23.11 -16.16 22.09
CA GLU A 294 -24.12 -16.25 21.03
C GLU A 294 -23.83 -15.34 19.80
N LYS A 295 -23.03 -14.30 19.99
CA LYS A 295 -22.57 -13.36 18.96
C LYS A 295 -21.17 -13.71 18.42
N GLY A 296 -20.57 -14.80 18.91
CA GLY A 296 -19.26 -15.28 18.50
C GLY A 296 -19.21 -15.97 17.12
N ILE A 297 -18.02 -16.45 16.79
CA ILE A 297 -17.65 -17.21 15.60
C ILE A 297 -18.10 -18.67 15.78
N LEU A 298 -18.72 -19.27 14.75
CA LEU A 298 -19.16 -20.67 14.76
C LEU A 298 -17.97 -21.62 14.58
N PHE A 299 -17.87 -22.67 15.41
CA PHE A 299 -16.86 -23.72 15.33
C PHE A 299 -17.48 -25.10 15.02
N GLU A 300 -16.62 -26.11 14.83
CA GLU A 300 -17.00 -27.47 14.38
C GLU A 300 -17.94 -28.23 15.33
N ASP A 301 -17.98 -27.86 16.61
CA ASP A 301 -18.91 -28.41 17.60
C ASP A 301 -20.33 -27.82 17.51
N GLY A 302 -20.57 -26.89 16.57
CA GLY A 302 -21.85 -26.22 16.36
C GLY A 302 -22.12 -25.06 17.34
N LYS A 303 -21.18 -24.73 18.22
CA LYS A 303 -21.27 -23.61 19.14
C LYS A 303 -20.54 -22.38 18.60
N LYS A 304 -20.84 -21.24 19.23
CA LYS A 304 -20.20 -19.97 18.91
C LYS A 304 -19.27 -19.53 20.04
N TYR A 305 -18.10 -19.03 19.67
CA TYR A 305 -17.06 -18.60 20.59
C TYR A 305 -16.54 -17.20 20.27
N LYS A 306 -16.17 -16.45 21.30
CA LYS A 306 -15.46 -15.18 21.19
C LYS A 306 -14.05 -15.33 21.77
N GLU A 307 -13.09 -14.83 21.04
CA GLU A 307 -11.67 -14.78 21.40
C GLU A 307 -11.40 -13.73 22.49
N SER A 308 -10.34 -13.94 23.26
CA SER A 308 -9.85 -13.03 24.28
C SER A 308 -8.38 -13.28 24.57
N GLN A 309 -7.55 -12.24 24.43
CA GLN A 309 -6.13 -12.30 24.82
C GLN A 309 -5.93 -12.47 26.34
N LYS A 310 -6.95 -12.13 27.14
CA LYS A 310 -6.93 -12.27 28.60
C LYS A 310 -7.71 -13.52 29.00
N ASP A 311 -7.18 -14.25 29.99
CA ASP A 311 -7.90 -15.38 30.59
C ASP A 311 -9.23 -14.90 31.16
N ASN A 312 -10.32 -15.37 30.54
CA ASN A 312 -11.70 -15.06 30.88
C ASN A 312 -12.45 -16.30 31.40
N GLY A 313 -11.74 -17.36 31.76
CA GLY A 313 -12.27 -18.70 32.04
C GLY A 313 -12.62 -19.50 30.78
N GLY A 314 -12.15 -19.07 29.60
CA GLY A 314 -12.30 -19.78 28.32
C GLY A 314 -11.29 -20.91 28.12
N ILE A 315 -11.38 -21.56 26.96
CA ILE A 315 -10.47 -22.63 26.52
C ILE A 315 -9.25 -21.98 25.89
N LYS A 316 -8.06 -22.23 26.46
CA LYS A 316 -6.80 -21.73 25.92
C LYS A 316 -6.39 -22.50 24.66
N GLU A 317 -5.88 -21.80 23.67
CA GLU A 317 -5.31 -22.37 22.44
C GLU A 317 -4.01 -23.16 22.69
N SER A 318 -3.65 -23.98 21.71
CA SER A 318 -2.29 -24.52 21.55
C SER A 318 -2.06 -24.94 20.09
N LEU A 319 -0.81 -24.88 19.60
CA LEU A 319 -0.47 -25.24 18.22
C LEU A 319 -0.99 -26.63 17.81
N ASN A 320 -0.90 -27.61 18.72
CA ASN A 320 -1.13 -29.01 18.41
C ASN A 320 -2.53 -29.54 18.85
N GLY A 321 -3.34 -28.73 19.53
CA GLY A 321 -4.68 -29.15 19.99
C GLY A 321 -4.67 -30.21 21.09
N GLU A 322 -3.52 -30.38 21.75
CA GLU A 322 -3.20 -31.49 22.66
C GLU A 322 -3.85 -31.38 24.06
N LYS A 323 -4.55 -30.28 24.35
CA LYS A 323 -5.11 -29.94 25.67
C LYS A 323 -6.64 -29.98 25.69
N ASN A 324 -7.24 -30.89 24.90
CA ASN A 324 -8.68 -30.99 24.67
C ASN A 324 -9.27 -29.68 24.11
N ASN A 325 -8.53 -29.05 23.19
CA ASN A 325 -8.75 -27.72 22.64
C ASN A 325 -8.59 -27.70 21.10
N TYR A 326 -8.72 -28.86 20.44
CA TYR A 326 -8.31 -29.07 19.03
C TYR A 326 -8.89 -28.04 18.05
N GLN A 327 -10.18 -27.67 18.17
CA GLN A 327 -10.81 -26.69 17.28
C GLN A 327 -10.19 -25.28 17.35
N PHE A 328 -9.47 -24.97 18.44
CA PHE A 328 -8.75 -23.71 18.66
C PHE A 328 -7.22 -23.88 18.46
N SER A 329 -6.81 -24.74 17.53
CA SER A 329 -5.40 -25.07 17.26
C SER A 329 -4.96 -24.75 15.84
N ALA A 330 -3.65 -24.54 15.67
CA ALA A 330 -3.02 -24.37 14.36
C ALA A 330 -3.19 -25.62 13.46
N ARG A 331 -3.36 -26.83 14.04
CA ARG A 331 -3.68 -28.04 13.27
C ARG A 331 -5.10 -27.99 12.68
N ALA A 332 -6.08 -27.53 13.45
CA ALA A 332 -7.45 -27.38 12.96
C ALA A 332 -7.57 -26.36 11.80
N VAL A 333 -6.69 -25.35 11.74
CA VAL A 333 -6.56 -24.49 10.54
C VAL A 333 -6.31 -25.35 9.30
N ILE A 334 -5.26 -26.18 9.32
CA ILE A 334 -4.86 -27.02 8.18
C ILE A 334 -5.98 -28.02 7.82
N ASP A 335 -6.65 -28.58 8.81
CA ASP A 335 -7.83 -29.44 8.58
C ASP A 335 -9.00 -28.68 7.93
N ARG A 336 -9.27 -27.41 8.30
CA ARG A 336 -10.28 -26.58 7.62
C ARG A 336 -9.94 -26.33 6.16
N TYR A 337 -8.71 -25.91 5.84
CA TYR A 337 -8.31 -25.70 4.44
C TYR A 337 -8.47 -26.98 3.61
N ASN A 338 -8.09 -28.14 4.16
CA ASN A 338 -8.32 -29.44 3.51
C ASN A 338 -9.82 -29.78 3.37
N ALA A 339 -10.63 -29.58 4.41
CA ALA A 339 -12.06 -29.90 4.41
C ALA A 339 -12.87 -29.04 3.42
N TYR A 340 -12.47 -27.78 3.22
CA TYR A 340 -13.08 -26.87 2.26
C TYR A 340 -12.43 -26.90 0.87
N ASP A 341 -11.48 -27.81 0.62
CA ASP A 341 -10.69 -27.95 -0.62
C ASP A 341 -10.01 -26.65 -1.08
N MET A 342 -9.41 -25.94 -0.13
CA MET A 342 -8.69 -24.68 -0.34
C MET A 342 -7.18 -24.90 -0.45
N PRO A 343 -6.50 -24.30 -1.44
CA PRO A 343 -5.05 -24.27 -1.47
C PRO A 343 -4.42 -23.59 -0.25
N LEU A 344 -3.30 -24.12 0.24
CA LEU A 344 -2.58 -23.58 1.39
C LEU A 344 -1.10 -23.93 1.25
N GLY A 345 -0.23 -22.92 1.18
CA GLY A 345 1.21 -23.13 1.06
C GLY A 345 1.90 -23.29 2.41
N TRP A 346 1.49 -22.50 3.41
CA TRP A 346 2.19 -22.40 4.69
C TRP A 346 1.33 -21.82 5.81
N VAL A 347 1.69 -22.09 7.07
CA VAL A 347 1.03 -21.53 8.27
C VAL A 347 2.06 -20.91 9.22
N LEU A 348 1.76 -19.71 9.72
CA LEU A 348 2.53 -19.01 10.75
C LEU A 348 1.68 -18.96 12.04
N PRO A 349 2.09 -19.65 13.14
CA PRO A 349 1.21 -19.88 14.29
C PRO A 349 1.52 -19.01 15.53
N ASN A 350 2.36 -17.97 15.38
CA ASN A 350 2.85 -17.14 16.48
C ASN A 350 2.84 -15.63 16.19
N ASP A 351 1.93 -15.16 15.33
CA ASP A 351 1.89 -13.75 14.94
C ASP A 351 1.53 -12.83 16.13
N GLY A 352 2.37 -11.83 16.39
CA GLY A 352 2.17 -10.83 17.44
C GLY A 352 2.88 -11.10 18.78
N TYR A 353 3.09 -10.01 19.52
CA TYR A 353 3.92 -10.00 20.72
C TYR A 353 3.40 -10.95 21.82
N GLY A 354 4.32 -11.67 22.47
CA GLY A 354 3.99 -12.60 23.55
C GLY A 354 3.20 -13.85 23.13
N ALA A 355 2.94 -14.07 21.83
CA ALA A 355 2.29 -15.28 21.35
C ALA A 355 3.13 -16.52 21.66
N GLY A 356 4.39 -16.53 21.19
CA GLY A 356 5.29 -17.68 21.27
C GLY A 356 4.78 -18.90 20.49
N TYR A 357 5.53 -20.00 20.53
CA TYR A 357 5.21 -21.24 19.80
C TYR A 357 5.22 -22.50 20.71
N GLY A 358 5.10 -22.31 22.02
CA GLY A 358 4.96 -23.40 22.99
C GLY A 358 4.63 -22.89 24.39
N GLN A 359 4.16 -23.82 25.23
CA GLN A 359 3.68 -23.55 26.59
C GLN A 359 4.48 -24.33 27.65
N THR A 360 5.76 -24.59 27.37
CA THR A 360 6.68 -25.30 28.28
C THR A 360 7.62 -24.32 28.98
N GLY A 361 8.18 -24.73 30.12
CA GLY A 361 9.14 -23.92 30.88
C GLY A 361 10.55 -23.80 30.28
N THR A 362 10.78 -24.30 29.06
CA THR A 362 12.13 -24.30 28.42
C THR A 362 12.04 -24.04 26.92
N LEU A 363 13.01 -23.30 26.37
CA LEU A 363 13.05 -23.02 24.93
C LEU A 363 13.07 -24.32 24.10
N ASP A 364 13.89 -25.31 24.47
CA ASP A 364 13.95 -26.60 23.77
C ASP A 364 12.62 -27.38 23.81
N GLY A 365 11.80 -27.19 24.85
CA GLY A 365 10.44 -27.75 24.90
C GLY A 365 9.49 -27.06 23.93
N ASN A 366 9.62 -25.74 23.79
CA ASN A 366 8.83 -24.95 22.83
C ASN A 366 9.26 -25.24 21.38
N ILE A 367 10.57 -25.41 21.11
CA ILE A 367 11.09 -25.87 19.82
C ILE A 367 10.53 -27.25 19.44
N ARG A 368 10.43 -28.19 20.40
CA ARG A 368 9.80 -29.50 20.16
C ARG A 368 8.30 -29.37 19.84
N ASN A 369 7.55 -28.54 20.58
CA ASN A 369 6.14 -28.28 20.29
C ASN A 369 5.92 -27.70 18.88
N LEU A 370 6.77 -26.75 18.46
CA LEU A 370 6.76 -26.20 17.11
C LEU A 370 7.15 -27.26 16.06
N LYS A 371 8.13 -28.12 16.35
CA LYS A 371 8.51 -29.24 15.47
C LYS A 371 7.35 -30.21 15.26
N GLU A 372 6.63 -30.58 16.32
CA GLU A 372 5.47 -31.47 16.24
C GLU A 372 4.35 -30.89 15.38
N PHE A 373 4.15 -29.56 15.42
CA PHE A 373 3.24 -28.86 14.51
C PHE A 373 3.77 -28.87 13.06
N GLY A 374 5.05 -28.56 12.85
CA GLY A 374 5.67 -28.57 11.53
C GLY A 374 5.68 -29.94 10.86
N ASP A 375 5.92 -31.02 11.62
CA ASP A 375 5.87 -32.39 11.11
C ASP A 375 4.45 -32.79 10.67
N TYR A 376 3.43 -32.31 11.39
CA TYR A 376 2.03 -32.47 11.00
C TYR A 376 1.71 -31.63 9.74
N ALA A 377 2.11 -30.35 9.69
CA ALA A 377 1.87 -29.48 8.55
C ALA A 377 2.49 -30.03 7.25
N ARG A 378 3.78 -30.44 7.32
CA ARG A 378 4.51 -31.00 6.17
C ARG A 378 3.91 -32.32 5.68
N LYS A 379 3.33 -33.14 6.56
CA LYS A 379 2.56 -34.35 6.17
C LYS A 379 1.33 -34.01 5.31
N HIS A 380 0.77 -32.82 5.46
CA HIS A 380 -0.34 -32.31 4.64
C HIS A 380 0.15 -31.43 3.46
N GLY A 381 1.48 -31.33 3.24
CA GLY A 381 2.09 -30.55 2.16
C GLY A 381 2.20 -29.06 2.44
N VAL A 382 2.08 -28.64 3.71
CA VAL A 382 2.06 -27.24 4.17
C VAL A 382 3.36 -26.95 4.93
N GLU A 383 4.05 -25.86 4.59
CA GLU A 383 5.25 -25.43 5.33
C GLU A 383 4.90 -24.60 6.58
N ILE A 384 5.85 -24.40 7.49
CA ILE A 384 5.64 -23.56 8.67
C ILE A 384 6.50 -22.29 8.66
N GLY A 385 5.88 -21.20 9.10
CA GLY A 385 6.50 -19.90 9.29
C GLY A 385 6.62 -19.47 10.75
N LEU A 386 7.41 -18.43 11.02
CA LEU A 386 7.41 -17.72 12.31
C LEU A 386 7.43 -16.20 12.12
N TRP A 387 6.59 -15.51 12.89
CA TRP A 387 6.75 -14.08 13.15
C TRP A 387 7.96 -13.88 14.06
N THR A 388 8.82 -12.92 13.76
CA THR A 388 10.18 -12.86 14.32
C THR A 388 10.63 -11.47 14.72
N GLN A 389 11.12 -11.38 15.97
CA GLN A 389 11.57 -10.17 16.64
C GLN A 389 13.09 -9.97 16.46
N SER A 390 13.60 -8.81 16.88
CA SER A 390 15.02 -8.43 16.78
C SER A 390 15.99 -9.39 17.48
N ASP A 391 15.53 -10.06 18.52
CA ASP A 391 16.32 -10.95 19.35
C ASP A 391 16.35 -12.38 18.79
N LEU A 392 16.99 -12.58 17.63
CA LEU A 392 17.08 -13.85 16.92
C LEU A 392 17.76 -15.02 17.70
N HIS A 393 18.45 -14.71 18.79
CA HIS A 393 19.26 -15.66 19.56
C HIS A 393 18.97 -15.61 21.06
N PRO A 394 19.19 -16.72 21.81
CA PRO A 394 18.83 -16.80 23.22
C PRO A 394 19.53 -15.75 24.09
N LYS A 395 18.75 -15.00 24.87
CA LYS A 395 19.23 -14.07 25.91
C LYS A 395 18.98 -14.60 27.30
N ALA A 396 20.01 -14.60 28.15
CA ALA A 396 19.91 -15.02 29.53
C ALA A 396 18.98 -14.11 30.34
N GLY A 397 18.10 -14.70 31.15
CA GLY A 397 17.15 -13.97 32.00
C GLY A 397 15.78 -13.68 31.37
N ILE A 398 15.62 -13.88 30.05
CA ILE A 398 14.31 -13.84 29.37
C ILE A 398 13.57 -15.16 29.61
N GLU A 399 12.24 -15.13 29.75
CA GLU A 399 11.43 -16.35 29.93
C GLU A 399 11.34 -17.19 28.63
N ALA A 400 11.21 -18.51 28.76
CA ALA A 400 11.19 -19.44 27.62
C ALA A 400 10.08 -19.20 26.58
N LEU A 401 9.01 -18.49 26.95
CA LEU A 401 7.93 -18.07 26.04
C LEU A 401 8.36 -16.95 25.09
N LEU A 402 9.29 -16.09 25.54
CA LEU A 402 9.76 -14.88 24.87
C LEU A 402 11.17 -15.01 24.28
N GLN A 403 11.85 -16.14 24.53
CA GLN A 403 13.15 -16.44 23.91
C GLN A 403 12.97 -16.97 22.47
N ARG A 404 13.99 -16.74 21.64
CA ARG A 404 14.12 -17.25 20.28
C ARG A 404 15.48 -17.90 20.06
N ASP A 405 15.53 -18.85 19.14
CA ASP A 405 16.76 -19.45 18.62
C ASP A 405 16.52 -19.78 17.16
N ILE A 406 16.75 -18.79 16.28
CA ILE A 406 16.43 -18.92 14.85
C ILE A 406 17.17 -20.10 14.19
N VAL A 407 18.34 -20.47 14.72
CA VAL A 407 19.11 -21.63 14.23
C VAL A 407 18.36 -22.92 14.55
N LYS A 408 17.85 -23.11 15.78
CA LYS A 408 17.02 -24.28 16.12
C LYS A 408 15.65 -24.26 15.43
N GLU A 409 15.05 -23.09 15.26
CA GLU A 409 13.76 -22.94 14.58
C GLU A 409 13.86 -23.38 13.11
N VAL A 410 14.90 -22.94 12.39
CA VAL A 410 15.15 -23.32 11.00
C VAL A 410 15.65 -24.77 10.87
N ARG A 411 16.59 -25.20 11.72
CA ARG A 411 17.27 -26.51 11.62
C ARG A 411 16.47 -27.66 12.22
N ASP A 412 15.94 -27.48 13.43
CA ASP A 412 15.37 -28.56 14.25
C ASP A 412 13.84 -28.63 14.15
N ALA A 413 13.15 -27.48 14.13
CA ALA A 413 11.70 -27.42 13.92
C ALA A 413 11.31 -27.40 12.41
N GLY A 414 12.21 -26.92 11.55
CA GLY A 414 12.02 -26.89 10.11
C GLY A 414 11.21 -25.69 9.61
N VAL A 415 11.40 -24.51 10.20
CA VAL A 415 10.77 -23.25 9.76
C VAL A 415 11.31 -22.84 8.39
N ARG A 416 10.43 -22.42 7.48
CA ARG A 416 10.76 -22.05 6.08
C ARG A 416 10.20 -20.70 5.62
N VAL A 417 9.39 -20.03 6.44
CA VAL A 417 8.91 -18.65 6.20
C VAL A 417 9.21 -17.81 7.42
N LEU A 418 9.71 -16.58 7.27
CA LEU A 418 9.70 -15.61 8.37
C LEU A 418 8.92 -14.37 8.00
N LYS A 419 8.10 -13.86 8.92
CA LYS A 419 7.52 -12.51 8.90
C LYS A 419 8.29 -11.65 9.91
N THR A 420 8.82 -10.50 9.51
CA THR A 420 9.53 -9.61 10.44
C THR A 420 8.55 -8.80 11.29
N ASP A 421 8.84 -8.68 12.58
CA ASP A 421 8.14 -7.83 13.53
C ASP A 421 8.34 -6.32 13.19
N VAL A 422 7.25 -5.53 13.24
CA VAL A 422 7.33 -4.07 13.12
C VAL A 422 8.13 -3.45 14.27
N ALA A 423 8.14 -4.02 15.47
CA ALA A 423 9.02 -3.55 16.55
C ALA A 423 10.52 -3.80 16.28
N TRP A 424 10.86 -4.65 15.31
CA TRP A 424 12.24 -4.89 14.87
C TRP A 424 12.63 -4.00 13.69
N VAL A 425 11.82 -4.01 12.62
CA VAL A 425 12.15 -3.30 11.36
C VAL A 425 11.56 -1.89 11.29
N GLY A 426 10.68 -1.52 12.21
CA GLY A 426 9.92 -0.26 12.25
C GLY A 426 10.74 1.02 12.37
N ALA A 427 11.97 0.93 12.89
CA ALA A 427 12.92 2.04 12.82
C ALA A 427 13.38 2.33 11.37
N GLY A 428 13.09 1.43 10.41
CA GLY A 428 13.39 1.54 8.99
C GLY A 428 14.88 1.48 8.65
N TYR A 429 15.20 1.90 7.43
CA TYR A 429 16.57 2.16 6.95
C TYR A 429 17.53 0.97 7.17
N SER A 430 18.48 1.10 8.11
CA SER A 430 19.45 0.04 8.44
C SER A 430 18.87 -1.07 9.31
N PHE A 431 17.83 -0.81 10.11
CA PHE A 431 17.19 -1.86 10.92
C PHE A 431 16.49 -2.89 10.03
N GLY A 432 15.62 -2.42 9.12
CA GLY A 432 14.94 -3.28 8.15
C GLY A 432 15.90 -4.11 7.30
N LEU A 433 16.96 -3.48 6.79
CA LEU A 433 17.93 -4.19 5.94
C LEU A 433 18.86 -5.14 6.72
N ASN A 434 19.26 -4.79 7.94
CA ASN A 434 20.04 -5.68 8.82
C ASN A 434 19.22 -6.95 9.16
N GLY A 435 17.96 -6.78 9.55
CA GLY A 435 17.16 -7.88 10.06
C GLY A 435 16.88 -8.97 9.02
N VAL A 436 16.59 -8.59 7.78
CA VAL A 436 16.40 -9.55 6.68
C VAL A 436 17.71 -10.18 6.21
N ALA A 437 18.86 -9.51 6.40
CA ALA A 437 20.16 -10.00 5.92
C ALA A 437 20.67 -11.20 6.72
N ASP A 438 20.54 -11.19 8.05
CA ASP A 438 20.98 -12.29 8.91
C ASP A 438 20.15 -13.56 8.67
N VAL A 439 18.82 -13.42 8.67
CA VAL A 439 17.90 -14.49 8.26
C VAL A 439 18.22 -15.02 6.86
N GLY A 440 18.53 -14.12 5.92
CA GLY A 440 18.90 -14.46 4.55
C GLY A 440 20.16 -15.34 4.44
N ALA A 441 21.05 -15.31 5.44
CA ALA A 441 22.21 -16.20 5.55
C ALA A 441 21.91 -17.47 6.36
N ILE A 442 21.10 -17.37 7.42
CA ILE A 442 20.74 -18.47 8.30
C ILE A 442 19.86 -19.51 7.60
N MET A 443 18.88 -19.08 6.79
CA MET A 443 17.94 -19.98 6.11
C MET A 443 18.63 -20.95 5.14
N PRO A 444 19.55 -20.53 4.25
CA PRO A 444 20.29 -21.47 3.40
C PRO A 444 21.28 -22.32 4.21
N TYR A 445 22.03 -21.73 5.15
CA TYR A 445 23.13 -22.41 5.84
C TYR A 445 22.63 -23.49 6.81
N TYR A 446 21.60 -23.21 7.60
CA TYR A 446 21.05 -24.15 8.58
C TYR A 446 19.77 -24.88 8.12
N GLY A 447 19.11 -24.40 7.07
CA GLY A 447 17.84 -24.94 6.54
C GLY A 447 17.98 -25.94 5.39
N ASN A 448 19.13 -26.61 5.25
CA ASN A 448 19.45 -27.52 4.13
C ASN A 448 19.42 -26.84 2.76
N ASN A 449 20.14 -25.72 2.61
CA ASN A 449 20.18 -24.90 1.38
C ASN A 449 18.83 -24.30 0.98
N ALA A 450 17.82 -24.28 1.87
CA ALA A 450 16.52 -23.68 1.61
C ALA A 450 16.67 -22.21 1.21
N ARG A 451 16.03 -21.80 0.10
CA ARG A 451 16.07 -20.41 -0.34
C ARG A 451 15.27 -19.52 0.64
N PRO A 452 15.72 -18.29 0.93
CA PRO A 452 15.00 -17.42 1.85
C PRO A 452 13.58 -17.11 1.35
N PHE A 453 12.59 -17.30 2.23
CA PHE A 453 11.27 -16.71 2.07
C PHE A 453 10.99 -15.86 3.31
N ILE A 454 11.28 -14.56 3.15
CA ILE A 454 11.12 -13.55 4.18
C ILE A 454 10.07 -12.57 3.67
N ILE A 455 9.07 -12.30 4.51
CA ILE A 455 8.05 -11.26 4.30
C ILE A 455 8.39 -10.14 5.28
N SER A 456 8.65 -8.96 4.74
CA SER A 456 9.10 -7.79 5.50
C SER A 456 8.27 -6.57 5.14
N LEU A 457 8.58 -5.47 5.80
CA LEU A 457 8.08 -4.11 5.59
C LEU A 457 9.24 -3.16 5.91
N ASP A 458 9.05 -1.85 5.74
CA ASP A 458 10.00 -0.81 6.15
C ASP A 458 11.43 -1.03 5.63
N GLY A 459 11.50 -1.55 4.40
CA GLY A 459 12.74 -1.90 3.73
C GLY A 459 13.56 -0.69 3.28
N TRP A 460 14.63 -0.98 2.56
CA TRP A 460 15.50 0.03 1.96
C TRP A 460 16.13 -0.52 0.68
N ALA A 461 17.01 0.28 0.04
CA ALA A 461 17.77 -0.19 -1.13
C ALA A 461 18.59 -1.44 -0.77
N GLY A 462 18.26 -2.56 -1.41
CA GLY A 462 18.89 -3.87 -1.19
C GLY A 462 17.98 -4.93 -0.55
N THR A 463 16.83 -4.57 0.03
CA THR A 463 15.93 -5.54 0.70
C THR A 463 15.49 -6.68 -0.23
N GLN A 464 15.33 -6.41 -1.53
CA GLN A 464 14.84 -7.38 -2.52
C GLN A 464 15.70 -8.66 -2.62
N ARG A 465 17.00 -8.59 -2.30
CA ARG A 465 17.91 -9.76 -2.37
C ARG A 465 17.70 -10.79 -1.26
N TYR A 466 16.93 -10.42 -0.23
CA TYR A 466 16.63 -11.25 0.94
C TYR A 466 15.12 -11.49 1.11
N ALA A 467 14.29 -10.47 0.92
CA ALA A 467 12.89 -10.45 1.33
C ALA A 467 11.94 -9.88 0.26
N GLY A 468 10.71 -10.37 0.26
CA GLY A 468 9.56 -9.66 -0.30
C GLY A 468 8.98 -8.67 0.70
N ILE A 469 8.12 -7.77 0.21
CA ILE A 469 7.43 -6.78 1.03
C ILE A 469 5.93 -7.10 1.17
N TRP A 470 5.38 -6.82 2.34
CA TRP A 470 3.97 -6.72 2.63
C TRP A 470 3.60 -5.24 2.91
N SER A 471 2.38 -4.83 2.58
CA SER A 471 1.98 -3.41 2.58
C SER A 471 1.64 -2.80 3.94
N GLY A 472 1.71 -3.56 5.03
CA GLY A 472 1.27 -3.12 6.37
C GLY A 472 -0.18 -3.46 6.68
N ASP A 473 -0.66 -3.04 7.86
CA ASP A 473 -2.01 -3.31 8.37
C ASP A 473 -3.06 -2.33 7.79
N GLN A 474 -4.11 -2.82 7.12
CA GLN A 474 -5.27 -1.98 6.75
C GLN A 474 -6.63 -2.67 6.92
N THR A 475 -7.68 -1.85 6.90
CA THR A 475 -9.08 -2.25 7.01
C THR A 475 -9.63 -2.77 5.68
N GLY A 476 -10.02 -4.04 5.65
CA GLY A 476 -10.70 -4.68 4.52
C GLY A 476 -12.23 -4.63 4.63
N GLY A 477 -12.92 -5.26 3.68
CA GLY A 477 -14.36 -5.08 3.47
C GLY A 477 -14.75 -3.76 2.79
N GLU A 478 -13.77 -2.93 2.42
CA GLU A 478 -13.93 -1.63 1.78
C GLU A 478 -13.37 -1.63 0.35
N TRP A 479 -14.04 -0.97 -0.60
CA TRP A 479 -13.56 -0.87 -1.99
C TRP A 479 -12.19 -0.19 -2.12
N GLU A 480 -11.93 0.77 -1.24
CA GLU A 480 -10.66 1.49 -1.14
C GLU A 480 -9.47 0.52 -0.99
N TYR A 481 -9.65 -0.54 -0.20
CA TYR A 481 -8.64 -1.58 0.02
C TYR A 481 -8.09 -2.15 -1.30
N ILE A 482 -8.98 -2.43 -2.26
CA ILE A 482 -8.59 -2.90 -3.59
C ILE A 482 -8.00 -1.75 -4.41
N ARG A 483 -8.64 -0.57 -4.40
CA ARG A 483 -8.25 0.58 -5.24
C ARG A 483 -6.80 1.00 -5.04
N PHE A 484 -6.36 1.22 -3.80
CA PHE A 484 -5.01 1.73 -3.56
C PHE A 484 -3.94 0.64 -3.73
N HIS A 485 -4.26 -0.64 -3.48
CA HIS A 485 -3.29 -1.72 -3.62
C HIS A 485 -2.82 -1.95 -5.07
N ILE A 486 -3.69 -1.82 -6.08
CA ILE A 486 -3.30 -2.09 -7.48
C ILE A 486 -2.07 -1.24 -7.92
N PRO A 487 -2.09 0.11 -7.81
CA PRO A 487 -0.92 0.92 -8.11
C PRO A 487 0.24 0.71 -7.12
N THR A 488 -0.02 0.35 -5.87
CA THR A 488 1.02 0.02 -4.88
C THR A 488 1.88 -1.17 -5.34
N TYR A 489 1.23 -2.24 -5.80
CA TYR A 489 1.90 -3.44 -6.33
C TYR A 489 2.68 -3.13 -7.62
N ILE A 490 2.12 -2.28 -8.49
CA ILE A 490 2.81 -1.80 -9.71
C ILE A 490 4.07 -0.99 -9.32
N GLY A 491 3.94 -0.02 -8.40
CA GLY A 491 5.03 0.83 -7.92
C GLY A 491 6.17 0.06 -7.26
N SER A 492 5.85 -1.00 -6.51
CA SER A 492 6.84 -1.92 -5.91
C SER A 492 7.73 -2.57 -6.97
N GLY A 493 7.13 -3.12 -8.03
CA GLY A 493 7.87 -3.73 -9.14
C GLY A 493 8.74 -2.73 -9.92
N LEU A 494 8.28 -1.49 -10.11
CA LEU A 494 9.06 -0.41 -10.72
C LEU A 494 10.19 0.14 -9.83
N SER A 495 10.12 -0.12 -8.52
CA SER A 495 11.16 0.22 -7.54
C SER A 495 12.21 -0.88 -7.34
N GLY A 496 12.10 -1.99 -8.08
CA GLY A 496 13.01 -3.13 -7.99
C GLY A 496 12.62 -4.18 -6.95
N GLN A 497 11.39 -4.14 -6.42
CA GLN A 497 10.85 -5.14 -5.51
C GLN A 497 9.70 -5.92 -6.19
N PRO A 498 10.00 -7.00 -6.93
CA PRO A 498 8.95 -7.77 -7.61
C PRO A 498 8.14 -8.68 -6.67
N ASN A 499 8.64 -8.95 -5.46
CA ASN A 499 7.99 -9.81 -4.47
C ASN A 499 7.17 -8.93 -3.52
N ILE A 500 5.87 -8.77 -3.80
CA ILE A 500 4.95 -7.90 -3.07
C ILE A 500 3.65 -8.64 -2.70
N CYS A 501 3.12 -8.40 -1.49
CA CYS A 501 1.80 -8.81 -1.03
C CYS A 501 1.09 -7.76 -0.15
N SER A 502 -0.16 -8.08 0.17
CA SER A 502 -0.99 -7.52 1.21
C SER A 502 -1.93 -8.62 1.73
N ASP A 503 -2.72 -8.33 2.76
CA ASP A 503 -3.61 -9.31 3.38
C ASP A 503 -4.81 -9.66 2.49
N MET A 504 -5.41 -10.82 2.68
CA MET A 504 -6.65 -11.19 1.99
C MET A 504 -7.83 -10.55 2.72
N ASP A 505 -8.50 -9.59 2.06
CA ASP A 505 -9.59 -8.79 2.63
C ASP A 505 -9.19 -8.06 3.93
N GLY A 506 -7.95 -7.55 4.00
CA GLY A 506 -7.38 -6.78 5.12
C GLY A 506 -7.14 -7.59 6.40
N ILE A 507 -6.34 -7.06 7.32
CA ILE A 507 -6.23 -7.58 8.69
C ILE A 507 -7.45 -7.20 9.52
N PHE A 508 -7.85 -5.92 9.46
CA PHE A 508 -9.06 -5.40 10.11
C PHE A 508 -10.29 -5.51 9.19
N GLY A 509 -11.46 -5.11 9.69
CA GLY A 509 -12.70 -5.07 8.88
C GLY A 509 -13.15 -6.43 8.32
N GLY A 510 -13.79 -6.42 7.14
CA GLY A 510 -14.34 -7.60 6.47
C GLY A 510 -15.87 -7.55 6.29
N LYS A 511 -16.53 -8.71 6.31
CA LYS A 511 -18.00 -8.94 6.16
C LYS A 511 -18.65 -8.49 4.84
N ASN A 512 -17.91 -7.84 3.94
CA ASN A 512 -18.41 -7.41 2.63
C ASN A 512 -18.12 -8.48 1.56
N VAL A 513 -19.14 -9.28 1.23
CA VAL A 513 -19.03 -10.40 0.26
C VAL A 513 -18.46 -9.96 -1.10
N PRO A 514 -18.99 -8.90 -1.77
CA PRO A 514 -18.38 -8.38 -3.00
C PRO A 514 -16.89 -8.05 -2.86
N VAL A 515 -16.49 -7.24 -1.86
CA VAL A 515 -15.08 -6.83 -1.72
C VAL A 515 -14.17 -8.02 -1.45
N ASN A 516 -14.55 -8.91 -0.53
CA ASN A 516 -13.81 -10.14 -0.23
C ASN A 516 -13.57 -10.96 -1.51
N VAL A 517 -14.64 -11.25 -2.26
CA VAL A 517 -14.55 -12.01 -3.52
C VAL A 517 -13.68 -11.29 -4.55
N ARG A 518 -13.85 -9.96 -4.73
CA ARG A 518 -13.02 -9.21 -5.70
C ARG A 518 -11.54 -9.21 -5.32
N ASP A 519 -11.21 -9.19 -4.03
CA ASP A 519 -9.82 -9.23 -3.57
C ASP A 519 -9.14 -10.59 -3.86
N PHE A 520 -9.81 -11.70 -3.55
CA PHE A 520 -9.38 -13.05 -3.96
C PHE A 520 -9.22 -13.19 -5.47
N GLN A 521 -10.14 -12.60 -6.23
CA GLN A 521 -10.10 -12.64 -7.69
C GLN A 521 -8.81 -12.02 -8.25
N TRP A 522 -8.49 -10.77 -7.89
CA TRP A 522 -7.33 -10.11 -8.49
C TRP A 522 -5.98 -10.60 -7.92
N LYS A 523 -5.92 -10.97 -6.62
CA LYS A 523 -4.72 -11.54 -5.98
C LYS A 523 -4.39 -12.98 -6.41
N THR A 524 -5.25 -13.58 -7.22
CA THR A 524 -4.87 -14.75 -8.05
C THR A 524 -3.68 -14.43 -8.96
N PHE A 525 -3.59 -13.19 -9.46
CA PHE A 525 -2.55 -12.73 -10.38
C PHE A 525 -1.48 -11.88 -9.68
N THR A 526 -1.11 -12.24 -8.45
CA THR A 526 -0.04 -11.59 -7.67
C THR A 526 0.92 -12.62 -7.08
N PRO A 527 2.16 -12.24 -6.68
CA PRO A 527 3.16 -13.20 -6.19
C PRO A 527 2.74 -13.99 -4.96
N MET A 528 2.17 -13.33 -3.94
CA MET A 528 1.98 -13.88 -2.58
C MET A 528 0.63 -13.40 -2.00
N GLN A 529 0.03 -14.17 -1.08
CA GLN A 529 -1.27 -13.90 -0.45
C GLN A 529 -1.23 -14.24 1.05
N LEU A 530 -1.68 -13.34 1.92
CA LEU A 530 -1.62 -13.53 3.39
C LEU A 530 -3.03 -13.50 4.00
N ASN A 531 -3.50 -14.62 4.55
CA ASN A 531 -4.70 -14.61 5.39
C ASN A 531 -4.29 -14.25 6.82
N MET A 532 -4.37 -12.96 7.15
CA MET A 532 -3.91 -12.38 8.43
C MET A 532 -5.04 -12.37 9.48
N ASP A 533 -5.20 -13.49 10.18
CA ASP A 533 -6.34 -13.79 11.05
C ASP A 533 -6.19 -13.23 12.48
N GLY A 534 -7.27 -13.27 13.28
CA GLY A 534 -7.28 -12.88 14.70
C GLY A 534 -7.71 -11.44 15.01
N TRP A 535 -7.75 -10.57 14.00
CA TRP A 535 -7.99 -9.12 14.18
C TRP A 535 -9.22 -8.58 13.41
N GLY A 536 -9.79 -9.40 12.53
CA GLY A 536 -10.88 -9.00 11.65
C GLY A 536 -12.25 -8.96 12.33
N ALA A 537 -13.22 -8.30 11.68
CA ALA A 537 -14.63 -8.40 12.04
C ALA A 537 -15.19 -9.82 11.86
N ASN A 538 -14.51 -10.64 11.06
CA ASN A 538 -14.68 -12.08 10.88
C ASN A 538 -13.28 -12.74 10.74
N PRO A 539 -13.16 -14.06 11.00
CA PRO A 539 -11.94 -14.81 10.71
C PRO A 539 -11.50 -14.65 9.25
N LYS A 540 -10.19 -14.62 8.98
CA LYS A 540 -9.65 -14.48 7.62
C LYS A 540 -9.42 -15.86 7.00
N TYR A 541 -10.51 -16.52 6.60
CA TYR A 541 -10.48 -17.75 5.79
C TYR A 541 -11.19 -17.52 4.46
N PRO A 542 -10.73 -18.12 3.34
CA PRO A 542 -11.34 -17.95 2.02
C PRO A 542 -12.81 -18.40 1.92
N HIS A 543 -13.29 -19.23 2.84
CA HIS A 543 -14.67 -19.73 2.87
C HIS A 543 -15.59 -19.03 3.90
N ILE A 544 -15.06 -18.09 4.70
CA ILE A 544 -15.73 -17.63 5.93
C ILE A 544 -17.08 -16.93 5.71
N LEU A 545 -17.27 -16.28 4.57
CA LEU A 545 -18.51 -15.55 4.24
C LEU A 545 -19.58 -16.45 3.59
N GLY A 546 -19.36 -17.76 3.53
CA GLY A 546 -20.32 -18.72 2.98
C GLY A 546 -20.44 -18.66 1.45
N GLU A 547 -21.54 -19.18 0.91
CA GLU A 547 -21.78 -19.26 -0.53
C GLU A 547 -22.50 -18.00 -1.05
N PRO A 548 -22.20 -17.53 -2.28
CA PRO A 548 -21.31 -18.14 -3.28
C PRO A 548 -19.82 -17.80 -3.11
N ALA A 549 -19.44 -17.00 -2.11
CA ALA A 549 -18.06 -16.54 -1.93
C ALA A 549 -17.06 -17.69 -1.77
N ALA A 550 -17.37 -18.70 -0.96
CA ALA A 550 -16.53 -19.87 -0.76
C ALA A 550 -16.25 -20.63 -2.08
N SER A 551 -17.26 -20.87 -2.91
CA SER A 551 -17.09 -21.48 -4.23
C SER A 551 -16.24 -20.65 -5.19
N ILE A 552 -16.46 -19.32 -5.23
CA ILE A 552 -15.72 -18.42 -6.11
C ILE A 552 -14.26 -18.29 -5.64
N ASN A 553 -14.03 -18.05 -4.35
CA ASN A 553 -12.68 -17.94 -3.78
C ASN A 553 -11.89 -19.23 -4.01
N ARG A 554 -12.51 -20.41 -3.80
CA ARG A 554 -11.91 -21.71 -4.14
C ARG A 554 -11.51 -21.77 -5.62
N TRP A 555 -12.41 -21.43 -6.53
CA TRP A 555 -12.12 -21.47 -7.98
C TRP A 555 -10.92 -20.59 -8.34
N TYR A 556 -10.84 -19.37 -7.82
CA TYR A 556 -9.74 -18.45 -8.11
C TYR A 556 -8.40 -18.92 -7.50
N LEU A 557 -8.40 -19.45 -6.29
CA LEU A 557 -7.21 -20.09 -5.68
C LEU A 557 -6.76 -21.33 -6.47
N LYS A 558 -7.70 -22.18 -6.93
CA LYS A 558 -7.41 -23.32 -7.79
C LYS A 558 -6.85 -22.87 -9.14
N MET A 559 -7.39 -21.82 -9.74
CA MET A 559 -6.87 -21.20 -10.96
C MET A 559 -5.43 -20.70 -10.74
N LYS A 560 -5.11 -20.10 -9.58
CA LYS A 560 -3.73 -19.73 -9.23
C LYS A 560 -2.79 -20.93 -9.25
N SER A 561 -3.23 -22.07 -8.70
CA SER A 561 -2.47 -23.33 -8.74
C SER A 561 -2.26 -23.82 -10.18
N GLU A 562 -3.27 -23.78 -11.05
CA GLU A 562 -3.11 -24.17 -12.46
C GLU A 562 -2.11 -23.29 -13.21
N PHE A 563 -2.08 -21.98 -12.92
CA PHE A 563 -1.14 -21.00 -13.50
C PHE A 563 0.30 -21.11 -12.97
N MET A 564 0.59 -22.00 -12.01
CA MET A 564 1.89 -22.08 -11.33
C MET A 564 3.11 -22.13 -12.27
N PRO A 565 3.15 -22.90 -13.38
CA PRO A 565 4.32 -22.93 -14.25
C PRO A 565 4.54 -21.62 -15.03
N TYR A 566 3.48 -20.96 -15.49
CA TYR A 566 3.55 -19.60 -16.08
C TYR A 566 4.01 -18.57 -15.03
N ALA A 567 3.38 -18.57 -13.85
CA ALA A 567 3.72 -17.69 -12.73
C ALA A 567 5.20 -17.83 -12.33
N TYR A 568 5.69 -19.06 -12.20
CA TYR A 568 7.07 -19.35 -11.82
C TYR A 568 8.08 -18.93 -12.90
N SER A 569 7.69 -19.05 -14.17
CA SER A 569 8.51 -18.59 -15.30
C SER A 569 8.66 -17.07 -15.34
N ILE A 570 7.60 -16.31 -15.06
CA ILE A 570 7.68 -14.84 -14.99
C ILE A 570 8.29 -14.34 -13.67
N ALA A 571 8.20 -15.12 -12.58
CA ALA A 571 8.95 -14.87 -11.35
C ALA A 571 10.46 -15.03 -11.56
N LYS A 572 10.87 -16.03 -12.37
CA LYS A 572 12.26 -16.19 -12.79
C LYS A 572 12.73 -15.00 -13.65
N GLU A 573 11.90 -14.49 -14.56
CA GLU A 573 12.19 -13.27 -15.33
C GLU A 573 12.40 -12.07 -14.40
N ALA A 574 11.59 -11.91 -13.36
CA ALA A 574 11.63 -10.77 -12.45
C ALA A 574 12.94 -10.60 -11.66
N ILE A 575 13.82 -11.61 -11.61
CA ILE A 575 15.15 -11.54 -10.97
C ILE A 575 16.09 -10.54 -11.69
N ASN A 576 15.95 -10.39 -13.01
CA ASN A 576 16.82 -9.54 -13.84
C ASN A 576 16.16 -9.03 -15.12
N GLY A 577 14.83 -9.01 -15.14
CA GLY A 577 13.98 -8.70 -16.29
C GLY A 577 12.81 -7.80 -15.88
N LYS A 578 11.64 -7.99 -16.51
CA LYS A 578 10.43 -7.27 -16.10
C LYS A 578 9.83 -7.93 -14.84
N PRO A 579 9.25 -7.17 -13.90
CA PRO A 579 8.54 -7.73 -12.75
C PRO A 579 7.37 -8.63 -13.18
N MET A 580 6.83 -9.43 -12.26
CA MET A 580 5.64 -10.25 -12.53
C MET A 580 4.41 -9.38 -12.84
N ILE A 581 4.16 -8.38 -12.00
CA ILE A 581 3.13 -7.36 -12.17
C ILE A 581 3.77 -6.18 -12.90
N ARG A 582 3.30 -5.90 -14.10
CA ARG A 582 3.89 -4.93 -15.01
C ARG A 582 2.94 -3.77 -15.24
N ALA A 583 3.41 -2.54 -15.01
CA ALA A 583 2.77 -1.35 -15.54
C ALA A 583 2.60 -1.50 -17.07
N MET A 584 1.48 -1.03 -17.62
CA MET A 584 1.14 -1.23 -19.03
C MET A 584 2.25 -0.77 -19.99
N PHE A 585 2.95 0.32 -19.66
CA PHE A 585 4.05 0.86 -20.48
C PHE A 585 5.26 -0.07 -20.61
N LEU A 586 5.44 -1.06 -19.71
CA LEU A 586 6.55 -2.02 -19.80
C LEU A 586 6.38 -3.00 -20.98
N GLU A 587 5.15 -3.18 -21.47
CA GLU A 587 4.86 -3.93 -22.69
C GLU A 587 4.45 -3.01 -23.86
N TYR A 588 3.72 -1.92 -23.58
CA TYR A 588 3.14 -1.03 -24.60
C TYR A 588 3.35 0.46 -24.23
N PRO A 589 4.57 1.01 -24.38
CA PRO A 589 4.88 2.39 -23.99
C PRO A 589 4.20 3.42 -24.91
N ASN A 590 3.31 4.23 -24.34
CA ASN A 590 2.66 5.37 -24.99
C ASN A 590 2.22 6.43 -23.96
N LYS A 591 1.77 7.61 -24.41
CA LYS A 591 1.40 8.73 -23.53
C LYS A 591 0.30 8.38 -22.50
N TYR A 592 -0.63 7.49 -22.85
CA TYR A 592 -1.70 7.05 -21.94
C TYR A 592 -1.18 6.12 -20.84
N THR A 593 -0.29 5.19 -21.18
CA THR A 593 0.26 4.18 -20.26
C THR A 593 1.40 4.68 -19.36
N LEU A 594 2.10 5.76 -19.75
CA LEU A 594 3.21 6.32 -18.96
C LEU A 594 2.75 7.02 -17.68
N GLY A 595 1.55 7.64 -17.70
CA GLY A 595 0.95 8.33 -16.58
C GLY A 595 0.03 7.46 -15.72
N THR A 596 -0.83 8.10 -14.93
CA THR A 596 -1.74 7.43 -13.97
C THR A 596 -3.01 6.84 -14.60
N ALA A 597 -3.22 6.95 -15.91
CA ALA A 597 -4.48 6.56 -16.56
C ALA A 597 -4.72 5.04 -16.57
N THR A 598 -3.67 4.22 -16.49
CA THR A 598 -3.78 2.75 -16.38
C THR A 598 -3.49 2.23 -14.96
N ARG A 599 -3.65 3.06 -13.91
CA ARG A 599 -3.27 2.70 -12.53
C ARG A 599 -4.06 1.55 -11.89
N TYR A 600 -5.22 1.22 -12.43
CA TYR A 600 -6.10 0.16 -11.95
C TYR A 600 -6.12 -1.07 -12.87
N GLN A 601 -5.04 -1.31 -13.61
CA GLN A 601 -4.84 -2.52 -14.41
C GLN A 601 -3.34 -2.81 -14.59
N PHE A 602 -2.99 -4.06 -14.86
CA PHE A 602 -1.60 -4.46 -15.10
C PHE A 602 -1.51 -5.65 -16.05
N MET A 603 -0.31 -5.85 -16.59
CA MET A 603 0.07 -7.08 -17.27
C MET A 603 0.69 -8.05 -16.25
N TYR A 604 0.10 -9.23 -16.07
CA TYR A 604 0.68 -10.34 -15.31
C TYR A 604 1.54 -11.19 -16.24
N GLY A 605 2.85 -10.93 -16.25
CA GLY A 605 3.74 -11.42 -17.29
C GLY A 605 3.45 -10.79 -18.66
N PRO A 606 3.92 -11.39 -19.77
CA PRO A 606 3.78 -10.81 -21.11
C PRO A 606 2.40 -11.01 -21.77
N SER A 607 1.54 -11.88 -21.23
CA SER A 607 0.37 -12.41 -21.98
C SER A 607 -1.00 -12.26 -21.32
N VAL A 608 -1.06 -11.93 -20.02
CA VAL A 608 -2.31 -11.84 -19.27
C VAL A 608 -2.52 -10.40 -18.80
N LEU A 609 -3.58 -9.73 -19.25
CA LEU A 609 -4.00 -8.41 -18.76
C LEU A 609 -5.06 -8.59 -17.68
N VAL A 610 -4.85 -7.98 -16.53
CA VAL A 610 -5.76 -8.03 -15.38
C VAL A 610 -6.26 -6.61 -15.09
N ALA A 611 -7.57 -6.42 -15.08
CA ALA A 611 -8.19 -5.12 -14.77
C ALA A 611 -9.17 -5.29 -13.59
N PRO A 612 -8.69 -5.15 -12.34
CA PRO A 612 -9.51 -5.45 -11.16
C PRO A 612 -10.73 -4.54 -11.00
N ILE A 613 -11.72 -5.05 -10.26
CA ILE A 613 -12.88 -4.29 -9.79
C ILE A 613 -12.51 -3.66 -8.47
N TYR A 614 -12.48 -2.32 -8.44
CA TYR A 614 -11.90 -1.55 -7.32
C TYR A 614 -12.88 -0.54 -6.71
N GLN A 615 -14.09 -0.45 -7.24
CA GLN A 615 -15.17 0.41 -6.76
C GLN A 615 -16.52 -0.17 -7.18
N ASN A 616 -17.57 0.11 -6.40
CA ASN A 616 -18.94 -0.08 -6.86
C ASN A 616 -19.24 0.96 -7.96
N THR A 617 -19.51 0.50 -9.18
CA THR A 617 -19.84 1.40 -10.30
C THR A 617 -21.34 1.43 -10.57
N LYS A 618 -21.98 0.25 -10.58
CA LYS A 618 -23.40 0.01 -10.85
C LYS A 618 -23.85 -1.32 -10.22
N ALA A 619 -23.28 -1.67 -9.06
CA ALA A 619 -23.47 -2.99 -8.48
C ALA A 619 -24.92 -3.23 -8.01
N ASP A 620 -25.46 -4.41 -8.35
CA ASP A 620 -26.70 -4.90 -7.76
C ASP A 620 -26.47 -5.52 -6.35
N LYS A 621 -27.56 -5.92 -5.70
CA LYS A 621 -27.53 -6.53 -4.35
C LYS A 621 -26.86 -7.92 -4.35
N GLU A 622 -26.73 -8.56 -5.51
CA GLU A 622 -26.01 -9.83 -5.71
C GLU A 622 -24.50 -9.61 -5.98
N GLY A 623 -24.03 -8.36 -6.12
CA GLY A 623 -22.63 -8.03 -6.36
C GLY A 623 -22.21 -8.12 -7.84
N ASN A 624 -23.17 -8.20 -8.77
CA ASN A 624 -22.91 -8.04 -10.19
C ASN A 624 -22.74 -6.56 -10.51
N ASP A 625 -21.65 -6.19 -11.18
CA ASP A 625 -21.28 -4.80 -11.46
C ASP A 625 -20.82 -4.66 -12.92
N VAL A 626 -20.52 -3.44 -13.36
CA VAL A 626 -19.85 -3.12 -14.62
C VAL A 626 -18.49 -2.49 -14.39
N ARG A 627 -17.53 -2.76 -15.27
CA ARG A 627 -16.22 -2.10 -15.27
C ARG A 627 -16.09 -1.15 -16.46
N ASN A 628 -15.93 0.13 -16.15
CA ASN A 628 -15.55 1.17 -17.11
C ASN A 628 -14.03 1.37 -17.10
N GLY A 629 -13.44 1.91 -18.17
CA GLY A 629 -12.03 2.30 -18.16
C GLY A 629 -11.03 1.13 -18.19
N ILE A 630 -11.26 0.09 -19.01
CA ILE A 630 -10.26 -0.96 -19.26
C ILE A 630 -9.53 -0.65 -20.57
N TYR A 631 -8.26 -0.24 -20.49
CA TYR A 631 -7.42 -0.04 -21.66
C TYR A 631 -6.92 -1.40 -22.20
N LEU A 632 -7.23 -1.69 -23.47
CA LEU A 632 -6.68 -2.81 -24.22
C LEU A 632 -5.60 -2.28 -25.18
N PRO A 633 -4.31 -2.64 -25.00
CA PRO A 633 -3.24 -2.25 -25.93
C PRO A 633 -3.40 -2.85 -27.33
N GLU A 634 -2.57 -2.42 -28.29
CA GLU A 634 -2.55 -2.97 -29.66
C GLU A 634 -2.52 -4.52 -29.68
N GLY A 635 -3.37 -5.10 -30.54
CA GLY A 635 -3.49 -6.54 -30.75
C GLY A 635 -4.94 -7.03 -30.67
N ASN A 636 -5.10 -8.33 -30.46
CA ASN A 636 -6.37 -8.96 -30.14
C ASN A 636 -6.31 -9.50 -28.71
N TRP A 637 -7.39 -9.33 -27.96
CA TRP A 637 -7.50 -9.72 -26.55
C TRP A 637 -8.70 -10.62 -26.36
N ILE A 638 -8.54 -11.70 -25.60
CA ILE A 638 -9.57 -12.72 -25.39
C ILE A 638 -9.96 -12.75 -23.93
N ASP A 639 -11.24 -12.51 -23.62
CA ASP A 639 -11.78 -12.72 -22.27
C ASP A 639 -11.57 -14.18 -21.87
N TYR A 640 -10.74 -14.41 -20.83
CA TYR A 640 -10.32 -15.74 -20.40
C TYR A 640 -11.49 -16.67 -20.06
N PHE A 641 -12.60 -16.12 -19.57
CA PHE A 641 -13.73 -16.90 -19.07
C PHE A 641 -14.75 -17.26 -20.17
N THR A 642 -14.94 -16.37 -21.15
CA THR A 642 -15.97 -16.54 -22.19
C THR A 642 -15.41 -16.92 -23.56
N GLY A 643 -14.16 -16.59 -23.83
CA GLY A 643 -13.57 -16.69 -25.17
C GLY A 643 -14.04 -15.61 -26.15
N GLU A 644 -14.65 -14.53 -25.68
CA GLU A 644 -14.98 -13.38 -26.52
C GLU A 644 -13.71 -12.59 -26.87
N GLN A 645 -13.61 -12.18 -28.14
CA GLN A 645 -12.46 -11.44 -28.66
C GLN A 645 -12.78 -9.95 -28.79
N TYR A 646 -11.87 -9.14 -28.27
CA TYR A 646 -11.86 -7.68 -28.32
C TYR A 646 -10.67 -7.22 -29.16
N ALA A 647 -10.88 -6.20 -29.99
CA ALA A 647 -9.80 -5.50 -30.66
C ALA A 647 -9.11 -4.54 -29.67
N GLY A 648 -7.79 -4.44 -29.77
CA GLY A 648 -6.97 -3.53 -28.98
C GLY A 648 -6.98 -2.09 -29.47
N ASP A 649 -6.06 -1.30 -28.90
CA ASP A 649 -5.90 0.14 -29.11
C ASP A 649 -7.16 0.96 -28.76
N CYS A 650 -7.84 0.58 -27.68
CA CYS A 650 -9.06 1.22 -27.21
C CYS A 650 -9.22 1.10 -25.68
N ILE A 651 -10.20 1.83 -25.14
CA ILE A 651 -10.67 1.66 -23.75
C ILE A 651 -12.08 1.08 -23.82
N ILE A 652 -12.28 -0.15 -23.36
CA ILE A 652 -13.61 -0.74 -23.27
C ILE A 652 -14.32 -0.27 -21.99
N ASN A 653 -15.63 -0.04 -22.10
CA ASN A 653 -16.49 0.42 -21.02
C ASN A 653 -17.76 -0.45 -20.93
N ASN A 654 -18.52 -0.28 -19.84
CA ASN A 654 -19.66 -1.10 -19.46
C ASN A 654 -19.34 -2.61 -19.56
N PHE A 655 -18.13 -3.07 -19.24
CA PHE A 655 -17.80 -4.50 -19.32
C PHE A 655 -18.53 -5.26 -18.20
N ASP A 656 -19.28 -6.31 -18.55
CA ASP A 656 -20.11 -7.07 -17.60
C ASP A 656 -19.26 -7.87 -16.61
N THR A 657 -19.42 -7.59 -15.32
CA THR A 657 -18.67 -8.23 -14.22
C THR A 657 -19.63 -8.78 -13.17
N PRO A 658 -20.35 -9.87 -13.46
CA PRO A 658 -21.07 -10.61 -12.42
C PRO A 658 -20.12 -11.02 -11.28
N LEU A 659 -20.65 -11.30 -10.08
CA LEU A 659 -19.82 -11.47 -8.87
C LEU A 659 -18.66 -12.46 -9.05
N TRP A 660 -18.86 -13.53 -9.82
CA TRP A 660 -17.85 -14.57 -10.11
C TRP A 660 -16.77 -14.19 -11.14
N LYS A 661 -16.93 -13.08 -11.89
CA LYS A 661 -16.09 -12.77 -13.06
C LYS A 661 -15.20 -11.55 -12.86
N LEU A 662 -13.90 -11.76 -12.90
CA LEU A 662 -12.87 -10.73 -13.04
C LEU A 662 -12.61 -10.43 -14.54
N PRO A 663 -12.36 -9.17 -14.94
CA PRO A 663 -11.83 -8.86 -16.26
C PRO A 663 -10.38 -9.35 -16.40
N VAL A 664 -10.21 -10.49 -17.06
CA VAL A 664 -8.91 -11.11 -17.40
C VAL A 664 -8.87 -11.34 -18.89
N PHE A 665 -7.90 -10.72 -19.57
CA PHE A 665 -7.75 -10.80 -21.01
C PHE A 665 -6.44 -11.46 -21.40
N ILE A 666 -6.51 -12.50 -22.21
CA ILE A 666 -5.36 -13.19 -22.78
C ILE A 666 -5.01 -12.57 -24.12
N LYS A 667 -3.75 -12.18 -24.32
CA LYS A 667 -3.26 -11.70 -25.61
C LYS A 667 -3.37 -12.82 -26.65
N GLN A 668 -4.00 -12.58 -27.80
CA GLN A 668 -3.99 -13.54 -28.89
C GLN A 668 -2.54 -13.73 -29.38
N GLY A 669 -2.09 -14.97 -29.40
CA GLY A 669 -0.69 -15.38 -29.52
C GLY A 669 -0.15 -16.04 -28.24
N ALA A 670 -0.81 -15.91 -27.10
CA ALA A 670 -0.32 -16.45 -25.82
C ALA A 670 -0.09 -17.97 -25.84
N ILE A 671 0.95 -18.36 -25.11
CA ILE A 671 1.27 -19.73 -24.72
C ILE A 671 1.46 -19.70 -23.21
N LEU A 672 0.58 -20.39 -22.48
CA LEU A 672 0.57 -20.40 -21.02
C LEU A 672 0.96 -21.81 -20.55
N PRO A 673 2.13 -21.99 -19.91
CA PRO A 673 2.45 -23.24 -19.20
C PRO A 673 1.56 -23.39 -17.97
N MET A 674 0.84 -24.51 -17.90
CA MET A 674 -0.16 -24.80 -16.89
C MET A 674 0.12 -26.17 -16.23
N THR A 675 -0.52 -26.40 -15.09
CA THR A 675 -0.59 -27.73 -14.45
C THR A 675 -2.04 -28.04 -14.04
N LYS A 676 -2.28 -29.24 -13.51
CA LYS A 676 -3.58 -29.63 -12.93
C LYS A 676 -3.86 -28.81 -11.65
N PRO A 677 -5.13 -28.54 -11.28
CA PRO A 677 -5.45 -27.86 -10.02
C PRO A 677 -5.00 -28.67 -8.79
N HIS A 678 -4.47 -28.01 -7.78
CA HIS A 678 -3.90 -28.63 -6.56
C HIS A 678 -3.87 -27.66 -5.37
N ASN A 679 -3.80 -28.19 -4.14
CA ASN A 679 -3.82 -27.35 -2.93
C ASN A 679 -2.43 -26.94 -2.44
N ASN A 680 -1.38 -27.69 -2.77
CA ASN A 680 0.00 -27.36 -2.42
C ASN A 680 1.02 -28.02 -3.36
N VAL A 681 2.29 -27.62 -3.25
CA VAL A 681 3.38 -28.03 -4.16
C VAL A 681 3.56 -29.55 -4.21
N SER A 682 3.29 -30.27 -3.11
CA SER A 682 3.45 -31.73 -3.06
C SER A 682 2.45 -32.49 -3.93
N GLN A 683 1.35 -31.84 -4.31
CA GLN A 683 0.28 -32.38 -5.15
C GLN A 683 0.47 -32.06 -6.65
N ILE A 684 1.54 -31.34 -7.03
CA ILE A 684 1.86 -31.09 -8.44
C ILE A 684 2.25 -32.40 -9.13
N ASP A 685 1.49 -32.77 -10.17
CA ASP A 685 1.77 -33.94 -11.00
C ASP A 685 3.02 -33.72 -11.88
N LYS A 686 4.19 -34.08 -11.35
CA LYS A 686 5.49 -33.92 -12.01
C LYS A 686 5.60 -34.65 -13.36
N HIS A 687 4.76 -35.66 -13.63
CA HIS A 687 4.76 -36.45 -14.85
C HIS A 687 3.91 -35.82 -15.99
N VAL A 688 3.29 -34.66 -15.75
CA VAL A 688 2.46 -33.97 -16.75
C VAL A 688 2.99 -32.56 -16.99
N ARG A 689 2.99 -32.12 -18.25
CA ARG A 689 3.11 -30.71 -18.63
C ARG A 689 1.94 -30.30 -19.52
N ILE A 690 1.34 -29.15 -19.24
CA ILE A 690 0.16 -28.65 -19.96
C ILE A 690 0.52 -27.29 -20.57
N TYR A 691 0.11 -27.06 -21.81
CA TYR A 691 0.20 -25.75 -22.45
C TYR A 691 -1.19 -25.32 -22.92
N ASP A 692 -1.68 -24.17 -22.43
CA ASP A 692 -2.89 -23.51 -22.95
C ASP A 692 -2.49 -22.48 -24.00
N LEU A 693 -2.99 -22.65 -25.22
CA LEU A 693 -2.56 -21.92 -26.41
C LEU A 693 -3.72 -21.12 -27.01
N TYR A 694 -3.41 -19.89 -27.40
CA TYR A 694 -4.32 -18.96 -28.09
C TYR A 694 -3.67 -18.57 -29.43
N PRO A 695 -3.59 -19.46 -30.44
CA PRO A 695 -2.66 -19.29 -31.55
C PRO A 695 -2.95 -18.05 -32.43
N TYR A 696 -1.91 -17.24 -32.68
CA TYR A 696 -1.93 -16.14 -33.65
C TYR A 696 -0.51 -15.77 -34.08
N GLY A 697 -0.32 -15.47 -35.36
CA GLY A 697 0.98 -15.06 -35.92
C GLY A 697 2.09 -16.08 -35.66
N ASN A 698 3.23 -15.60 -35.16
CA ASN A 698 4.30 -16.42 -34.61
C ASN A 698 4.54 -15.97 -33.16
N SER A 699 4.47 -16.90 -32.21
CA SER A 699 4.63 -16.61 -30.78
C SER A 699 5.48 -17.67 -30.08
N THR A 700 6.09 -17.26 -28.97
CA THR A 700 7.00 -18.10 -28.18
C THR A 700 6.84 -17.83 -26.70
N PHE A 701 7.02 -18.87 -25.89
CA PHE A 701 7.20 -18.76 -24.44
C PHE A 701 8.30 -19.73 -23.98
N THR A 702 9.07 -19.34 -22.97
CA THR A 702 10.06 -20.23 -22.34
C THR A 702 9.60 -20.57 -20.94
N GLU A 703 9.17 -21.82 -20.76
CA GLU A 703 8.87 -22.37 -19.43
C GLU A 703 10.18 -22.58 -18.65
N TYR A 704 10.21 -22.13 -17.41
CA TYR A 704 11.29 -22.36 -16.45
C TYR A 704 10.82 -23.27 -15.31
N ASP A 705 11.66 -24.22 -14.92
CA ASP A 705 11.40 -25.08 -13.76
C ASP A 705 12.69 -25.41 -12.98
N ASP A 706 12.60 -25.49 -11.66
CA ASP A 706 13.69 -25.87 -10.75
C ASP A 706 13.14 -26.67 -9.53
N ASP A 707 13.99 -26.97 -8.54
CA ASP A 707 13.62 -27.72 -7.33
C ASP A 707 12.52 -27.06 -6.46
N GLY A 708 12.17 -25.80 -6.73
CA GLY A 708 11.16 -25.01 -6.04
C GLY A 708 11.49 -24.64 -4.59
N THR A 709 12.66 -24.99 -4.06
CA THR A 709 12.92 -25.09 -2.62
C THR A 709 14.31 -24.61 -2.17
N THR A 710 15.37 -24.83 -2.95
CA THR A 710 16.75 -24.54 -2.53
C THR A 710 17.39 -23.39 -3.30
N GLU A 711 18.54 -22.87 -2.85
CA GLU A 711 19.31 -21.85 -3.58
C GLU A 711 20.03 -22.38 -4.85
N ALA A 712 19.91 -23.68 -5.18
CA ALA A 712 20.65 -24.29 -6.29
C ALA A 712 20.38 -23.62 -7.66
N TYR A 713 19.23 -22.96 -7.83
CA TYR A 713 18.91 -22.15 -9.01
C TYR A 713 19.93 -21.03 -9.28
N ARG A 714 20.58 -20.49 -8.23
CA ARG A 714 21.64 -19.46 -8.35
C ARG A 714 22.89 -20.00 -9.06
N ASN A 715 23.11 -21.31 -8.97
CA ASN A 715 24.21 -22.04 -9.61
C ASN A 715 23.79 -22.69 -10.95
N GLY A 716 22.61 -22.37 -11.48
CA GLY A 716 22.12 -22.89 -12.75
C GLY A 716 21.47 -24.29 -12.68
N ALA A 717 21.20 -24.83 -11.49
CA ALA A 717 20.43 -26.05 -11.33
C ALA A 717 18.93 -25.77 -11.55
N ALA A 718 18.56 -25.67 -12.83
CA ALA A 718 17.22 -25.38 -13.30
C ALA A 718 17.07 -25.89 -14.75
N THR A 719 15.87 -25.74 -15.31
CA THR A 719 15.55 -26.09 -16.70
C THR A 719 14.89 -24.95 -17.45
N ALA A 720 14.99 -24.99 -18.78
CA ALA A 720 14.26 -24.12 -19.69
C ALA A 720 13.73 -24.92 -20.89
N THR A 721 12.44 -24.81 -21.17
CA THR A 721 11.77 -25.41 -22.33
C THR A 721 11.19 -24.32 -23.20
N LEU A 722 11.61 -24.23 -24.47
CA LEU A 722 11.06 -23.29 -25.44
C LEU A 722 9.83 -23.92 -26.13
N ILE A 723 8.71 -23.20 -26.10
CA ILE A 723 7.49 -23.53 -26.85
C ILE A 723 7.27 -22.44 -27.90
N THR A 724 6.98 -22.86 -29.13
CA THR A 724 6.66 -21.99 -30.27
C THR A 724 5.28 -22.35 -30.82
N SER A 725 4.48 -21.36 -31.17
CA SER A 725 3.22 -21.52 -31.91
C SER A 725 3.23 -20.64 -33.16
N THR A 726 2.91 -21.22 -34.31
CA THR A 726 2.88 -20.53 -35.60
C THR A 726 1.58 -20.78 -36.33
N VAL A 727 1.00 -19.73 -36.91
CA VAL A 727 -0.26 -19.78 -37.67
C VAL A 727 -0.01 -19.40 -39.13
N ASP A 728 -0.23 -20.34 -40.05
CA ASP A 728 -0.27 -20.11 -41.49
C ASP A 728 -1.68 -20.46 -42.01
N LYS A 729 -2.47 -19.43 -42.30
CA LYS A 729 -3.87 -19.54 -42.75
C LYS A 729 -4.72 -20.38 -41.79
N ASP A 730 -5.13 -21.58 -42.22
CA ASP A 730 -5.95 -22.54 -41.46
C ASP A 730 -5.11 -23.54 -40.66
N ARG A 731 -3.79 -23.33 -40.52
CA ARG A 731 -2.88 -24.26 -39.86
C ARG A 731 -2.17 -23.65 -38.67
N VAL A 732 -2.24 -24.33 -37.54
CA VAL A 732 -1.39 -24.07 -36.38
C VAL A 732 -0.32 -25.14 -36.32
N ARG A 733 0.95 -24.74 -36.18
CA ARG A 733 2.05 -25.63 -35.79
C ARG A 733 2.58 -25.20 -34.43
N VAL A 734 2.47 -26.12 -33.47
CA VAL A 734 3.06 -26.03 -32.13
C VAL A 734 4.33 -26.86 -32.10
N THR A 735 5.43 -26.29 -31.63
CA THR A 735 6.70 -26.98 -31.43
C THR A 735 7.14 -26.78 -29.98
N ILE A 736 7.43 -27.87 -29.28
CA ILE A 736 8.07 -27.86 -27.96
C ILE A 736 9.49 -28.38 -28.18
N ALA A 737 10.47 -27.54 -27.94
CA ALA A 737 11.89 -27.90 -28.00
C ALA A 737 12.25 -28.89 -26.88
N PRO A 738 13.37 -29.64 -27.00
CA PRO A 738 13.88 -30.44 -25.90
C PRO A 738 14.19 -29.53 -24.70
N THR A 739 13.80 -29.97 -23.51
CA THR A 739 14.08 -29.26 -22.25
C THR A 739 15.59 -29.21 -22.02
N SER A 740 16.10 -28.00 -21.86
CA SER A 740 17.52 -27.72 -21.59
C SER A 740 17.77 -27.53 -20.09
N GLY A 741 18.97 -27.82 -19.62
CA GLY A 741 19.31 -27.77 -18.19
C GLY A 741 18.87 -29.02 -17.40
N SER A 742 19.07 -29.00 -16.09
CA SER A 742 18.69 -30.07 -15.16
C SER A 742 18.83 -29.61 -13.71
N PHE A 743 18.05 -30.21 -12.81
CA PHE A 743 18.20 -30.11 -11.36
C PHE A 743 18.01 -31.50 -10.69
N PRO A 744 18.40 -31.70 -9.43
CA PRO A 744 18.18 -32.96 -8.71
C PRO A 744 16.69 -33.34 -8.69
N GLU A 745 16.38 -34.63 -8.84
CA GLU A 745 14.99 -35.15 -8.84
C GLU A 745 14.07 -34.58 -9.95
N MET A 746 14.64 -33.98 -11.00
CA MET A 746 13.90 -33.59 -12.21
C MET A 746 13.27 -34.82 -12.88
N GLU A 747 11.94 -34.82 -13.02
CA GLU A 747 11.24 -35.78 -13.87
C GLU A 747 11.45 -35.45 -15.35
N LYS A 748 11.84 -36.46 -16.13
CA LYS A 748 12.12 -36.37 -17.57
C LYS A 748 11.04 -37.02 -18.43
N GLU A 749 10.43 -38.11 -17.96
CA GLU A 749 9.38 -38.81 -18.69
C GLU A 749 8.04 -38.14 -18.39
N LYS A 750 7.64 -37.19 -19.26
CA LYS A 750 6.39 -36.44 -19.09
C LYS A 750 5.38 -36.65 -20.21
N VAL A 751 4.14 -36.92 -19.82
CA VAL A 751 2.94 -36.76 -20.66
C VAL A 751 2.79 -35.29 -21.02
N THR A 752 2.50 -35.01 -22.28
CA THR A 752 2.30 -33.63 -22.76
C THR A 752 0.85 -33.42 -23.18
N ILE A 753 0.21 -32.40 -22.61
CA ILE A 753 -1.16 -31.98 -22.93
C ILE A 753 -1.13 -30.60 -23.59
N LEU A 754 -1.78 -30.47 -24.74
CA LEU A 754 -2.04 -29.18 -25.39
C LEU A 754 -3.54 -28.87 -25.27
N ARG A 755 -3.87 -27.68 -24.75
CA ARG A 755 -5.21 -27.09 -24.79
C ARG A 755 -5.16 -25.98 -25.86
N ILE A 756 -5.79 -26.18 -27.01
CA ILE A 756 -5.77 -25.21 -28.12
C ILE A 756 -7.14 -24.56 -28.23
N ASN A 757 -7.22 -23.27 -27.93
CA ASN A 757 -8.45 -22.50 -28.01
C ASN A 757 -8.88 -22.33 -29.47
N VAL A 758 -10.12 -22.70 -29.78
CA VAL A 758 -10.70 -22.72 -31.14
C VAL A 758 -12.16 -22.25 -31.11
N THR A 759 -12.76 -22.00 -32.27
CA THR A 759 -14.20 -21.72 -32.41
C THR A 759 -14.93 -22.70 -33.32
N ALA A 760 -14.21 -23.64 -33.93
CA ALA A 760 -14.75 -24.75 -34.70
C ALA A 760 -13.86 -26.00 -34.53
N LYS A 761 -14.44 -27.19 -34.75
CA LYS A 761 -13.70 -28.46 -34.72
C LYS A 761 -12.68 -28.52 -35.88
N PRO A 762 -11.37 -28.71 -35.61
CA PRO A 762 -10.38 -28.79 -36.68
C PRO A 762 -10.55 -30.01 -37.60
N GLN A 763 -10.08 -29.89 -38.85
CA GLN A 763 -10.22 -30.92 -39.88
C GLN A 763 -9.27 -32.11 -39.69
N LYS A 764 -8.04 -31.85 -39.21
CA LYS A 764 -7.00 -32.86 -39.08
C LYS A 764 -5.96 -32.43 -38.06
N ILE A 765 -5.49 -33.39 -37.26
CA ILE A 765 -4.41 -33.20 -36.30
C ILE A 765 -3.32 -34.23 -36.63
N THR A 766 -2.06 -33.83 -36.59
CA THR A 766 -0.92 -34.75 -36.68
C THR A 766 0.13 -34.38 -35.65
N ALA A 767 0.73 -35.38 -35.01
CA ALA A 767 1.76 -35.19 -33.99
C ALA A 767 3.03 -36.00 -34.31
N LYS A 768 4.16 -35.51 -33.82
CA LYS A 768 5.45 -36.20 -33.76
C LYS A 768 6.03 -36.11 -32.35
N GLN A 769 6.71 -37.16 -31.93
CA GLN A 769 7.57 -37.18 -30.75
C GLN A 769 8.97 -37.64 -31.21
N GLY A 770 9.95 -36.77 -31.08
CA GLY A 770 11.23 -36.89 -31.80
C GLY A 770 10.99 -37.08 -33.30
N ASN A 771 11.69 -38.05 -33.89
CA ASN A 771 11.55 -38.39 -35.32
C ASN A 771 10.35 -39.31 -35.64
N LYS A 772 9.56 -39.72 -34.64
CA LYS A 772 8.45 -40.68 -34.81
C LYS A 772 7.12 -39.95 -34.99
N LYS A 773 6.32 -40.35 -35.98
CA LYS A 773 4.92 -39.92 -36.12
C LYS A 773 4.06 -40.63 -35.08
N VAL A 774 3.21 -39.89 -34.39
CA VAL A 774 2.25 -40.41 -33.41
C VAL A 774 0.86 -40.51 -34.08
N LYS A 775 0.21 -41.66 -33.94
CA LYS A 775 -1.18 -41.85 -34.37
C LYS A 775 -2.10 -41.41 -33.24
N LEU A 776 -2.85 -40.34 -33.45
CA LEU A 776 -3.86 -39.88 -32.49
C LEU A 776 -5.22 -40.56 -32.70
N VAL A 777 -5.93 -40.83 -31.61
CA VAL A 777 -7.30 -41.37 -31.60
C VAL A 777 -8.26 -40.29 -31.08
N GLU A 778 -9.40 -40.09 -31.75
CA GLU A 778 -10.44 -39.19 -31.24
C GLU A 778 -11.20 -39.88 -30.09
N VAL A 779 -11.42 -39.15 -29.01
CA VAL A 779 -12.31 -39.55 -27.90
C VAL A 779 -13.38 -38.47 -27.66
N ASN A 780 -14.46 -38.81 -26.96
CA ASN A 780 -15.69 -38.02 -26.92
C ASN A 780 -16.09 -37.47 -25.54
N SER A 781 -15.24 -37.63 -24.52
CA SER A 781 -15.44 -37.09 -23.17
C SER A 781 -14.10 -36.83 -22.46
N SER A 782 -14.07 -35.92 -21.47
CA SER A 782 -12.89 -35.74 -20.61
C SER A 782 -12.47 -37.06 -19.98
N ASP A 783 -13.42 -37.82 -19.43
CA ASP A 783 -13.16 -39.08 -18.74
C ASP A 783 -12.42 -40.11 -19.64
N SER A 784 -12.74 -40.16 -20.94
CA SER A 784 -12.03 -40.96 -21.94
C SER A 784 -10.70 -40.37 -22.41
N PHE A 785 -10.53 -39.04 -22.34
CA PHE A 785 -9.27 -38.34 -22.61
C PHE A 785 -8.26 -38.52 -21.48
N ASP A 786 -8.71 -38.41 -20.24
CA ASP A 786 -7.91 -38.59 -19.03
C ASP A 786 -7.40 -40.02 -18.89
N LYS A 787 -8.20 -41.02 -19.27
CA LYS A 787 -7.81 -42.45 -19.31
C LYS A 787 -7.04 -42.86 -20.57
N GLY A 788 -7.11 -42.07 -21.65
CA GLY A 788 -6.49 -42.38 -22.94
C GLY A 788 -5.00 -42.03 -23.02
N GLU A 789 -4.33 -42.56 -24.05
CA GLU A 789 -2.96 -42.20 -24.43
C GLU A 789 -2.93 -41.96 -25.95
N ASN A 790 -2.19 -40.93 -26.42
CA ASN A 790 -2.17 -40.52 -27.83
C ASN A 790 -3.60 -40.25 -28.33
N VAL A 791 -4.34 -39.44 -27.59
CA VAL A 791 -5.75 -39.11 -27.82
C VAL A 791 -5.94 -37.61 -28.07
N TYR A 792 -7.03 -37.25 -28.74
CA TYR A 792 -7.53 -35.89 -28.78
C TYR A 792 -9.03 -35.83 -28.51
N TYR A 793 -9.47 -34.73 -27.90
CA TYR A 793 -10.85 -34.47 -27.55
C TYR A 793 -11.22 -33.04 -27.97
N TYR A 794 -12.30 -32.89 -28.73
CA TYR A 794 -12.86 -31.57 -29.03
C TYR A 794 -13.98 -31.26 -28.04
N GLU A 795 -13.68 -30.39 -27.08
CA GLU A 795 -14.64 -29.93 -26.10
C GLU A 795 -15.42 -28.74 -26.67
N ALA A 796 -16.66 -28.99 -27.10
CA ALA A 796 -17.47 -28.01 -27.82
C ALA A 796 -18.04 -26.88 -26.93
N ALA A 797 -18.15 -27.12 -25.61
CA ALA A 797 -18.69 -26.17 -24.64
C ALA A 797 -18.10 -26.46 -23.24
N PRO A 798 -16.84 -26.06 -22.98
CA PRO A 798 -16.22 -26.23 -21.67
C PRO A 798 -16.99 -25.47 -20.59
N ASN A 799 -17.35 -26.13 -19.50
CA ASN A 799 -17.94 -25.49 -18.33
C ASN A 799 -16.84 -25.12 -17.32
N MET A 800 -16.60 -23.83 -17.14
CA MET A 800 -15.57 -23.29 -16.25
C MET A 800 -15.90 -23.47 -14.75
N ASN A 801 -17.16 -23.75 -14.40
CA ASN A 801 -17.62 -23.85 -13.02
C ASN A 801 -17.34 -25.23 -12.40
N SER A 802 -16.07 -25.59 -12.26
CA SER A 802 -15.64 -26.93 -11.82
C SER A 802 -15.36 -27.07 -10.33
N PHE A 803 -15.36 -25.97 -9.55
CA PHE A 803 -14.96 -25.94 -8.14
C PHE A 803 -16.08 -25.46 -7.18
N ALA A 804 -17.30 -25.30 -7.68
CA ALA A 804 -18.44 -24.96 -6.84
C ALA A 804 -18.77 -26.08 -5.83
N THR A 805 -19.16 -25.68 -4.62
CA THR A 805 -19.58 -26.62 -3.58
C THR A 805 -20.86 -27.35 -4.04
N PRO A 806 -20.88 -28.70 -4.11
CA PRO A 806 -22.02 -29.44 -4.63
C PRO A 806 -23.32 -29.17 -3.88
N GLY A 807 -24.43 -29.04 -4.62
CA GLY A 807 -25.77 -28.79 -4.07
C GLY A 807 -26.09 -27.32 -3.75
N THR A 808 -25.17 -26.39 -4.04
CA THR A 808 -25.41 -24.94 -3.94
C THR A 808 -26.02 -24.36 -5.22
N ASP A 809 -26.67 -23.20 -5.12
CA ASP A 809 -27.20 -22.49 -6.30
C ASP A 809 -26.10 -22.14 -7.31
N PHE A 810 -24.91 -21.77 -6.82
CA PHE A 810 -23.78 -21.46 -7.69
C PHE A 810 -23.29 -22.70 -8.48
N ALA A 811 -23.36 -23.91 -7.90
CA ALA A 811 -23.01 -25.15 -8.62
C ALA A 811 -23.96 -25.48 -9.80
N ASN A 812 -25.17 -24.90 -9.83
CA ASN A 812 -26.10 -25.06 -10.95
C ASN A 812 -25.80 -24.09 -12.12
N MET A 813 -24.88 -23.14 -11.95
CA MET A 813 -24.54 -22.16 -12.98
C MET A 813 -23.60 -22.75 -14.03
N ILE A 814 -24.03 -22.75 -15.31
CA ILE A 814 -23.22 -23.23 -16.44
C ILE A 814 -22.43 -22.06 -17.02
N LEU A 815 -21.10 -22.08 -16.87
CA LEU A 815 -20.18 -21.03 -17.31
C LEU A 815 -19.43 -21.46 -18.57
N THR A 816 -20.03 -21.28 -19.74
CA THR A 816 -19.51 -21.79 -21.01
C THR A 816 -18.43 -20.90 -21.62
N LYS A 817 -17.21 -21.45 -21.82
CA LYS A 817 -16.10 -20.85 -22.57
C LYS A 817 -16.17 -21.18 -24.08
N ASN A 818 -15.33 -20.57 -24.91
CA ASN A 818 -15.08 -21.03 -26.29
C ASN A 818 -14.70 -22.52 -26.35
N PRO A 819 -14.95 -23.21 -27.47
CA PRO A 819 -14.47 -24.56 -27.68
C PRO A 819 -12.95 -24.72 -27.50
N VAL A 820 -12.52 -25.88 -26.99
CA VAL A 820 -11.10 -26.20 -26.80
C VAL A 820 -10.78 -27.55 -27.45
N LEU A 821 -9.71 -27.60 -28.23
CA LEU A 821 -9.13 -28.85 -28.69
C LEU A 821 -8.06 -29.29 -27.69
N HIS A 822 -8.32 -30.39 -26.99
CA HIS A 822 -7.37 -31.06 -26.11
C HIS A 822 -6.61 -32.15 -26.88
N ILE A 823 -5.29 -32.21 -26.74
CA ILE A 823 -4.42 -33.25 -27.31
C ILE A 823 -3.51 -33.79 -26.21
N LYS A 824 -3.50 -35.11 -26.00
CA LYS A 824 -2.64 -35.79 -25.00
C LYS A 824 -1.71 -36.77 -25.70
N LEU A 825 -0.41 -36.55 -25.56
CA LEU A 825 0.64 -37.41 -26.09
C LEU A 825 1.21 -38.31 -24.99
N ALA A 826 1.66 -39.52 -25.37
CA ALA A 826 2.32 -40.45 -24.48
C ALA A 826 3.52 -39.84 -23.75
N SER A 827 3.90 -40.44 -22.62
CA SER A 827 5.10 -40.04 -21.89
C SER A 827 6.35 -40.20 -22.75
N THR A 828 7.29 -39.26 -22.63
CA THR A 828 8.58 -39.30 -23.33
C THR A 828 9.64 -38.45 -22.62
N ASP A 829 10.91 -38.85 -22.68
CA ASP A 829 12.04 -38.03 -22.24
C ASP A 829 12.04 -36.66 -22.93
N ILE A 830 11.62 -35.65 -22.18
CA ILE A 830 11.51 -34.25 -22.63
C ILE A 830 12.85 -33.61 -22.94
N THR A 831 13.97 -34.15 -22.44
CA THR A 831 15.32 -33.62 -22.66
C THR A 831 15.92 -34.03 -24.01
N VAL A 832 15.33 -35.05 -24.65
CA VAL A 832 15.81 -35.59 -25.94
C VAL A 832 14.77 -35.45 -27.05
N ASN A 833 13.48 -35.65 -26.74
CA ASN A 833 12.44 -35.76 -27.75
C ASN A 833 11.67 -34.42 -27.92
N PRO A 834 11.92 -33.64 -28.99
CA PRO A 834 11.05 -32.52 -29.33
C PRO A 834 9.64 -33.03 -29.67
N ILE A 835 8.65 -32.16 -29.48
CA ILE A 835 7.26 -32.43 -29.87
C ILE A 835 6.85 -31.44 -30.95
N GLU A 836 6.24 -31.95 -32.02
CA GLU A 836 5.67 -31.12 -33.09
C GLU A 836 4.22 -31.55 -33.31
N VAL A 837 3.28 -30.61 -33.24
CA VAL A 837 1.85 -30.84 -33.51
C VAL A 837 1.39 -29.85 -34.57
N GLU A 838 0.82 -30.36 -35.66
CA GLU A 838 0.15 -29.56 -36.70
C GLU A 838 -1.36 -29.81 -36.68
N VAL A 839 -2.13 -28.73 -36.54
CA VAL A 839 -3.60 -28.71 -36.55
C VAL A 839 -4.05 -27.96 -37.79
N LYS A 840 -4.75 -28.64 -38.70
CA LYS A 840 -5.35 -28.07 -39.93
C LYS A 840 -6.85 -27.83 -39.74
N GLY A 841 -7.35 -26.74 -40.31
CA GLY A 841 -8.72 -26.26 -40.10
C GLY A 841 -8.86 -25.50 -38.78
N PHE A 842 -7.79 -24.87 -38.32
CA PHE A 842 -7.83 -23.95 -37.18
C PHE A 842 -8.66 -22.72 -37.54
N VAL A 843 -9.60 -22.39 -36.65
CA VAL A 843 -10.41 -21.17 -36.72
C VAL A 843 -10.53 -20.63 -35.29
N TYR A 844 -10.20 -19.35 -35.11
CA TYR A 844 -10.56 -18.58 -33.93
C TYR A 844 -11.25 -17.29 -34.37
N GLN A 845 -12.58 -17.38 -34.49
CA GLN A 845 -13.48 -16.32 -34.94
C GLN A 845 -14.75 -16.42 -34.08
N PRO A 846 -14.73 -15.93 -32.83
CA PRO A 846 -15.90 -15.99 -31.96
C PRO A 846 -16.98 -15.03 -32.49
N ALA A 847 -18.25 -15.38 -32.28
CA ALA A 847 -19.36 -14.49 -32.63
C ALA A 847 -19.30 -13.24 -31.74
N ASN A 848 -19.26 -12.06 -32.36
CA ASN A 848 -19.30 -10.79 -31.64
C ASN A 848 -20.69 -10.60 -31.01
N ARG A 849 -20.76 -10.51 -29.67
CA ARG A 849 -22.03 -10.35 -28.94
C ARG A 849 -22.43 -8.89 -28.75
N HIS A 850 -21.52 -7.95 -28.99
CA HIS A 850 -21.72 -6.50 -28.87
C HIS A 850 -22.21 -5.84 -30.17
N LEU A 851 -22.26 -6.56 -31.28
CA LEU A 851 -22.72 -6.05 -32.59
C LEU A 851 -23.81 -6.95 -33.17
N GLN A 852 -25.07 -6.63 -32.86
CA GLN A 852 -26.23 -7.44 -33.22
C GLN A 852 -27.21 -6.68 -34.12
N SER A 853 -27.43 -5.40 -33.84
CA SER A 853 -28.40 -4.54 -34.53
C SER A 853 -27.92 -4.16 -35.94
N THR A 854 -28.86 -4.05 -36.86
CA THR A 854 -28.65 -3.65 -38.26
C THR A 854 -29.57 -2.50 -38.62
N GLY A 855 -29.13 -1.60 -39.48
CA GLY A 855 -29.88 -0.41 -39.89
C GLY A 855 -29.03 0.86 -39.89
N THR A 856 -29.59 1.94 -40.42
CA THR A 856 -28.94 3.26 -40.44
C THR A 856 -28.85 3.83 -39.02
N LEU A 857 -27.69 4.43 -38.71
CA LEU A 857 -27.44 5.14 -37.46
C LEU A 857 -27.52 6.64 -37.70
N THR A 858 -28.22 7.36 -36.82
CA THR A 858 -28.20 8.83 -36.79
C THR A 858 -27.04 9.33 -35.92
N THR A 859 -26.53 10.53 -36.22
CA THR A 859 -25.45 11.16 -35.45
C THR A 859 -25.96 11.56 -34.05
N PRO A 860 -25.44 10.97 -32.96
CA PRO A 860 -25.92 11.25 -31.61
C PRO A 860 -25.62 12.70 -31.21
N GLN A 861 -26.53 13.33 -30.45
CA GLN A 861 -26.32 14.68 -29.93
C GLN A 861 -25.70 14.61 -28.54
N ILE A 862 -24.40 14.89 -28.47
CA ILE A 862 -23.64 14.94 -27.22
C ILE A 862 -23.85 16.27 -26.49
N GLN A 863 -24.04 16.22 -25.18
CA GLN A 863 -24.17 17.36 -24.29
C GLN A 863 -23.39 17.14 -22.99
N ILE A 864 -23.00 18.23 -22.33
CA ILE A 864 -22.46 18.23 -20.97
C ILE A 864 -23.21 19.34 -20.23
N THR A 865 -24.03 18.96 -19.25
CA THR A 865 -24.87 19.89 -18.47
C THR A 865 -24.09 20.49 -17.29
N GLU A 866 -24.64 21.52 -16.66
CA GLU A 866 -24.05 22.09 -15.43
C GLU A 866 -23.96 21.07 -14.28
N ALA A 867 -24.92 20.15 -14.19
CA ALA A 867 -24.91 19.04 -13.24
C ALA A 867 -23.85 17.98 -13.58
N HIS A 868 -23.48 17.88 -14.86
CA HIS A 868 -22.45 16.97 -15.39
C HIS A 868 -21.06 17.61 -15.45
N THR A 869 -20.89 18.79 -14.84
CA THR A 869 -19.63 19.54 -14.82
C THR A 869 -19.15 19.64 -13.37
N GLY A 870 -18.09 18.91 -13.02
CA GLY A 870 -17.39 19.02 -11.74
C GLY A 870 -16.07 19.80 -11.86
N PRO A 871 -15.34 20.00 -10.75
CA PRO A 871 -13.99 20.57 -10.81
C PRO A 871 -12.93 19.59 -11.34
N TYR A 872 -13.11 18.29 -11.14
CA TYR A 872 -12.20 17.23 -11.59
C TYR A 872 -12.86 16.21 -12.53
N SER A 873 -14.08 16.49 -12.99
CA SER A 873 -14.87 15.55 -13.78
C SER A 873 -15.79 16.22 -14.78
N LEU A 874 -16.06 15.50 -15.87
CA LEU A 874 -17.01 15.85 -16.91
C LEU A 874 -17.77 14.57 -17.32
N THR A 875 -19.09 14.67 -17.43
CA THR A 875 -19.95 13.55 -17.85
C THR A 875 -20.68 13.89 -19.17
N PRO A 876 -20.05 13.64 -20.34
CA PRO A 876 -20.77 13.56 -21.60
C PRO A 876 -22.00 12.67 -21.50
N SER A 877 -23.16 13.17 -21.94
CA SER A 877 -24.41 12.43 -22.07
C SER A 877 -25.11 12.73 -23.39
N TRP A 878 -26.03 11.87 -23.81
CA TRP A 878 -26.74 11.95 -25.09
C TRP A 878 -28.08 11.20 -25.04
N ASP A 879 -28.92 11.39 -26.06
CA ASP A 879 -30.13 10.57 -26.24
C ASP A 879 -29.81 9.25 -26.96
N ARG A 880 -30.60 8.21 -26.68
CA ARG A 880 -30.43 6.89 -27.30
C ARG A 880 -30.71 6.95 -28.82
N VAL A 881 -29.75 6.50 -29.61
CA VAL A 881 -29.87 6.33 -31.08
C VAL A 881 -30.55 5.01 -31.42
N GLU A 882 -31.50 5.03 -32.35
CA GLU A 882 -32.15 3.83 -32.89
C GLU A 882 -31.15 2.95 -33.65
N ASN A 883 -31.28 1.62 -33.55
CA ASN A 883 -30.36 0.62 -34.12
C ASN A 883 -28.90 0.66 -33.60
N ALA A 884 -28.58 1.49 -32.61
CA ALA A 884 -27.26 1.48 -31.97
C ALA A 884 -27.13 0.34 -30.95
N ASP A 885 -26.06 -0.46 -31.08
CA ASP A 885 -25.69 -1.47 -30.08
C ASP A 885 -24.87 -0.86 -28.93
N TYR A 886 -23.97 0.08 -29.27
CA TYR A 886 -23.17 0.86 -28.32
C TYR A 886 -22.69 2.20 -28.92
N TYR A 887 -22.00 3.00 -28.12
CA TYR A 887 -21.38 4.27 -28.50
C TYR A 887 -19.87 4.24 -28.33
N GLU A 888 -19.20 5.13 -29.07
CA GLU A 888 -17.78 5.43 -28.92
C GLU A 888 -17.57 6.90 -28.60
N ILE A 889 -16.63 7.18 -27.69
CA ILE A 889 -16.13 8.53 -27.40
C ILE A 889 -14.64 8.63 -27.76
N GLU A 890 -14.26 9.60 -28.59
CA GLU A 890 -12.86 10.02 -28.74
C GLU A 890 -12.54 11.07 -27.67
N TYR A 891 -11.52 10.80 -26.85
CA TYR A 891 -11.03 11.71 -25.80
C TYR A 891 -9.50 11.62 -25.71
N ASN A 892 -8.81 12.77 -25.75
CA ASN A 892 -7.34 12.87 -25.70
C ASN A 892 -6.58 11.93 -26.65
N GLY A 893 -7.13 11.68 -27.85
CA GLY A 893 -6.56 10.79 -28.86
C GLY A 893 -6.79 9.29 -28.62
N MET A 894 -7.60 8.92 -27.62
CA MET A 894 -7.99 7.55 -27.30
C MET A 894 -9.46 7.30 -27.63
N ASN A 895 -9.78 6.09 -28.10
CA ASN A 895 -11.15 5.65 -28.41
C ASN A 895 -11.73 4.84 -27.24
N TYR A 896 -12.68 5.44 -26.51
CA TYR A 896 -13.50 4.77 -25.52
C TYR A 896 -14.67 4.10 -26.25
N THR A 897 -14.87 2.80 -26.04
CA THR A 897 -15.81 1.97 -26.83
C THR A 897 -16.64 1.06 -25.92
N THR A 898 -17.53 0.27 -26.53
CA THR A 898 -18.54 -0.60 -25.89
C THR A 898 -19.45 0.11 -24.87
N ILE A 899 -19.61 1.43 -24.97
CA ILE A 899 -20.45 2.21 -24.06
C ILE A 899 -21.92 1.89 -24.38
N ARG A 900 -22.61 1.15 -23.50
CA ARG A 900 -24.01 0.72 -23.66
C ARG A 900 -25.00 1.62 -22.93
N ASP A 901 -24.51 2.37 -21.93
CA ASP A 901 -25.24 3.49 -21.33
C ASP A 901 -25.23 4.72 -22.25
N THR A 902 -26.01 5.76 -21.90
CA THR A 902 -26.13 7.02 -22.65
C THR A 902 -25.35 8.17 -22.03
N GLU A 903 -24.40 7.85 -21.16
CA GLU A 903 -23.46 8.77 -20.54
C GLU A 903 -22.18 8.03 -20.11
N LEU A 904 -21.07 8.76 -19.95
CA LEU A 904 -19.82 8.21 -19.39
C LEU A 904 -19.10 9.28 -18.56
N LEU A 905 -18.78 8.95 -17.32
CA LEU A 905 -18.01 9.81 -16.42
C LEU A 905 -16.52 9.78 -16.77
N PHE A 906 -15.91 10.96 -16.91
CA PHE A 906 -14.45 11.14 -16.97
C PHE A 906 -13.98 11.87 -15.72
N GLU A 907 -12.96 11.33 -15.04
CA GLU A 907 -12.42 11.82 -13.76
C GLU A 907 -10.92 12.16 -13.88
N ASP A 908 -10.28 12.52 -12.76
CA ASP A 908 -8.88 13.01 -12.68
C ASP A 908 -8.58 14.23 -13.58
N LEU A 909 -9.61 14.98 -13.97
CA LEU A 909 -9.45 16.16 -14.81
C LEU A 909 -8.84 17.30 -14.00
N THR A 910 -8.12 18.20 -14.68
CA THR A 910 -7.58 19.40 -14.05
C THR A 910 -8.69 20.45 -13.95
N PRO A 911 -8.85 21.16 -12.81
CA PRO A 911 -9.78 22.28 -12.69
C PRO A 911 -9.52 23.38 -13.74
N GLU A 912 -10.56 24.16 -14.05
CA GLU A 912 -10.54 25.29 -14.99
C GLU A 912 -9.93 24.96 -16.37
N THR A 913 -9.98 23.70 -16.79
CA THR A 913 -9.34 23.20 -18.01
C THR A 913 -10.41 22.77 -19.01
N THR A 914 -10.25 23.18 -20.27
CA THR A 914 -11.18 22.84 -21.35
C THR A 914 -10.77 21.56 -22.03
N TYR A 915 -11.72 20.64 -22.19
CA TYR A 915 -11.56 19.34 -22.83
C TYR A 915 -12.49 19.21 -24.05
N GLU A 916 -12.07 18.46 -25.07
CA GLU A 916 -12.86 18.10 -26.23
C GLU A 916 -13.26 16.61 -26.15
N PHE A 917 -14.52 16.32 -26.48
CA PHE A 917 -15.06 14.98 -26.61
C PHE A 917 -15.76 14.84 -27.96
N LYS A 918 -15.54 13.72 -28.66
CA LYS A 918 -16.32 13.35 -29.86
C LYS A 918 -17.14 12.11 -29.58
N LEU A 919 -18.39 12.03 -30.05
CA LEU A 919 -19.29 10.89 -29.83
C LEU A 919 -19.84 10.34 -31.15
N ARG A 920 -19.94 9.01 -31.29
CA ARG A 920 -20.67 8.36 -32.38
C ARG A 920 -21.38 7.09 -31.93
N ALA A 921 -22.45 6.71 -32.64
CA ALA A 921 -23.14 5.43 -32.46
C ALA A 921 -22.49 4.34 -33.32
N VAL A 922 -22.59 3.08 -32.87
CA VAL A 922 -22.03 1.90 -33.56
C VAL A 922 -23.03 0.74 -33.54
N ASN A 923 -23.09 0.00 -34.64
CA ASN A 923 -23.83 -1.25 -34.78
C ASN A 923 -23.12 -2.20 -35.76
N LYS A 924 -23.75 -3.33 -36.09
CA LYS A 924 -23.16 -4.35 -36.96
C LYS A 924 -22.85 -3.88 -38.39
N ASP A 925 -23.62 -2.93 -38.91
CA ASP A 925 -23.46 -2.45 -40.30
C ASP A 925 -22.44 -1.30 -40.41
N GLY A 926 -22.14 -0.60 -39.31
CA GLY A 926 -21.12 0.45 -39.31
C GLY A 926 -21.19 1.40 -38.11
N LYS A 927 -20.82 2.65 -38.35
CA LYS A 927 -20.72 3.72 -37.35
C LYS A 927 -21.38 4.99 -37.89
N SER A 928 -21.98 5.82 -37.04
CA SER A 928 -22.43 7.15 -37.44
C SER A 928 -21.25 8.10 -37.67
N ASP A 929 -21.53 9.29 -38.20
CA ASP A 929 -20.60 10.42 -38.08
C ASP A 929 -20.36 10.77 -36.60
N TRP A 930 -19.26 11.48 -36.35
CA TRP A 930 -18.94 12.04 -35.04
C TRP A 930 -19.71 13.35 -34.80
N SER A 931 -20.31 13.51 -33.62
CA SER A 931 -20.60 14.82 -33.01
C SER A 931 -19.44 15.23 -32.09
N THR A 932 -19.35 16.51 -31.72
CA THR A 932 -18.25 17.05 -30.90
C THR A 932 -18.75 18.11 -29.94
N ILE A 933 -18.22 18.11 -28.72
CA ILE A 933 -18.46 19.14 -27.71
C ILE A 933 -17.15 19.48 -26.98
N THR A 934 -17.07 20.72 -26.49
CA THR A 934 -16.05 21.16 -25.54
C THR A 934 -16.70 21.58 -24.24
N ALA A 935 -16.13 21.21 -23.10
CA ALA A 935 -16.54 21.71 -21.78
C ALA A 935 -15.33 22.02 -20.92
N THR A 936 -15.50 22.97 -20.00
CA THR A 936 -14.48 23.41 -19.05
C THR A 936 -14.87 22.94 -17.66
N THR A 937 -13.95 22.27 -16.95
CA THR A 937 -14.13 21.91 -15.54
C THR A 937 -14.31 23.15 -14.66
N LYS A 938 -15.07 23.03 -13.57
CA LYS A 938 -15.24 24.12 -12.61
C LYS A 938 -13.93 24.43 -11.88
N SER A 939 -13.84 25.62 -11.28
CA SER A 939 -12.84 25.88 -10.24
C SER A 939 -13.21 25.11 -8.96
N ASN A 940 -12.21 24.74 -8.16
CA ASN A 940 -12.44 24.25 -6.80
C ASN A 940 -11.94 25.27 -5.76
N PRO A 941 -12.73 26.31 -5.43
CA PRO A 941 -12.31 27.32 -4.46
C PRO A 941 -12.12 26.76 -3.04
N LEU A 942 -12.65 25.55 -2.76
CA LEU A 942 -12.64 24.89 -1.45
C LEU A 942 -11.73 23.65 -1.40
N GLU A 943 -10.82 23.46 -2.36
CA GLU A 943 -9.95 22.25 -2.48
C GLU A 943 -9.20 21.90 -1.19
N PHE A 944 -8.80 22.91 -0.41
CA PHE A 944 -8.05 22.75 0.83
C PHE A 944 -8.85 23.16 2.07
N ALA A 945 -10.17 23.35 1.95
CA ALA A 945 -11.03 23.68 3.07
C ALA A 945 -11.25 22.46 3.98
N ILE A 946 -11.11 22.66 5.30
CA ILE A 946 -11.25 21.64 6.33
C ILE A 946 -12.75 21.46 6.62
N THR A 947 -13.25 20.23 6.43
CA THR A 947 -14.64 19.85 6.69
C THR A 947 -14.84 19.28 8.09
N GLY A 948 -16.07 19.35 8.62
CA GLY A 948 -16.41 18.71 9.90
C GLY A 948 -15.96 19.48 11.16
N ILE A 949 -15.60 20.75 11.00
CA ILE A 949 -15.23 21.65 12.11
C ILE A 949 -16.38 21.71 13.11
N GLN A 950 -16.06 21.50 14.39
CA GLN A 950 -16.99 21.73 15.49
C GLN A 950 -16.65 23.05 16.16
N ALA A 951 -17.66 23.83 16.56
CA ALA A 951 -17.41 25.14 17.16
C ALA A 951 -18.34 25.42 18.35
N GLU A 952 -17.87 26.26 19.25
CA GLU A 952 -18.61 26.76 20.42
C GLU A 952 -18.41 28.28 20.56
N THR A 953 -19.33 28.92 21.28
CA THR A 953 -19.31 30.37 21.52
C THR A 953 -19.52 30.66 23.00
N THR A 954 -18.77 31.63 23.56
CA THR A 954 -18.97 32.04 24.97
C THR A 954 -20.25 32.84 25.19
N CYS A 955 -20.90 33.29 24.12
CA CYS A 955 -22.23 33.88 24.13
C CYS A 955 -23.32 32.88 23.70
N GLU A 956 -24.57 33.11 24.14
CA GLU A 956 -25.71 32.26 23.77
C GLU A 956 -26.09 32.42 22.29
N ASN A 957 -26.32 31.30 21.60
CA ASN A 957 -26.74 31.27 20.19
C ASN A 957 -28.25 31.43 20.03
N GLN A 958 -28.68 31.99 18.90
CA GLN A 958 -30.10 32.12 18.60
C GLN A 958 -30.71 30.73 18.34
N ARG A 959 -31.91 30.48 18.90
CA ARG A 959 -32.61 29.20 18.74
C ARG A 959 -32.84 28.88 17.25
N ARG A 960 -32.39 27.69 16.81
CA ARG A 960 -32.34 27.22 15.40
C ARG A 960 -31.35 27.96 14.49
N GLN A 961 -30.47 28.79 15.03
CA GLN A 961 -29.38 29.47 14.31
C GLN A 961 -28.07 29.26 15.07
N GLY A 962 -27.77 27.98 15.35
CA GLY A 962 -26.57 27.55 16.09
C GLY A 962 -25.28 27.77 15.30
N ILE A 963 -24.15 27.72 16.00
CA ILE A 963 -22.82 27.96 15.44
C ILE A 963 -22.38 26.87 14.44
N ASP A 964 -22.97 25.68 14.53
CA ASP A 964 -22.85 24.57 13.58
C ASP A 964 -23.16 24.97 12.12
N ARG A 965 -24.03 25.97 11.94
CA ARG A 965 -24.43 26.51 10.63
C ARG A 965 -23.40 27.41 9.97
N MET A 966 -22.28 27.68 10.64
CA MET A 966 -21.18 28.47 10.10
C MET A 966 -20.05 27.57 9.55
N PHE A 967 -20.26 26.25 9.56
CA PHE A 967 -19.26 25.24 9.21
C PHE A 967 -19.85 24.03 8.47
N ASN A 968 -21.10 24.12 7.99
CA ASN A 968 -21.83 23.01 7.37
C ASN A 968 -21.70 22.97 5.83
N PHE A 969 -20.97 23.91 5.25
CA PHE A 969 -20.78 24.09 3.80
C PHE A 969 -22.10 24.36 3.04
N ASP A 970 -23.08 24.97 3.72
CA ASP A 970 -24.35 25.44 3.15
C ASP A 970 -24.45 26.98 3.32
N GLU A 971 -23.97 27.69 2.30
CA GLU A 971 -24.04 29.16 2.20
C GLU A 971 -25.45 29.78 2.30
N SER A 972 -26.52 28.98 2.27
CA SER A 972 -27.91 29.42 2.47
C SER A 972 -28.35 29.44 3.94
N ASP A 973 -27.66 28.70 4.80
CA ASP A 973 -27.92 28.67 6.23
C ASP A 973 -27.28 29.89 6.94
N LEU A 974 -27.62 30.07 8.23
CA LEU A 974 -27.20 31.26 8.98
C LEU A 974 -27.03 30.96 10.47
N TRP A 975 -25.82 31.24 10.97
CA TRP A 975 -25.57 31.43 12.40
C TRP A 975 -25.90 32.86 12.84
N HIS A 976 -26.46 33.02 14.04
CA HIS A 976 -26.63 34.31 14.70
C HIS A 976 -26.59 34.15 16.22
N THR A 977 -25.96 35.09 16.95
CA THR A 977 -26.02 35.13 18.42
C THR A 977 -27.44 35.51 18.89
N LYS A 978 -27.82 35.18 20.12
CA LYS A 978 -29.20 35.38 20.61
C LYS A 978 -29.67 36.83 20.47
N TRP A 979 -30.85 37.01 19.85
CA TRP A 979 -31.47 38.34 19.71
C TRP A 979 -31.77 38.97 21.07
N GLN A 980 -31.75 40.31 21.13
CA GLN A 980 -32.02 41.12 22.32
C GLN A 980 -31.00 40.96 23.48
N SER A 981 -29.89 40.27 23.25
CA SER A 981 -28.73 40.24 24.15
C SER A 981 -27.50 40.77 23.42
N SER A 982 -26.77 41.72 24.02
CA SER A 982 -25.44 42.10 23.52
C SER A 982 -24.52 40.89 23.65
N ALA A 983 -23.90 40.47 22.53
CA ALA A 983 -22.99 39.33 22.51
C ALA A 983 -21.52 39.77 22.57
N VAL A 984 -21.18 40.93 22.01
CA VAL A 984 -19.80 41.44 21.99
C VAL A 984 -19.41 42.02 23.37
N PRO A 985 -18.20 41.72 23.90
CA PRO A 985 -17.20 40.79 23.35
C PRO A 985 -17.54 39.31 23.63
N PHE A 986 -17.24 38.44 22.66
CA PHE A 986 -17.34 36.99 22.81
C PHE A 986 -16.15 36.28 22.15
N GLU A 987 -15.98 35.01 22.48
CA GLU A 987 -15.03 34.12 21.82
C GLU A 987 -15.79 33.07 21.02
N LEU A 988 -15.33 32.80 19.80
CA LEU A 988 -15.72 31.66 18.98
C LEU A 988 -14.52 30.70 18.95
N ILE A 989 -14.70 29.48 19.46
CA ILE A 989 -13.65 28.46 19.53
C ILE A 989 -14.02 27.33 18.55
N MET A 990 -13.10 27.01 17.65
CA MET A 990 -13.18 25.92 16.68
C MET A 990 -12.29 24.76 17.10
N ASP A 991 -12.82 23.54 17.06
CA ASP A 991 -12.07 22.29 16.96
C ASP A 991 -12.13 21.82 15.49
N LEU A 992 -10.97 21.82 14.82
CA LEU A 992 -10.82 21.35 13.43
C LEU A 992 -10.91 19.83 13.30
N ARG A 993 -11.06 19.10 14.43
CA ARG A 993 -11.13 17.63 14.57
C ARG A 993 -9.89 16.86 14.09
N SER A 994 -8.98 17.55 13.43
CA SER A 994 -7.71 17.09 12.90
C SER A 994 -6.65 18.17 13.10
N ILE A 995 -5.38 17.78 13.16
CA ILE A 995 -4.24 18.71 13.21
C ILE A 995 -3.76 18.98 11.79
N ASN A 996 -3.65 20.27 11.45
CA ASN A 996 -3.44 20.78 10.11
C ASN A 996 -2.38 21.88 10.09
N VAL A 997 -1.67 22.02 8.97
CA VAL A 997 -0.87 23.21 8.65
C VAL A 997 -1.80 24.25 8.04
N LEU A 998 -2.10 25.34 8.75
CA LEU A 998 -3.10 26.32 8.29
C LEU A 998 -2.53 27.33 7.29
N ASP A 999 -3.28 27.65 6.25
CA ASP A 999 -2.96 28.71 5.28
C ASP A 999 -3.75 29.99 5.58
N LYS A 1000 -5.08 29.89 5.55
CA LYS A 1000 -6.01 31.01 5.73
C LYS A 1000 -7.34 30.54 6.31
N PHE A 1001 -8.20 31.47 6.69
CA PHE A 1001 -9.63 31.21 6.76
C PHE A 1001 -10.43 32.32 6.08
N GLU A 1002 -11.62 31.99 5.59
CA GLU A 1002 -12.52 32.90 4.89
C GLU A 1002 -13.88 32.92 5.57
N TYR A 1003 -14.19 34.05 6.22
CA TYR A 1003 -15.48 34.33 6.83
C TYR A 1003 -16.43 34.94 5.78
N LEU A 1004 -17.62 34.37 5.66
CA LEU A 1004 -18.67 34.82 4.75
C LEU A 1004 -19.76 35.55 5.56
N PRO A 1005 -19.83 36.90 5.50
CA PRO A 1005 -20.91 37.64 6.12
C PRO A 1005 -22.28 37.24 5.56
N ARG A 1006 -23.33 37.61 6.30
CA ARG A 1006 -24.71 37.56 5.81
C ARG A 1006 -24.84 38.41 4.53
N GLN A 1007 -25.62 37.98 3.54
CA GLN A 1007 -25.72 38.64 2.22
C GLN A 1007 -26.05 40.15 2.28
N ASN A 1008 -26.80 40.60 3.29
CA ASN A 1008 -27.12 42.02 3.49
C ASN A 1008 -26.08 42.78 4.34
N GLY A 1009 -25.04 42.11 4.85
CA GLY A 1009 -23.96 42.64 5.70
C GLY A 1009 -24.42 43.39 6.95
N GLY A 1010 -25.66 43.14 7.37
CA GLY A 1010 -26.28 43.87 8.47
C GLY A 1010 -25.82 43.37 9.83
N ASN A 1011 -26.77 43.32 10.74
CA ASN A 1011 -26.59 42.90 12.13
C ASN A 1011 -25.80 41.58 12.27
N GLY A 1012 -24.77 41.61 13.10
CA GLY A 1012 -23.91 40.49 13.45
C GLY A 1012 -22.60 40.37 12.66
N THR A 1013 -22.38 41.16 11.61
CA THR A 1013 -21.15 41.07 10.82
C THR A 1013 -19.91 41.37 11.68
N LEU A 1014 -18.94 40.44 11.72
CA LEU A 1014 -17.71 40.58 12.52
C LEU A 1014 -16.82 41.69 11.95
N GLN A 1015 -16.41 42.65 12.78
CA GLN A 1015 -15.62 43.81 12.35
C GLN A 1015 -14.21 43.83 12.93
N LYS A 1016 -14.01 43.52 14.22
CA LYS A 1016 -12.68 43.49 14.84
C LYS A 1016 -12.53 42.33 15.81
N GLY A 1017 -11.31 41.83 15.90
CA GLY A 1017 -10.95 40.78 16.86
C GLY A 1017 -9.49 40.35 16.75
N ILE A 1018 -9.15 39.39 17.61
CA ILE A 1018 -7.84 38.73 17.67
C ILE A 1018 -8.05 37.25 17.38
N VAL A 1019 -7.22 36.68 16.52
CA VAL A 1019 -7.20 35.24 16.22
C VAL A 1019 -6.07 34.60 17.02
N TYR A 1020 -6.40 33.51 17.68
CA TYR A 1020 -5.47 32.64 18.39
C TYR A 1020 -5.53 31.22 17.80
N TYR A 1021 -4.47 30.45 17.97
CA TYR A 1021 -4.44 29.03 17.66
C TYR A 1021 -3.88 28.21 18.83
N SER A 1022 -4.21 26.92 18.86
CA SER A 1022 -3.74 25.97 19.88
C SER A 1022 -3.70 24.53 19.33
N ARG A 1023 -2.86 23.68 19.93
CA ARG A 1023 -2.82 22.24 19.63
C ARG A 1023 -3.66 21.40 20.62
N ASP A 1024 -3.89 21.91 21.83
CA ASP A 1024 -4.46 21.19 22.98
C ASP A 1024 -5.66 21.90 23.63
N LYS A 1025 -6.08 23.07 23.11
CA LYS A 1025 -7.15 23.94 23.63
C LYS A 1025 -6.80 24.65 24.96
N VAL A 1026 -5.60 24.44 25.51
CA VAL A 1026 -5.10 25.02 26.76
C VAL A 1026 -4.07 26.10 26.48
N ASP A 1027 -3.01 25.77 25.74
CA ASP A 1027 -1.94 26.69 25.38
C ASP A 1027 -2.28 27.42 24.07
N TRP A 1028 -2.67 28.70 24.21
CA TRP A 1028 -3.09 29.57 23.10
C TRP A 1028 -1.97 30.53 22.69
N GLN A 1029 -1.69 30.59 21.39
CA GLN A 1029 -0.77 31.57 20.78
C GLN A 1029 -1.54 32.54 19.88
N GLU A 1030 -1.11 33.80 19.83
CA GLU A 1030 -1.73 34.82 18.97
C GLU A 1030 -1.27 34.66 17.51
N ALA A 1031 -2.23 34.53 16.59
CA ALA A 1031 -1.99 34.50 15.14
C ALA A 1031 -1.97 35.89 14.51
N GLY A 1032 -2.63 36.86 15.15
CA GLY A 1032 -2.74 38.25 14.72
C GLY A 1032 -4.16 38.79 14.85
N THR A 1033 -4.35 40.04 14.39
CA THR A 1033 -5.62 40.76 14.51
C THR A 1033 -6.27 40.99 13.14
N PHE A 1034 -7.58 41.28 13.14
CA PHE A 1034 -8.31 41.70 11.95
C PHE A 1034 -9.14 42.95 12.20
N GLU A 1035 -9.31 43.74 11.14
CA GLU A 1035 -10.24 44.87 11.06
C GLU A 1035 -10.91 44.84 9.67
N TRP A 1036 -12.22 44.59 9.64
CA TRP A 1036 -12.99 44.30 8.43
C TRP A 1036 -14.18 45.24 8.28
N GLN A 1037 -14.53 45.54 7.02
CA GLN A 1037 -15.63 46.42 6.64
C GLN A 1037 -16.36 45.88 5.40
N GLY A 1038 -17.62 46.28 5.22
CA GLY A 1038 -18.46 45.89 4.08
C GLY A 1038 -18.90 44.42 4.08
N ASN A 1039 -19.53 43.97 3.00
CA ASN A 1039 -20.29 42.72 2.95
C ASN A 1039 -19.52 41.54 2.31
N ASP A 1040 -18.38 41.83 1.66
CA ASP A 1040 -17.59 40.86 0.90
C ASP A 1040 -16.99 39.77 1.80
N VAL A 1041 -16.55 38.66 1.21
CA VAL A 1041 -15.79 37.60 1.91
C VAL A 1041 -14.57 38.18 2.62
N LYS A 1042 -14.32 37.77 3.86
CA LYS A 1042 -13.23 38.26 4.70
C LYS A 1042 -12.16 37.19 4.87
N THR A 1043 -10.97 37.42 4.35
CA THR A 1043 -9.84 36.48 4.49
C THR A 1043 -8.93 36.88 5.66
N PHE A 1044 -8.58 35.92 6.50
CA PHE A 1044 -7.47 35.99 7.46
C PHE A 1044 -6.37 35.03 7.00
N ILE A 1045 -5.10 35.44 6.99
CA ILE A 1045 -3.97 34.62 6.53
C ILE A 1045 -3.06 34.30 7.71
N PHE A 1046 -2.77 33.02 7.93
CA PHE A 1046 -1.82 32.55 8.94
C PHE A 1046 -0.39 32.64 8.38
N LYS A 1047 0.27 33.79 8.58
CA LYS A 1047 1.59 34.11 7.99
C LYS A 1047 2.67 33.06 8.27
N ASP A 1048 2.64 32.46 9.46
CA ASP A 1048 3.65 31.51 9.93
C ASP A 1048 3.24 30.04 9.71
N GLN A 1049 2.11 29.80 9.03
CA GLN A 1049 1.54 28.49 8.68
C GLN A 1049 1.59 27.45 9.84
N PRO A 1050 0.92 27.73 10.97
CA PRO A 1050 1.05 26.95 12.20
C PRO A 1050 0.39 25.56 12.09
N VAL A 1051 0.93 24.61 12.85
CA VAL A 1051 0.46 23.20 12.90
C VAL A 1051 -0.45 23.00 14.12
N VAL A 1052 -1.77 23.01 13.92
CA VAL A 1052 -2.75 23.21 15.02
C VAL A 1052 -4.05 22.43 14.84
N ARG A 1053 -4.78 22.24 15.95
CA ARG A 1053 -6.14 21.64 15.99
C ARG A 1053 -7.23 22.68 16.26
N TYR A 1054 -6.93 23.71 17.04
CA TYR A 1054 -7.91 24.65 17.54
C TYR A 1054 -7.61 26.06 17.07
N ILE A 1055 -8.68 26.80 16.76
CA ILE A 1055 -8.64 28.24 16.44
C ILE A 1055 -9.61 28.94 17.38
N LYS A 1056 -9.22 30.09 17.94
CA LYS A 1056 -10.11 30.93 18.75
C LYS A 1056 -10.13 32.34 18.18
N ILE A 1057 -11.33 32.83 17.88
CA ILE A 1057 -11.56 34.21 17.43
C ILE A 1057 -12.18 34.97 18.60
N ALA A 1058 -11.40 35.85 19.23
CA ALA A 1058 -11.88 36.78 20.25
C ALA A 1058 -12.41 38.05 19.57
N VAL A 1059 -13.74 38.16 19.46
CA VAL A 1059 -14.42 39.26 18.75
C VAL A 1059 -14.62 40.44 19.71
N SER A 1060 -14.09 41.60 19.32
CA SER A 1060 -14.15 42.85 20.10
C SER A 1060 -15.08 43.90 19.50
N GLU A 1061 -15.40 43.82 18.20
CA GLU A 1061 -16.38 44.70 17.54
C GLU A 1061 -17.13 43.95 16.43
N ALA A 1062 -18.44 44.12 16.36
CA ALA A 1062 -19.30 43.56 15.31
C ALA A 1062 -20.59 44.37 15.18
N VAL A 1063 -21.19 44.36 13.98
CA VAL A 1063 -22.32 45.26 13.64
C VAL A 1063 -23.51 45.01 14.57
N GLY A 1064 -23.86 46.03 15.37
CA GLY A 1064 -24.98 45.99 16.31
C GLY A 1064 -24.71 45.24 17.62
N ASN A 1065 -23.45 44.86 17.91
CA ASN A 1065 -23.02 44.06 19.06
C ASN A 1065 -23.54 42.60 19.08
N PHE A 1066 -23.83 42.03 17.90
CA PHE A 1066 -24.15 40.61 17.70
C PHE A 1066 -23.03 39.91 16.92
N GLY A 1067 -23.04 38.57 16.88
CA GLY A 1067 -22.28 37.79 15.90
C GLY A 1067 -23.24 37.13 14.89
N SER A 1068 -22.87 37.08 13.62
CA SER A 1068 -23.59 36.31 12.58
C SER A 1068 -22.67 35.94 11.42
N GLY A 1069 -23.04 34.92 10.66
CA GLY A 1069 -22.27 34.43 9.53
C GLY A 1069 -23.04 33.38 8.74
N ARG A 1070 -22.76 33.30 7.44
CA ARG A 1070 -23.23 32.18 6.60
C ARG A 1070 -22.26 31.02 6.73
N GLU A 1071 -20.97 31.29 6.53
CA GLU A 1071 -19.91 30.28 6.56
C GLU A 1071 -18.60 30.84 7.11
N LEU A 1072 -17.72 29.94 7.55
CA LEU A 1072 -16.30 30.20 7.80
C LEU A 1072 -15.47 28.99 7.35
N TYR A 1073 -14.87 29.10 6.17
CA TYR A 1073 -14.00 28.06 5.62
C TYR A 1073 -12.59 28.22 6.18
N VAL A 1074 -12.05 27.20 6.86
CA VAL A 1074 -10.64 27.16 7.28
C VAL A 1074 -9.86 26.33 6.26
N PHE A 1075 -8.74 26.84 5.76
CA PHE A 1075 -7.93 26.21 4.72
C PHE A 1075 -6.61 25.70 5.27
N LYS A 1076 -6.22 24.49 4.86
CA LYS A 1076 -4.85 24.00 5.04
C LYS A 1076 -3.94 24.39 3.87
N VAL A 1077 -2.63 24.32 4.09
CA VAL A 1077 -1.63 24.56 3.05
C VAL A 1077 -1.74 23.48 1.96
N PRO A 1078 -1.75 23.84 0.66
CA PRO A 1078 -1.78 22.87 -0.44
C PRO A 1078 -0.67 21.83 -0.31
N GLY A 1079 -1.06 20.54 -0.30
CA GLY A 1079 -0.13 19.42 -0.17
C GLY A 1079 0.38 19.14 1.25
N SER A 1080 -0.13 19.81 2.30
CA SER A 1080 0.17 19.43 3.69
C SER A 1080 -0.66 18.23 4.15
N GLU A 1081 -0.03 17.38 4.95
CA GLU A 1081 -0.71 16.29 5.67
C GLU A 1081 -1.69 16.85 6.72
N SER A 1082 -2.67 16.03 7.05
CA SER A 1082 -3.65 16.24 8.14
C SER A 1082 -3.68 14.94 8.94
N TYR A 1083 -3.79 15.00 10.27
CA TYR A 1083 -3.95 13.79 11.09
C TYR A 1083 -5.05 13.96 12.14
N ILE A 1084 -5.77 12.88 12.45
CA ILE A 1084 -6.83 12.88 13.45
C ILE A 1084 -6.23 12.39 14.78
N PRO A 1085 -6.32 13.14 15.89
CA PRO A 1085 -5.84 12.65 17.18
C PRO A 1085 -6.68 11.46 17.67
N GLY A 1086 -6.03 10.31 17.87
CA GLY A 1086 -6.68 9.04 18.20
C GLY A 1086 -6.74 8.06 17.01
N ASP A 1087 -6.54 8.53 15.78
CA ASP A 1087 -6.39 7.70 14.59
C ASP A 1087 -4.97 7.12 14.61
N ILE A 1088 -4.85 5.94 15.22
CA ILE A 1088 -3.58 5.27 15.50
C ILE A 1088 -3.23 4.29 14.38
N ASN A 1089 -4.22 3.82 13.61
CA ASN A 1089 -4.00 2.97 12.44
C ASN A 1089 -3.77 3.76 11.12
N LEU A 1090 -4.02 5.08 11.13
CA LEU A 1090 -3.89 6.01 10.00
C LEU A 1090 -4.85 5.69 8.83
N ASP A 1091 -6.06 5.22 9.12
CA ASP A 1091 -7.12 4.97 8.12
C ASP A 1091 -8.09 6.15 7.91
N GLY A 1092 -7.93 7.23 8.68
CA GLY A 1092 -8.71 8.46 8.55
C GLY A 1092 -10.03 8.44 9.33
N LYS A 1093 -10.23 7.48 10.22
CA LYS A 1093 -11.42 7.33 11.06
C LYS A 1093 -11.03 7.29 12.55
N LEU A 1094 -12.04 7.16 13.41
CA LEU A 1094 -11.89 6.82 14.83
C LEU A 1094 -12.90 5.71 15.10
N ASP A 1095 -12.45 4.46 15.14
CA ASP A 1095 -13.35 3.30 15.32
C ASP A 1095 -12.79 2.19 16.23
N GLU A 1096 -13.45 1.02 16.26
CA GLU A 1096 -13.04 -0.11 17.11
C GLU A 1096 -11.67 -0.70 16.70
N ASN A 1097 -11.17 -0.43 15.49
CA ASN A 1097 -9.83 -0.81 15.06
C ASN A 1097 -8.77 0.03 15.81
N ASP A 1098 -8.99 1.34 15.96
CA ASP A 1098 -8.13 2.22 16.77
C ASP A 1098 -8.14 1.79 18.22
N LEU A 1099 -9.32 1.49 18.79
CA LEU A 1099 -9.40 1.00 20.16
C LEU A 1099 -8.66 -0.33 20.33
N THR A 1100 -8.74 -1.22 19.35
CA THR A 1100 -8.01 -2.51 19.36
C THR A 1100 -6.50 -2.29 19.35
N SER A 1101 -6.00 -1.37 18.53
CA SER A 1101 -4.60 -0.92 18.54
C SER A 1101 -4.21 -0.33 19.90
N TYR A 1102 -4.94 0.66 20.41
CA TYR A 1102 -4.71 1.27 21.71
C TYR A 1102 -4.70 0.26 22.87
N MET A 1103 -5.56 -0.77 22.82
CA MET A 1103 -5.56 -1.85 23.80
C MET A 1103 -4.23 -2.62 23.82
N ASN A 1104 -3.67 -2.95 22.65
CA ASN A 1104 -2.37 -3.63 22.54
C ASN A 1104 -1.22 -2.80 23.14
N TYR A 1105 -1.31 -1.46 23.13
CA TYR A 1105 -0.25 -0.55 23.59
C TYR A 1105 -0.51 0.11 24.96
N THR A 1106 -1.67 -0.10 25.58
CA THR A 1106 -2.04 0.47 26.89
C THR A 1106 -0.97 0.19 27.95
N GLY A 1107 -0.33 1.22 28.51
CA GLY A 1107 0.75 1.12 29.49
C GLY A 1107 2.18 1.08 28.92
N LEU A 1108 2.35 1.12 27.59
CA LEU A 1108 3.65 1.21 26.93
C LEU A 1108 4.29 2.58 27.15
N ARG A 1109 5.62 2.64 27.32
CA ARG A 1109 6.34 3.90 27.61
C ARG A 1109 7.46 4.22 26.66
N LYS A 1110 7.78 5.51 26.57
CA LYS A 1110 8.95 6.01 25.85
C LYS A 1110 10.23 5.33 26.31
N GLY A 1111 10.92 4.68 25.37
CA GLY A 1111 12.09 3.85 25.61
C GLY A 1111 11.81 2.34 25.67
N ASP A 1112 10.55 1.92 25.64
CA ASP A 1112 10.18 0.58 25.17
C ASP A 1112 10.33 0.52 23.63
N ALA A 1113 10.70 -0.64 23.10
CA ALA A 1113 10.97 -0.83 21.67
C ALA A 1113 9.81 -0.38 20.75
N ASP A 1114 8.58 -0.66 21.15
CA ASP A 1114 7.38 -0.42 20.35
C ASP A 1114 6.90 1.04 20.44
N PHE A 1115 7.44 1.87 21.35
CA PHE A 1115 6.82 3.17 21.67
C PHE A 1115 6.95 4.18 20.53
N ASP A 1116 8.08 4.21 19.84
CA ASP A 1116 8.30 5.15 18.75
C ASP A 1116 7.40 4.84 17.53
N TYR A 1117 6.96 3.58 17.35
CA TYR A 1117 5.95 3.19 16.35
C TYR A 1117 4.58 3.80 16.67
N VAL A 1118 4.18 3.79 17.96
CA VAL A 1118 2.86 4.25 18.41
C VAL A 1118 2.87 5.64 19.04
N SER A 1119 3.97 6.39 18.92
CA SER A 1119 4.12 7.66 19.64
C SER A 1119 3.15 8.74 19.17
N LYS A 1120 2.55 8.60 17.98
CA LYS A 1120 1.43 9.43 17.51
C LYS A 1120 0.16 9.23 18.35
N GLY A 1121 0.02 8.06 18.97
CA GLY A 1121 -1.05 7.71 19.88
C GLY A 1121 -0.87 8.27 21.30
N ASP A 1122 0.33 8.71 21.70
CA ASP A 1122 0.55 9.52 22.92
C ASP A 1122 0.15 10.97 22.62
N LEU A 1123 -1.12 11.30 22.88
CA LEU A 1123 -1.73 12.55 22.47
C LEU A 1123 -1.30 13.71 23.38
N ASN A 1124 -1.07 13.43 24.66
CA ASN A 1124 -0.64 14.42 25.65
C ASN A 1124 0.89 14.56 25.78
N ASN A 1125 1.66 13.72 25.05
CA ASN A 1125 3.12 13.70 24.99
C ASN A 1125 3.80 13.41 26.35
N ASN A 1126 3.16 12.68 27.26
CA ASN A 1126 3.72 12.34 28.57
C ASN A 1126 4.70 11.15 28.54
N GLY A 1127 4.80 10.43 27.41
CA GLY A 1127 5.66 9.27 27.24
C GLY A 1127 5.04 7.95 27.74
N LEU A 1128 3.72 7.85 27.85
CA LEU A 1128 2.96 6.69 28.33
C LEU A 1128 1.59 6.64 27.62
N ILE A 1129 1.25 5.52 26.97
CA ILE A 1129 -0.11 5.30 26.45
C ILE A 1129 -1.07 5.03 27.63
N ASP A 1130 -1.94 5.99 27.95
CA ASP A 1130 -2.77 5.97 29.17
C ASP A 1130 -4.28 6.18 28.92
N ALA A 1131 -5.07 6.38 29.97
CA ALA A 1131 -6.51 6.57 29.87
C ALA A 1131 -6.92 7.83 29.09
N TYR A 1132 -6.07 8.86 29.02
CA TYR A 1132 -6.34 10.05 28.21
C TYR A 1132 -6.32 9.69 26.73
N ASP A 1133 -5.26 9.05 26.27
CA ASP A 1133 -5.07 8.74 24.85
C ASP A 1133 -6.19 7.83 24.32
N ILE A 1134 -6.50 6.78 25.08
CA ILE A 1134 -7.55 5.82 24.75
C ILE A 1134 -8.94 6.50 24.79
N SER A 1135 -9.13 7.52 25.63
CA SER A 1135 -10.40 8.26 25.69
C SER A 1135 -10.69 9.03 24.40
N ALA A 1136 -9.68 9.47 23.65
CA ALA A 1136 -9.89 10.21 22.40
C ALA A 1136 -10.65 9.39 21.35
N VAL A 1137 -10.41 8.08 21.29
CA VAL A 1137 -11.20 7.13 20.49
C VAL A 1137 -12.48 6.79 21.23
N ALA A 1138 -12.38 6.38 22.51
CA ALA A 1138 -13.47 5.75 23.23
C ALA A 1138 -14.73 6.64 23.36
N ILE A 1139 -14.61 7.97 23.39
CA ILE A 1139 -15.77 8.89 23.43
C ILE A 1139 -16.52 9.02 22.10
N GLU A 1140 -15.90 8.63 20.98
CA GLU A 1140 -16.50 8.67 19.64
C GLU A 1140 -17.17 7.35 19.26
N LEU A 1141 -16.90 6.26 20.00
CA LEU A 1141 -17.46 4.92 19.76
C LEU A 1141 -18.91 4.77 20.23
N GLU A 1142 -19.54 3.67 19.80
CA GLU A 1142 -20.97 3.39 19.98
C GLU A 1142 -21.83 4.52 19.38
N ASP A 1143 -22.66 5.18 20.20
CA ASP A 1143 -23.46 6.36 19.81
C ASP A 1143 -22.73 7.70 20.09
N GLY A 1144 -21.45 7.64 20.47
CA GLY A 1144 -20.65 8.78 20.95
C GLY A 1144 -21.06 9.27 22.34
N VAL A 1145 -20.47 10.40 22.77
CA VAL A 1145 -20.82 11.09 24.03
C VAL A 1145 -21.78 12.28 23.81
N SER A 1146 -22.62 12.54 24.82
CA SER A 1146 -23.61 13.60 24.83
C SER A 1146 -22.97 14.99 24.92
N ARG A 1147 -23.38 15.90 24.02
CA ARG A 1147 -22.99 17.32 24.01
C ARG A 1147 -23.58 18.17 25.15
N GLN A 1148 -24.28 17.56 26.12
CA GLN A 1148 -24.74 18.27 27.31
C GLN A 1148 -23.55 18.64 28.19
N ALA A 1149 -23.48 19.92 28.57
CA ALA A 1149 -22.47 20.45 29.48
C ALA A 1149 -22.51 19.71 30.83
N THR A 1150 -21.34 19.28 31.29
CA THR A 1150 -21.10 18.65 32.59
C THR A 1150 -20.09 19.49 33.38
N PRO A 1151 -20.05 19.36 34.72
CA PRO A 1151 -18.91 19.84 35.49
C PRO A 1151 -17.59 19.27 34.92
N PRO A 1152 -16.47 20.00 35.01
CA PRO A 1152 -15.15 19.43 34.72
C PRO A 1152 -14.83 18.25 35.63
N VAL A 1153 -13.94 17.36 35.17
CA VAL A 1153 -13.40 16.29 36.02
C VAL A 1153 -12.87 16.83 37.35
N ALA A 1154 -13.14 16.13 38.46
CA ALA A 1154 -12.54 16.42 39.77
C ALA A 1154 -12.37 15.16 40.64
N GLY A 1155 -11.63 15.31 41.74
CA GLY A 1155 -11.37 14.26 42.74
C GLY A 1155 -9.92 13.77 42.75
N ASN A 1156 -9.65 12.74 43.56
CA ASN A 1156 -8.34 12.10 43.66
C ASN A 1156 -8.47 10.57 43.86
N LEU A 1157 -7.38 9.82 43.70
CA LEU A 1157 -7.30 8.40 44.05
C LEU A 1157 -6.38 8.19 45.25
N SER A 1158 -6.59 7.08 45.98
CA SER A 1158 -5.69 6.65 47.05
C SER A 1158 -5.53 5.14 47.03
N ILE A 1159 -4.34 4.65 47.39
CA ILE A 1159 -4.07 3.22 47.52
C ILE A 1159 -3.81 2.83 48.97
N ARG A 1160 -4.36 1.68 49.39
CA ARG A 1160 -4.11 1.10 50.72
C ARG A 1160 -4.02 -0.42 50.66
N THR A 1161 -3.36 -1.00 51.66
CA THR A 1161 -3.26 -2.45 51.83
C THR A 1161 -3.92 -2.90 53.14
N THR A 1162 -4.36 -4.16 53.21
CA THR A 1162 -5.02 -4.72 54.40
C THR A 1162 -4.06 -5.04 55.55
N LYS A 1163 -2.76 -5.26 55.26
CA LYS A 1163 -1.70 -5.41 56.27
C LYS A 1163 -0.33 -5.01 55.72
N GLN A 1164 0.64 -4.76 56.61
CA GLN A 1164 1.94 -4.19 56.23
C GLN A 1164 3.05 -5.23 55.93
N THR A 1165 2.87 -6.49 56.33
CA THR A 1165 3.84 -7.57 56.13
C THR A 1165 3.15 -8.81 55.59
N TYR A 1166 3.76 -9.46 54.61
CA TYR A 1166 3.29 -10.67 53.95
C TYR A 1166 4.36 -11.76 53.97
N HIS A 1167 3.93 -13.00 54.17
CA HIS A 1167 4.76 -14.21 54.06
C HIS A 1167 4.66 -14.80 52.65
N ALA A 1168 5.64 -15.61 52.26
CA ALA A 1168 5.64 -16.30 50.97
C ALA A 1168 4.34 -17.11 50.78
N GLY A 1169 3.69 -16.94 49.62
CA GLY A 1169 2.42 -17.57 49.27
C GLY A 1169 1.17 -16.77 49.66
N GLU A 1170 1.26 -15.76 50.54
CA GLU A 1170 0.10 -14.95 50.91
C GLU A 1170 -0.32 -13.97 49.81
N VAL A 1171 -1.63 -13.73 49.70
CA VAL A 1171 -2.20 -12.76 48.76
C VAL A 1171 -2.42 -11.41 49.44
N MET A 1172 -1.72 -10.40 48.97
CA MET A 1172 -1.96 -8.99 49.24
C MET A 1172 -3.13 -8.48 48.41
N LYS A 1173 -3.97 -7.63 49.03
CA LYS A 1173 -5.01 -6.83 48.38
C LYS A 1173 -4.63 -5.36 48.47
N VAL A 1174 -4.34 -4.73 47.33
CA VAL A 1174 -4.21 -3.28 47.22
C VAL A 1174 -5.57 -2.73 46.82
N ILE A 1175 -6.20 -1.99 47.72
CA ILE A 1175 -7.51 -1.36 47.53
C ILE A 1175 -7.27 0.05 47.01
N VAL A 1176 -7.83 0.37 45.86
CA VAL A 1176 -7.84 1.70 45.25
C VAL A 1176 -9.19 2.35 45.56
N LYS A 1177 -9.17 3.51 46.22
CA LYS A 1177 -10.37 4.26 46.57
C LYS A 1177 -10.40 5.61 45.84
N GLY A 1178 -11.51 5.91 45.19
CA GLY A 1178 -11.83 7.25 44.69
C GLY A 1178 -12.26 8.17 45.84
N ILE A 1179 -11.78 9.41 45.79
CA ILE A 1179 -12.07 10.45 46.79
C ILE A 1179 -12.64 11.65 46.04
N ASP A 1180 -13.85 12.06 46.43
CA ASP A 1180 -14.58 13.22 45.90
C ASP A 1180 -14.58 13.29 44.35
N LEU A 1181 -14.76 12.12 43.70
CA LEU A 1181 -14.77 12.02 42.24
C LEU A 1181 -15.97 12.76 41.64
N GLN A 1182 -15.75 13.42 40.50
CA GLN A 1182 -16.79 14.06 39.71
C GLN A 1182 -16.50 13.90 38.22
N SER A 1183 -17.51 13.52 37.44
CA SER A 1183 -17.49 13.43 35.97
C SER A 1183 -16.33 12.61 35.38
N VAL A 1184 -15.76 11.68 36.16
CA VAL A 1184 -14.67 10.80 35.74
C VAL A 1184 -15.20 9.78 34.72
N ASN A 1185 -14.83 9.96 33.46
CA ASN A 1185 -15.18 9.09 32.34
C ASN A 1185 -14.08 8.07 32.02
N ALA A 1186 -12.85 8.34 32.45
CA ALA A 1186 -11.75 7.39 32.45
C ALA A 1186 -10.74 7.68 33.57
N LEU A 1187 -9.95 6.66 33.93
CA LEU A 1187 -8.82 6.79 34.86
C LEU A 1187 -7.71 5.80 34.52
N SER A 1188 -6.47 6.18 34.84
CA SER A 1188 -5.34 5.25 34.86
C SER A 1188 -4.27 5.63 35.87
N PHE A 1189 -3.43 4.67 36.24
CA PHE A 1189 -2.17 4.90 36.92
C PHE A 1189 -1.21 3.73 36.68
N ALA A 1190 0.06 3.89 37.03
CA ALA A 1190 1.04 2.81 37.02
C ALA A 1190 1.41 2.37 38.45
N LEU A 1191 1.64 1.07 38.63
CA LEU A 1191 2.03 0.47 39.89
C LEU A 1191 3.24 -0.48 39.67
N PRO A 1192 4.48 0.06 39.70
CA PRO A 1192 5.71 -0.73 39.59
C PRO A 1192 5.89 -1.71 40.75
N TYR A 1193 6.46 -2.89 40.48
CA TYR A 1193 6.75 -3.90 41.50
C TYR A 1193 7.98 -4.77 41.17
N ASP A 1194 8.67 -5.30 42.19
CA ASP A 1194 9.75 -6.27 42.01
C ASP A 1194 9.17 -7.69 41.85
N THR A 1195 9.48 -8.35 40.74
CA THR A 1195 9.03 -9.73 40.45
C THR A 1195 9.61 -10.79 41.40
N LYS A 1196 10.66 -10.44 42.16
CA LYS A 1196 11.22 -11.26 43.26
C LYS A 1196 10.40 -11.17 44.55
N ASP A 1197 9.68 -10.06 44.73
CA ASP A 1197 8.78 -9.83 45.87
C ASP A 1197 7.36 -10.32 45.57
N TRP A 1198 6.85 -9.97 44.39
CA TRP A 1198 5.43 -10.06 44.06
C TRP A 1198 5.17 -10.75 42.72
N GLU A 1199 4.05 -11.46 42.66
CA GLU A 1199 3.43 -12.05 41.47
C GLU A 1199 2.05 -11.40 41.33
N PHE A 1200 1.78 -10.68 40.23
CA PHE A 1200 0.43 -10.18 39.97
C PHE A 1200 -0.54 -11.35 39.72
N VAL A 1201 -1.76 -11.26 40.26
CA VAL A 1201 -2.74 -12.37 40.24
C VAL A 1201 -4.03 -11.97 39.50
N ALA A 1202 -4.65 -10.85 39.88
CA ALA A 1202 -5.96 -10.46 39.35
C ALA A 1202 -6.33 -9.01 39.69
N VAL A 1203 -7.30 -8.47 38.95
CA VAL A 1203 -8.05 -7.24 39.26
C VAL A 1203 -9.49 -7.61 39.62
N GLU A 1204 -10.02 -7.07 40.72
CA GLU A 1204 -11.46 -7.03 41.01
C GLU A 1204 -11.94 -5.57 40.93
N THR A 1205 -13.16 -5.34 40.44
CA THR A 1205 -13.66 -4.01 40.07
C THR A 1205 -15.01 -3.70 40.75
N PRO A 1206 -15.08 -3.65 42.09
CA PRO A 1206 -16.35 -3.56 42.84
C PRO A 1206 -17.29 -2.45 42.35
N ASN A 1207 -16.81 -1.20 42.21
CA ASN A 1207 -17.66 -0.04 41.92
C ASN A 1207 -17.27 0.73 40.62
N MET A 1208 -16.70 0.05 39.62
CA MET A 1208 -16.28 0.64 38.33
C MET A 1208 -17.42 0.94 37.33
N LYS A 1209 -18.69 0.81 37.74
CA LYS A 1209 -19.90 1.00 36.92
C LYS A 1209 -19.85 0.19 35.61
N LYS A 1210 -19.64 0.84 34.45
CA LYS A 1210 -19.61 0.21 33.11
C LYS A 1210 -18.26 0.36 32.39
N MET A 1211 -17.22 0.87 33.06
CA MET A 1211 -15.93 1.09 32.41
C MET A 1211 -15.28 -0.23 31.94
N LYS A 1212 -14.74 -0.22 30.72
CA LYS A 1212 -13.96 -1.31 30.13
C LYS A 1212 -12.62 -1.41 30.87
N ASN A 1213 -12.29 -2.61 31.37
CA ASN A 1213 -11.04 -2.86 32.08
C ASN A 1213 -9.89 -3.13 31.10
N LEU A 1214 -9.02 -2.14 30.92
CA LEU A 1214 -7.83 -2.21 30.08
C LEU A 1214 -6.56 -2.36 30.92
N THR A 1215 -6.63 -3.02 32.09
CA THR A 1215 -5.43 -3.25 32.91
C THR A 1215 -4.44 -4.19 32.22
N TYR A 1216 -3.17 -3.78 32.08
CA TYR A 1216 -2.06 -4.61 31.56
C TYR A 1216 -0.90 -4.71 32.56
N ASP A 1217 -0.20 -5.83 32.53
CA ASP A 1217 0.94 -6.15 33.40
C ASP A 1217 2.23 -6.22 32.58
N ARG A 1218 2.93 -5.10 32.40
CA ARG A 1218 4.04 -4.97 31.43
C ARG A 1218 5.41 -5.15 32.07
N LEU A 1219 6.32 -5.74 31.28
CA LEU A 1219 7.75 -5.70 31.51
C LEU A 1219 8.34 -4.72 30.49
N HIS A 1220 8.96 -3.64 30.96
CA HIS A 1220 9.56 -2.61 30.13
C HIS A 1220 10.96 -3.01 29.65
N THR A 1221 11.43 -2.40 28.57
CA THR A 1221 12.78 -2.64 28.01
C THR A 1221 13.90 -2.32 29.02
N ASN A 1222 13.64 -1.43 29.99
CA ASN A 1222 14.56 -1.14 31.09
C ASN A 1222 14.56 -2.18 32.24
N GLY A 1223 13.79 -3.27 32.12
CA GLY A 1223 13.67 -4.33 33.11
C GLY A 1223 12.67 -4.06 34.25
N THR A 1224 12.00 -2.90 34.25
CA THR A 1224 10.94 -2.57 35.23
C THR A 1224 9.67 -3.37 34.92
N LYS A 1225 9.10 -4.03 35.93
CA LYS A 1225 7.76 -4.64 35.83
C LYS A 1225 6.74 -3.70 36.48
N ALA A 1226 5.65 -3.40 35.79
CA ALA A 1226 4.60 -2.51 36.27
C ALA A 1226 3.21 -2.93 35.81
N LEU A 1227 2.24 -2.83 36.72
CA LEU A 1227 0.82 -2.97 36.43
C LEU A 1227 0.25 -1.61 36.06
N TYR A 1228 -0.59 -1.55 35.03
CA TYR A 1228 -1.26 -0.33 34.55
C TYR A 1228 -2.77 -0.46 34.69
N PRO A 1229 -3.36 -0.25 35.88
CA PRO A 1229 -4.82 -0.19 35.99
C PRO A 1229 -5.37 0.97 35.16
N THR A 1230 -6.06 0.64 34.08
CA THR A 1230 -6.57 1.59 33.08
C THR A 1230 -8.02 1.26 32.77
N PHE A 1231 -8.90 2.26 32.85
CA PHE A 1231 -10.34 2.10 32.74
C PHE A 1231 -10.96 3.25 31.95
N VAL A 1232 -11.75 2.92 30.93
CA VAL A 1232 -12.38 3.87 30.00
C VAL A 1232 -13.84 3.48 29.78
N ASN A 1233 -14.73 4.46 29.70
CA ASN A 1233 -16.07 4.27 29.14
C ASN A 1233 -16.02 4.31 27.60
N LEU A 1234 -16.77 3.43 26.92
CA LEU A 1234 -16.98 3.52 25.47
C LEU A 1234 -18.32 4.22 25.20
N GLY A 1235 -18.32 5.29 24.41
CA GLY A 1235 -19.48 6.19 24.21
C GLY A 1235 -20.05 6.75 25.52
N GLU A 1236 -21.29 7.26 25.49
CA GLU A 1236 -21.96 7.76 26.69
C GLU A 1236 -22.26 6.62 27.68
N LYS A 1237 -21.68 6.72 28.89
CA LYS A 1237 -21.86 5.78 30.01
C LYS A 1237 -21.80 6.54 31.35
N PRO A 1238 -22.35 5.99 32.45
CA PRO A 1238 -22.31 6.66 33.75
C PRO A 1238 -20.88 6.90 34.27
N TYR A 1239 -20.54 8.16 34.54
CA TYR A 1239 -19.25 8.59 35.11
C TYR A 1239 -19.06 8.07 36.55
N LEU A 1240 -17.82 7.97 37.05
CA LEU A 1240 -17.59 7.75 38.48
C LEU A 1240 -17.80 9.06 39.26
N GLU A 1241 -18.42 8.93 40.43
CA GLU A 1241 -18.89 10.04 41.27
C GLU A 1241 -18.70 9.66 42.74
N GLY A 1242 -18.31 10.63 43.58
CA GLY A 1242 -18.24 10.48 45.03
C GLY A 1242 -17.04 9.66 45.56
N ASN A 1243 -17.29 8.88 46.62
CA ASN A 1243 -16.27 8.29 47.49
C ASN A 1243 -16.40 6.77 47.56
N GLU A 1244 -15.81 6.03 46.63
CA GLU A 1244 -16.02 4.59 46.45
C GLU A 1244 -14.73 3.76 46.45
N GLU A 1245 -14.80 2.51 46.93
CA GLU A 1245 -13.74 1.52 46.66
C GLU A 1245 -13.91 1.01 45.23
N LEU A 1246 -12.96 1.35 44.36
CA LEU A 1246 -13.09 1.17 42.91
C LEU A 1246 -12.49 -0.15 42.43
N ILE A 1247 -11.26 -0.42 42.87
CA ILE A 1247 -10.42 -1.51 42.34
C ILE A 1247 -9.76 -2.24 43.50
N ILE A 1248 -9.67 -3.58 43.41
CA ILE A 1248 -8.85 -4.41 44.30
C ILE A 1248 -7.83 -5.17 43.44
N LEU A 1249 -6.56 -4.82 43.57
CA LEU A 1249 -5.45 -5.48 42.90
C LEU A 1249 -4.91 -6.59 43.80
N LYS A 1250 -4.79 -7.81 43.27
CA LYS A 1250 -4.26 -8.96 43.99
C LYS A 1250 -2.82 -9.26 43.55
N PHE A 1251 -1.93 -9.30 44.53
CA PHE A 1251 -0.54 -9.73 44.35
C PHE A 1251 -0.23 -10.85 45.33
N LYS A 1252 0.48 -11.88 44.88
CA LYS A 1252 0.96 -12.98 45.73
C LYS A 1252 2.43 -12.74 46.08
N ALA A 1253 2.75 -12.79 47.37
CA ALA A 1253 4.12 -12.63 47.84
C ALA A 1253 4.96 -13.88 47.47
N ARG A 1254 6.09 -13.70 46.79
CA ARG A 1254 7.03 -14.81 46.50
C ARG A 1254 7.98 -15.09 47.68
N ARG A 1255 8.24 -14.09 48.53
CA ARG A 1255 9.06 -14.19 49.75
C ARG A 1255 8.44 -13.38 50.89
N ALA A 1256 9.03 -13.41 52.08
CA ALA A 1256 8.62 -12.51 53.16
C ALA A 1256 8.97 -11.06 52.79
N VAL A 1257 7.96 -10.18 52.73
CA VAL A 1257 8.09 -8.81 52.21
C VAL A 1257 7.13 -7.85 52.92
N LYS A 1258 7.51 -6.57 53.01
CA LYS A 1258 6.63 -5.49 53.49
C LYS A 1258 5.98 -4.77 52.34
N PHE A 1259 4.79 -4.22 52.54
CA PHE A 1259 4.12 -3.40 51.53
C PHE A 1259 5.04 -2.23 51.11
N ASN A 1260 5.42 -2.23 49.82
CA ASN A 1260 6.38 -1.31 49.22
C ASN A 1260 5.92 -0.73 47.88
N LEU A 1261 4.72 -1.10 47.41
CA LEU A 1261 4.21 -0.62 46.13
C LEU A 1261 3.77 0.85 46.24
N LYS A 1262 4.13 1.64 45.23
CA LYS A 1262 3.74 3.05 45.10
C LYS A 1262 3.10 3.25 43.74
N ALA A 1263 1.92 3.83 43.71
CA ALA A 1263 1.30 4.26 42.47
C ALA A 1263 1.95 5.57 41.99
N GLN A 1264 1.99 5.76 40.68
CA GLN A 1264 2.54 6.93 40.00
C GLN A 1264 1.76 7.17 38.69
N ASP A 1265 1.98 8.33 38.06
CA ASP A 1265 1.38 8.69 36.77
C ASP A 1265 -0.15 8.53 36.76
N GLY A 1266 -0.78 8.94 37.86
CA GLY A 1266 -2.23 8.88 37.99
C GLY A 1266 -2.92 10.00 37.21
N ILE A 1267 -4.00 9.65 36.50
CA ILE A 1267 -4.87 10.61 35.83
C ILE A 1267 -6.35 10.26 35.98
N LEU A 1268 -7.18 11.30 35.97
CA LEU A 1268 -8.64 11.25 35.80
C LEU A 1268 -9.00 12.08 34.56
N VAL A 1269 -9.92 11.58 33.73
CA VAL A 1269 -10.31 12.22 32.46
C VAL A 1269 -11.84 12.28 32.36
N ASP A 1270 -12.41 13.40 31.92
CA ASP A 1270 -13.84 13.50 31.56
C ASP A 1270 -14.10 13.28 30.06
N LYS A 1271 -15.39 13.20 29.68
CA LYS A 1271 -15.82 13.03 28.29
C LYS A 1271 -15.47 14.19 27.35
N ASN A 1272 -15.03 15.33 27.88
CA ASN A 1272 -14.61 16.50 27.10
C ASN A 1272 -13.09 16.57 26.96
N MET A 1273 -12.37 15.50 27.35
CA MET A 1273 -10.92 15.39 27.36
C MET A 1273 -10.21 16.40 28.28
N ASN A 1274 -10.89 16.88 29.34
CA ASN A 1274 -10.17 17.55 30.44
C ASN A 1274 -9.50 16.48 31.31
N VAL A 1275 -8.30 16.79 31.84
CA VAL A 1275 -7.49 15.86 32.63
C VAL A 1275 -7.04 16.48 33.96
N ILE A 1276 -7.06 15.68 35.03
CA ILE A 1276 -6.44 15.98 36.31
C ILE A 1276 -5.39 14.93 36.63
N LYS A 1277 -4.21 15.38 37.09
CA LYS A 1277 -3.16 14.51 37.62
C LYS A 1277 -3.44 14.16 39.08
N VAL A 1278 -3.15 12.92 39.44
CA VAL A 1278 -3.45 12.28 40.73
C VAL A 1278 -2.14 11.97 41.46
N ASP A 1279 -1.99 12.54 42.65
CA ASP A 1279 -0.92 12.21 43.60
C ASP A 1279 -1.44 11.21 44.65
N PHE A 1280 -0.70 10.11 44.86
CA PHE A 1280 -1.10 8.91 45.60
C PHE A 1280 -0.51 8.76 47.02
#